data_AF-A0AAX7TK53-F1
#
_entry.id   AF-A0AAX7TK53-F1
#
_cell.length_a   1.000
_cell.length_b   1.000
_cell.length_c   1.000
_cell.angle_alpha   90.00
_cell.angle_beta   90.00
_cell.angle_gamma   90.00
#
_symmetry.space_group_name_H-M   'P 1'
#
loop_
_entity.id
_entity.type
_entity.pdbx_description
1 polymer ?
#
loop_
_entity_poly.entity_id
_entity_poly.type
_entity_poly.pdbx_seq_one_letter_code
_entity_poly.pdbx_strand_id
1 'polypeptide(L)'
;MGLMAGRSFLSLLFLVIFLAEGYFRSYHVAAHHCVWYGECGNSPVPGKKYNCNYTGPPKPLPPDGYLLLTELCPGYDYGNKSLCCNVDQLRTLKGSLQLPLQFLSRCPACFYNLMNLFCELTCSPHQSQFMNVTNITGKDVMAVQYYIGQTFSNAMYNACKDVQAPSSNVKALSLLCGKTAEACNATNWIQFMFNTENKQTPFPIDPKFTDVPLAGYTPMNNNTYACNESLEDGSGPCSCQDCAKSCGPKPVPPLLPPPWTILGIDAMAVIMWISYMAFLLIFFGVLLGVWCYRKRAITSEYGPILDSNNPLSLNSDDPDQVNASCCETLGERFENGLRMLFSSWGSFCVRHPFLILFCCLVLVGASAGGLAYMRITTDPVELWSSPKSQARQEKDYFDKHFGPFFRTVQLIITTPLELNETYNPYFGGSFPFGSVLNKELLHQVLDLQLEIEGLVASYNQESVTLKDICLAPLAPYNDNCTILSVLNYFQNSHATLDHLMGDEFFIWADYHDHFLYCVSAPASLNDTTMLHDPCLGTFGGPVFPWLALGGYDDTNYNNATALVITFPINNYLNDTVRLEKARAWENEFIKFMKNFSNPNLTIAFSAERSIEDEINRESNSDISTVVLSYGIMFIYISLALGHIHSFRRVLVDSKISLGIAGILIVLSSVACSLGIFSYCGVPLTLIVIEVIPFLVLAVGVDNIFIIVQTYQRDERMPQEELHQQIGRILGDIAPSLFLSSFSETVAFFLGALTSMPAVRTFSMFAGLAVFIDFLLQISCFVSLLGLDAKRQERNRLDICCCVTLPEGQEIKTDGFLFQFFKKVFAPFILTEWVRPVIVAVFVGMLSFSIAVVNKVEIGLDQKLSMPDDSYVLQYFKNMSEYLHTGAPVYFVVEEGLNYSSPEGQNAVCGGVGCNNNSLILQSIASTPSSWLDDYFDWVKPQSTCCRYYNTTGAFCNASVVNSSCVSCRPMTPSGKKRPEGEDFMHFLPMFLSDNPNLKCGKGGHAAYAAAVDLYPNNTGVGATYFMTYHTILKESPDYVEALKMARILAKNISESMDHKVFAYSVFYVFYEQYLTIMNDTILNLCVSLAAIFVVTTVLLGFELWAGVLVSITIAMILVNMFGVMWLWDISLNAVSLVNLVMSCGISVEFCSHIVRAFTVSVKNNRVEGRRIMISFGLKNNFGTLVFSGITLTKFGGILILALSKSQIFQVFYFRMYLAIVLLGAAHGLIFLPVLLSYIGPSVNKAKVFAAKKSWSGTERERLLNY
;
A
#
# COMPACT_ATOMS: atom_id res chain seq x y z
N MET A 1 57.37 66.80 -16.80
CA MET A 1 57.44 67.55 -15.52
C MET A 1 58.00 66.59 -14.49
N GLY A 2 59.32 66.45 -14.34
CA GLY A 2 60.23 67.32 -13.56
C GLY A 2 60.20 66.88 -12.09
N LEU A 3 61.27 66.55 -11.35
CA LEU A 3 62.73 66.65 -11.50
C LEU A 3 63.35 65.89 -10.30
N MET A 4 64.47 65.16 -10.50
CA MET A 4 65.61 64.86 -9.57
C MET A 4 65.35 64.26 -8.16
N ALA A 5 66.26 63.62 -7.43
CA ALA A 5 67.55 62.93 -7.55
C ALA A 5 67.86 62.41 -6.13
N GLY A 6 68.57 61.29 -5.94
CA GLY A 6 69.08 60.94 -4.59
C GLY A 6 69.49 59.49 -4.36
N ARG A 7 70.79 59.22 -4.52
CA ARG A 7 71.51 57.97 -4.29
C ARG A 7 71.73 57.65 -2.80
N SER A 8 71.82 56.34 -2.51
CA SER A 8 72.83 55.70 -1.65
C SER A 8 72.93 56.13 -0.18
N PHE A 9 72.19 55.46 0.71
CA PHE A 9 72.57 55.34 2.13
C PHE A 9 71.87 54.16 2.86
N LEU A 10 72.02 52.92 2.38
CA LEU A 10 71.53 51.74 3.13
C LEU A 10 72.36 50.45 2.95
N SER A 11 73.54 50.57 2.33
CA SER A 11 74.43 49.42 2.03
C SER A 11 75.56 49.22 3.05
N LEU A 12 75.63 49.99 4.14
CA LEU A 12 76.80 49.95 5.05
C LEU A 12 76.49 49.64 6.53
N LEU A 13 75.24 49.36 6.91
CA LEU A 13 74.88 49.04 8.30
C LEU A 13 74.70 47.54 8.59
N PHE A 14 74.74 46.69 7.55
CA PHE A 14 74.49 45.24 7.69
C PHE A 14 75.73 44.39 7.96
N LEU A 15 76.93 44.97 7.99
CA LEU A 15 78.19 44.21 8.08
C LEU A 15 78.83 44.16 9.49
N VAL A 16 78.21 44.74 10.52
CA VAL A 16 78.81 44.84 11.88
C VAL A 16 78.05 44.04 12.96
N ILE A 17 76.92 43.42 12.62
CA ILE A 17 76.17 42.53 13.54
C ILE A 17 76.61 41.05 13.39
N PHE A 18 77.52 40.75 12.45
CA PHE A 18 77.97 39.39 12.15
C PHE A 18 79.17 38.87 12.99
N LEU A 19 79.65 39.61 14.00
CA LEU A 19 80.86 39.24 14.77
C LEU A 19 80.73 39.35 16.30
N ALA A 20 79.52 39.24 16.87
CA ALA A 20 79.33 39.36 18.32
C ALA A 20 78.33 38.38 18.97
N GLU A 21 78.05 37.23 18.36
CA GLU A 21 77.36 36.09 19.03
C GLU A 21 78.04 34.73 18.77
N GLY A 22 79.31 34.76 18.38
CA GLY A 22 80.16 33.58 18.45
C GLY A 22 80.72 33.43 19.87
N TYR A 23 79.95 32.88 20.81
CA TYR A 23 80.39 32.11 21.99
C TYR A 23 79.14 31.77 22.83
N PHE A 24 78.88 30.47 23.04
CA PHE A 24 77.74 29.83 23.75
C PHE A 24 76.51 29.39 22.95
N ARG A 25 76.65 28.35 22.11
CA ARG A 25 75.89 27.08 22.25
C ARG A 25 76.35 26.08 21.17
N SER A 26 77.39 25.31 21.51
CA SER A 26 77.50 23.95 20.99
C SER A 26 76.55 23.08 21.82
N TYR A 27 75.38 22.75 21.26
CA TYR A 27 74.55 21.65 21.75
C TYR A 27 74.19 20.78 20.53
N HIS A 28 74.86 19.63 20.49
CA HIS A 28 74.55 18.40 19.75
C HIS A 28 73.56 18.48 18.58
N VAL A 29 74.09 18.45 17.35
CA VAL A 29 73.41 17.80 16.23
C VAL A 29 73.49 16.29 16.53
N ALA A 30 72.42 15.71 17.07
CA ALA A 30 72.30 14.26 17.21
C ALA A 30 72.11 13.65 15.81
N ALA A 31 72.97 12.72 15.42
CA ALA A 31 72.78 11.94 14.20
C ALA A 31 71.43 11.19 14.27
N HIS A 32 70.63 11.28 13.22
CA HIS A 32 69.36 10.56 13.09
C HIS A 32 69.62 9.05 13.21
N HIS A 33 68.97 8.39 14.17
CA HIS A 33 69.15 6.97 14.45
C HIS A 33 67.79 6.29 14.66
N CYS A 34 67.78 4.96 14.53
CA CYS A 34 66.60 4.14 14.76
C CYS A 34 66.37 3.91 16.26
N VAL A 35 65.18 3.44 16.60
CA VAL A 35 64.82 3.03 17.96
C VAL A 35 64.78 1.49 18.06
N TRP A 36 64.37 0.83 16.98
CA TRP A 36 64.42 -0.62 16.83
C TRP A 36 64.83 -1.05 15.42
N TYR A 37 65.15 -2.34 15.24
CA TYR A 37 65.35 -2.95 13.93
C TYR A 37 65.21 -4.48 14.00
N GLY A 38 64.24 -5.05 13.28
CA GLY A 38 63.94 -6.49 13.27
C GLY A 38 63.02 -6.96 14.40
N GLU A 39 62.61 -8.22 14.35
CA GLU A 39 61.73 -8.87 15.33
C GLU A 39 62.48 -9.96 16.11
N CYS A 40 62.27 -10.07 17.42
CA CYS A 40 62.97 -11.04 18.30
C CYS A 40 61.99 -11.85 19.14
N GLY A 41 61.67 -11.40 20.35
CA GLY A 41 60.86 -12.15 21.31
C GLY A 41 59.41 -12.30 20.86
N ASN A 42 58.73 -13.33 21.37
CA ASN A 42 57.29 -13.48 21.17
C ASN A 42 56.55 -12.55 22.13
N SER A 43 55.50 -11.90 21.63
CA SER A 43 54.62 -11.09 22.46
C SER A 43 53.56 -11.96 23.15
N PRO A 44 52.92 -11.48 24.24
CA PRO A 44 51.79 -12.15 24.88
C PRO A 44 50.58 -12.27 23.94
N VAL A 45 50.51 -11.47 22.87
CA VAL A 45 49.52 -11.60 21.80
C VAL A 45 49.92 -12.74 20.85
N PRO A 46 49.04 -13.76 20.62
CA PRO A 46 49.35 -14.93 19.81
C PRO A 46 49.82 -14.58 18.39
N GLY A 47 50.94 -15.18 17.96
CA GLY A 47 51.47 -15.02 16.61
C GLY A 47 52.14 -13.66 16.32
N LYS A 48 52.27 -12.78 17.32
CA LYS A 48 52.94 -11.48 17.20
C LYS A 48 54.27 -11.46 17.95
N LYS A 49 55.21 -10.61 17.52
CA LYS A 49 56.56 -10.51 18.08
C LYS A 49 56.89 -9.09 18.54
N TYR A 50 57.81 -8.99 19.49
CA TYR A 50 58.42 -7.73 19.90
C TYR A 50 59.49 -7.30 18.89
N ASN A 51 59.64 -5.98 18.75
CA ASN A 51 60.71 -5.38 17.97
C ASN A 51 62.03 -5.39 18.77
N CYS A 52 63.16 -5.52 18.07
CA CYS A 52 64.47 -5.55 18.69
C CYS A 52 65.05 -4.16 18.87
N ASN A 53 65.47 -3.84 20.09
CA ASN A 53 66.12 -2.58 20.40
C ASN A 53 67.38 -2.38 19.54
N TYR A 54 67.44 -1.26 18.82
CA TYR A 54 68.55 -0.91 17.93
C TYR A 54 68.64 0.61 17.78
N THR A 55 69.73 1.19 18.26
CA THR A 55 69.99 2.64 18.28
C THR A 55 70.99 3.11 17.22
N GLY A 56 71.20 2.33 16.15
CA GLY A 56 72.12 2.66 15.07
C GLY A 56 71.47 3.43 13.91
N PRO A 57 72.23 3.76 12.84
CA PRO A 57 71.69 4.46 11.69
C PRO A 57 70.72 3.60 10.86
N PRO A 58 69.83 4.20 10.06
CA PRO A 58 68.94 3.49 9.15
C PRO A 58 69.69 2.55 8.19
N LYS A 59 69.13 1.37 7.92
CA LYS A 59 69.75 0.33 7.08
C LYS A 59 69.08 0.25 5.70
N PRO A 60 69.82 0.03 4.61
CA PRO A 60 69.22 -0.16 3.30
C PRO A 60 68.34 -1.43 3.27
N LEU A 61 67.11 -1.30 2.78
CA LEU A 61 66.19 -2.43 2.66
C LEU A 61 66.66 -3.39 1.53
N PRO A 62 66.64 -4.71 1.74
CA PRO A 62 66.97 -5.68 0.69
C PRO A 62 65.88 -5.71 -0.41
N PRO A 63 66.23 -6.14 -1.65
CA PRO A 63 65.34 -6.09 -2.80
C PRO A 63 64.02 -6.86 -2.62
N ASP A 64 64.03 -7.95 -1.86
CA ASP A 64 62.84 -8.74 -1.54
C ASP A 64 61.76 -7.94 -0.78
N GLY A 65 62.15 -6.83 -0.15
CA GLY A 65 61.25 -5.93 0.58
C GLY A 65 60.69 -4.77 -0.24
N TYR A 66 61.17 -4.53 -1.46
CA TYR A 66 60.79 -3.34 -2.24
C TYR A 66 59.30 -3.32 -2.58
N LEU A 67 58.73 -4.45 -3.01
CA LEU A 67 57.30 -4.54 -3.31
C LEU A 67 56.43 -4.25 -2.08
N LEU A 68 56.84 -4.72 -0.90
CA LEU A 68 56.13 -4.46 0.36
C LEU A 68 56.25 -3.00 0.79
N LEU A 69 57.42 -2.38 0.55
CA LEU A 69 57.63 -0.97 0.84
C LEU A 69 56.78 -0.07 -0.06
N THR A 70 56.74 -0.33 -1.36
CA THR A 70 55.91 0.41 -2.32
C THR A 70 54.41 0.25 -2.01
N GLU A 71 54.00 -0.93 -1.52
CA GLU A 71 52.61 -1.21 -1.15
C GLU A 71 52.18 -0.50 0.14
N LEU A 72 52.99 -0.58 1.19
CA LEU A 72 52.63 -0.06 2.51
C LEU A 72 53.03 1.41 2.67
N CYS A 73 54.27 1.76 2.38
CA CYS A 73 54.84 3.07 2.67
C CYS A 73 55.46 3.68 1.42
N PRO A 74 54.66 4.01 0.38
CA PRO A 74 55.17 4.53 -0.89
C PRO A 74 55.97 5.83 -0.71
N GLY A 75 55.65 6.61 0.33
CA GLY A 75 56.38 7.81 0.71
C GLY A 75 57.85 7.58 1.09
N TYR A 76 58.33 6.34 1.23
CA TYR A 76 59.74 6.03 1.49
C TYR A 76 60.42 5.26 0.34
N ASP A 77 59.73 5.06 -0.78
CA ASP A 77 60.27 4.36 -1.94
C ASP A 77 61.11 5.29 -2.84
N TYR A 78 62.09 5.98 -2.25
CA TYR A 78 63.01 6.87 -2.96
C TYR A 78 64.47 6.74 -2.47
N GLY A 79 65.42 6.97 -3.38
CA GLY A 79 66.86 6.95 -3.06
C GLY A 79 67.41 5.58 -2.63
N ASN A 80 68.33 5.56 -1.65
CA ASN A 80 68.98 4.34 -1.14
C ASN A 80 68.10 3.51 -0.18
N LYS A 81 66.81 3.86 0.00
CA LYS A 81 65.81 3.15 0.81
C LYS A 81 66.34 2.72 2.19
N SER A 82 67.08 3.62 2.84
CA SER A 82 67.65 3.41 4.17
C SER A 82 66.58 3.65 5.23
N LEU A 83 66.14 2.58 5.89
CA LEU A 83 64.97 2.56 6.77
C LEU A 83 65.29 1.90 8.12
N CYS A 84 64.44 2.16 9.11
CA CYS A 84 64.55 1.57 10.44
C CYS A 84 63.77 0.26 10.61
N CYS A 85 63.40 -0.40 9.50
CA CYS A 85 62.70 -1.68 9.53
C CYS A 85 63.29 -2.72 8.57
N ASN A 86 62.98 -4.00 8.83
CA ASN A 86 63.34 -5.13 7.96
C ASN A 86 62.11 -5.71 7.22
N VAL A 87 62.35 -6.69 6.34
CA VAL A 87 61.29 -7.30 5.52
C VAL A 87 60.24 -8.02 6.36
N ASP A 88 60.65 -8.66 7.47
CA ASP A 88 59.72 -9.38 8.34
C ASP A 88 58.77 -8.42 9.06
N GLN A 89 59.28 -7.27 9.55
CA GLN A 89 58.45 -6.21 10.12
C GLN A 89 57.43 -5.66 9.11
N LEU A 90 57.82 -5.49 7.84
CA LEU A 90 56.90 -5.07 6.79
C LEU A 90 55.81 -6.13 6.52
N ARG A 91 56.15 -7.43 6.52
CA ARG A 91 55.15 -8.51 6.38
C ARG A 91 54.19 -8.54 7.56
N THR A 92 54.70 -8.39 8.78
CA THR A 92 53.89 -8.33 10.00
C THR A 92 52.97 -7.10 9.98
N LEU A 93 53.48 -5.94 9.54
CA LEU A 93 52.70 -4.72 9.40
C LEU A 93 51.56 -4.90 8.38
N LYS A 94 51.84 -5.49 7.21
CA LYS A 94 50.81 -5.81 6.22
C LYS A 94 49.71 -6.69 6.80
N GLY A 95 50.07 -7.75 7.52
CA GLY A 95 49.10 -8.64 8.15
C GLY A 95 48.23 -7.94 9.19
N SER A 96 48.79 -6.99 9.96
CA SER A 96 48.04 -6.22 10.96
C SER A 96 47.11 -5.16 10.35
N LEU A 97 47.46 -4.60 9.19
CA LEU A 97 46.67 -3.56 8.51
C LEU A 97 45.57 -4.10 7.58
N GLN A 98 45.51 -5.42 7.39
CA GLN A 98 44.60 -6.05 6.46
C GLN A 98 43.12 -5.80 6.78
N LEU A 99 42.73 -5.84 8.06
CA LEU A 99 41.35 -5.60 8.49
C LEU A 99 40.95 -4.11 8.35
N PRO A 100 41.72 -3.13 8.88
CA PRO A 100 41.45 -1.71 8.62
C PRO A 100 41.37 -1.35 7.12
N LEU A 101 42.21 -1.99 6.30
CA LEU A 101 42.22 -1.80 4.85
C LEU A 101 40.91 -2.22 4.21
N GLN A 102 40.31 -3.34 4.62
CA GLN A 102 39.03 -3.81 4.05
C GLN A 102 37.89 -2.80 4.27
N PHE A 103 37.86 -2.10 5.40
CA PHE A 103 36.82 -1.12 5.70
C PHE A 103 37.14 0.28 5.17
N LEU A 104 38.37 0.76 5.37
CA LEU A 104 38.74 2.14 5.07
C LEU A 104 39.19 2.36 3.63
N SER A 105 39.43 1.30 2.85
CA SER A 105 39.81 1.41 1.42
C SER A 105 38.74 2.02 0.51
N ARG A 106 37.52 2.28 1.02
CA ARG A 106 36.49 3.05 0.33
C ARG A 106 36.84 4.54 0.24
N CYS A 107 37.59 5.05 1.21
CA CYS A 107 38.13 6.40 1.18
C CYS A 107 39.67 6.34 1.19
N PRO A 108 40.32 6.44 0.01
CA PRO A 108 41.77 6.34 -0.11
C PRO A 108 42.52 7.34 0.77
N ALA A 109 42.05 8.59 0.87
CA ALA A 109 42.68 9.62 1.70
C ALA A 109 42.68 9.23 3.20
N CYS A 110 41.57 8.67 3.69
CA CYS A 110 41.48 8.14 5.06
C CYS A 110 42.53 7.05 5.31
N PHE A 111 42.56 6.02 4.44
CA PHE A 111 43.47 4.90 4.61
C PHE A 111 44.93 5.31 4.46
N TYR A 112 45.24 6.25 3.57
CA TYR A 112 46.59 6.82 3.40
C TYR A 112 47.08 7.51 4.67
N ASN A 113 46.24 8.34 5.30
CA ASN A 113 46.60 9.02 6.56
C ASN A 113 46.84 8.00 7.69
N LEU A 114 46.01 6.96 7.79
CA LEU A 114 46.19 5.85 8.73
C LEU A 114 47.49 5.09 8.49
N MET A 115 47.80 4.81 7.22
CA MET A 115 49.02 4.12 6.83
C MET A 115 50.26 4.93 7.21
N ASN A 116 50.26 6.24 6.96
CA ASN A 116 51.36 7.12 7.32
C ASN A 116 51.67 7.11 8.83
N LEU A 117 50.64 7.02 9.68
CA LEU A 117 50.83 6.87 11.13
C LEU A 117 51.69 5.64 11.48
N PHE A 118 51.39 4.50 10.87
CA PHE A 118 52.13 3.26 11.12
C PHE A 118 53.47 3.19 10.40
N CYS A 119 53.57 3.75 9.19
CA CYS A 119 54.82 3.82 8.44
C CYS A 119 55.88 4.65 9.18
N GLU A 120 55.49 5.81 9.72
CA GLU A 120 56.39 6.65 10.52
C GLU A 120 56.81 5.93 11.82
N LEU A 121 55.85 5.34 12.52
CA LEU A 121 56.10 4.57 13.74
C LEU A 121 57.07 3.41 13.52
N THR A 122 56.97 2.68 12.41
CA THR A 122 57.68 1.40 12.22
C THR A 122 58.98 1.52 11.45
N CYS A 123 59.00 2.30 10.36
CA CYS A 123 60.04 2.25 9.33
C CYS A 123 60.79 3.57 9.12
N SER A 124 60.32 4.68 9.69
CA SER A 124 60.88 6.01 9.46
C SER A 124 62.39 6.07 9.69
N PRO A 125 63.17 6.70 8.79
CA PRO A 125 64.60 6.93 9.01
C PRO A 125 64.88 7.93 10.16
N HIS A 126 63.85 8.65 10.62
CA HIS A 126 63.93 9.68 11.66
C HIS A 126 63.24 9.27 12.97
N GLN A 127 63.07 7.97 13.19
CA GLN A 127 62.30 7.39 14.29
C GLN A 127 62.64 7.98 15.68
N SER A 128 63.92 8.25 15.98
CA SER A 128 64.36 8.80 17.27
C SER A 128 63.85 10.22 17.57
N GLN A 129 63.28 10.95 16.60
CA GLN A 129 62.78 12.31 16.81
C GLN A 129 61.44 12.35 17.54
N PHE A 130 60.60 11.34 17.34
CA PHE A 130 59.22 11.31 17.81
C PHE A 130 58.89 10.03 18.59
N MET A 131 59.85 9.16 18.85
CA MET A 131 59.66 7.96 19.67
C MET A 131 60.65 7.88 20.83
N ASN A 132 60.15 7.43 21.99
CA ASN A 132 60.94 7.15 23.18
C ASN A 132 60.62 5.75 23.70
N VAL A 133 61.64 4.93 24.00
CA VAL A 133 61.42 3.59 24.55
C VAL A 133 61.32 3.67 26.06
N THR A 134 60.22 3.19 26.62
CA THR A 134 59.96 3.25 28.07
C THR A 134 60.33 1.96 28.78
N ASN A 135 60.18 0.79 28.14
CA ASN A 135 60.46 -0.50 28.76
C ASN A 135 61.17 -1.44 27.79
N ILE A 136 62.36 -1.94 28.19
CA ILE A 136 63.21 -2.86 27.42
C ILE A 136 63.56 -4.03 28.34
N THR A 137 63.33 -5.26 27.88
CA THR A 137 63.79 -6.47 28.57
C THR A 137 64.67 -7.28 27.63
N GLY A 138 65.96 -7.37 27.96
CA GLY A 138 66.95 -7.99 27.08
C GLY A 138 67.11 -7.19 25.77
N LYS A 139 66.71 -7.81 24.64
CA LYS A 139 66.67 -7.15 23.32
C LYS A 139 65.26 -6.70 22.91
N ASP A 140 64.24 -7.06 23.66
CA ASP A 140 62.84 -6.84 23.29
C ASP A 140 62.35 -5.48 23.77
N VAL A 141 61.74 -4.72 22.86
CA VAL A 141 61.05 -3.46 23.16
C VAL A 141 59.63 -3.78 23.61
N MET A 142 59.35 -3.62 24.91
CA MET A 142 58.07 -4.00 25.50
C MET A 142 57.07 -2.84 25.62
N ALA A 143 57.54 -1.59 25.60
CA ALA A 143 56.67 -0.41 25.56
C ALA A 143 57.40 0.80 24.99
N VAL A 144 56.68 1.63 24.24
CA VAL A 144 57.20 2.89 23.66
C VAL A 144 56.19 4.01 23.82
N GLN A 145 56.70 5.24 23.94
CA GLN A 145 55.93 6.47 23.82
C GLN A 145 56.09 7.00 22.39
N TYR A 146 54.97 7.38 21.77
CA TYR A 146 54.94 7.92 20.42
C TYR A 146 54.35 9.34 20.44
N TYR A 147 55.15 10.34 20.08
CA TYR A 147 54.74 11.74 20.04
C TYR A 147 54.12 12.08 18.68
N ILE A 148 52.84 12.45 18.67
CA ILE A 148 52.04 12.67 17.46
C ILE A 148 51.43 14.07 17.51
N GLY A 149 51.40 14.77 16.38
CA GLY A 149 50.70 16.04 16.22
C GLY A 149 49.21 15.90 16.52
N GLN A 150 48.64 16.83 17.28
CA GLN A 150 47.19 16.90 17.48
C GLN A 150 46.49 17.27 16.17
N THR A 151 47.10 18.17 15.40
CA THR A 151 46.67 18.55 14.04
C THR A 151 46.62 17.35 13.09
N PHE A 152 47.70 16.55 13.01
CA PHE A 152 47.73 15.29 12.27
C PHE A 152 46.61 14.33 12.70
N SER A 153 46.48 14.09 14.00
CA SER A 153 45.50 13.15 14.56
C SER A 153 44.06 13.56 14.23
N ASN A 154 43.75 14.85 14.37
CA ASN A 154 42.42 15.39 14.05
C ASN A 154 42.14 15.35 12.54
N ALA A 155 43.13 15.63 11.70
CA ALA A 155 42.97 15.58 10.24
C ALA A 155 42.72 14.13 9.76
N MET A 156 43.50 13.19 10.28
CA MET A 156 43.35 11.75 10.02
C MET A 156 41.95 11.25 10.42
N TYR A 157 41.49 11.55 11.64
CA TYR A 157 40.15 11.16 12.09
C TYR A 157 39.04 11.80 11.23
N ASN A 158 39.14 13.10 10.94
CA ASN A 158 38.12 13.80 10.14
C ASN A 158 38.04 13.31 8.70
N ALA A 159 39.13 12.76 8.13
CA ALA A 159 39.11 12.14 6.81
C ALA A 159 38.39 10.77 6.82
N CYS A 160 38.31 10.10 7.97
CA CYS A 160 37.79 8.74 8.11
C CYS A 160 36.38 8.65 8.71
N LYS A 161 35.96 9.63 9.50
CA LYS A 161 34.74 9.55 10.35
C LYS A 161 33.42 9.28 9.62
N ASP A 162 33.35 9.56 8.32
CA ASP A 162 32.14 9.43 7.50
C ASP A 162 32.13 8.16 6.63
N VAL A 163 33.23 7.39 6.61
CA VAL A 163 33.35 6.17 5.79
C VAL A 163 32.35 5.12 6.25
N GLN A 164 31.58 4.57 5.30
CA GLN A 164 30.53 3.59 5.58
C GLN A 164 30.97 2.16 5.23
N ALA A 165 30.40 1.17 5.92
CA ALA A 165 30.47 -0.23 5.53
C ALA A 165 29.18 -0.59 4.76
N PRO A 166 29.22 -0.87 3.44
CA PRO A 166 28.02 -0.99 2.59
C PRO A 166 27.10 -2.16 2.95
N SER A 167 27.67 -3.31 3.28
CA SER A 167 26.92 -4.51 3.66
C SER A 167 26.12 -4.34 4.95
N SER A 168 26.53 -3.43 5.84
CA SER A 168 25.94 -3.25 7.16
C SER A 168 25.35 -1.85 7.41
N ASN A 169 25.54 -0.93 6.47
CA ASN A 169 25.09 0.47 6.54
C ASN A 169 25.49 1.25 7.81
N VAL A 170 26.61 0.86 8.44
CA VAL A 170 27.17 1.52 9.64
C VAL A 170 28.49 2.22 9.31
N LYS A 171 28.88 3.21 10.12
CA LYS A 171 30.18 3.87 10.00
C LYS A 171 31.32 2.89 10.30
N ALA A 172 32.34 2.86 9.45
CA ALA A 172 33.49 1.97 9.59
C ALA A 172 34.24 2.16 10.93
N LEU A 173 34.26 3.38 11.49
CA LEU A 173 34.89 3.63 12.79
C LEU A 173 34.19 2.94 13.95
N SER A 174 32.90 2.62 13.85
CA SER A 174 32.21 1.82 14.88
C SER A 174 32.90 0.45 15.05
N LEU A 175 33.48 -0.08 13.98
CA LEU A 175 34.18 -1.37 13.98
C LEU A 175 35.66 -1.24 14.41
N LEU A 176 36.26 -0.05 14.27
CA LEU A 176 37.71 0.16 14.41
C LEU A 176 38.13 0.99 15.64
N CYS A 177 37.17 1.51 16.41
CA CYS A 177 37.44 2.39 17.55
C CYS A 177 37.21 1.71 18.92
N GLY A 178 36.66 0.49 18.95
CA GLY A 178 36.29 -0.20 20.19
C GLY A 178 35.12 0.44 20.96
N LYS A 179 34.51 1.48 20.39
CA LYS A 179 33.36 2.23 20.90
C LYS A 179 32.49 2.66 19.72
N THR A 180 31.28 3.15 20.00
CA THR A 180 30.38 3.71 18.98
C THR A 180 31.06 4.86 18.22
N ALA A 181 30.74 5.02 16.93
CA ALA A 181 31.32 6.10 16.11
C ALA A 181 31.02 7.51 16.65
N GLU A 182 29.94 7.69 17.42
CA GLU A 182 29.58 8.97 18.04
C GLU A 182 30.44 9.30 19.27
N ALA A 183 30.80 8.29 20.06
CA ALA A 183 31.70 8.42 21.20
C ALA A 183 33.19 8.33 20.81
N CYS A 184 33.47 8.04 19.53
CA CYS A 184 34.81 7.90 19.00
C CYS A 184 35.40 9.26 18.62
N ASN A 185 36.51 9.63 19.26
CA ASN A 185 37.28 10.84 18.96
C ASN A 185 38.67 10.48 18.41
N ALA A 186 39.36 11.44 17.80
CA ALA A 186 40.68 11.24 17.20
C ALA A 186 41.71 10.60 18.14
N THR A 187 41.76 11.06 19.40
CA THR A 187 42.69 10.56 20.41
C THR A 187 42.35 9.15 20.86
N ASN A 188 41.07 8.89 21.14
CA ASN A 188 40.59 7.62 21.66
C ASN A 188 40.77 6.52 20.61
N TRP A 189 40.54 6.84 19.34
CA TRP A 189 40.76 5.91 18.24
C TRP A 189 42.22 5.46 18.15
N ILE A 190 43.18 6.40 18.20
CA ILE A 190 44.61 6.09 18.15
C ILE A 190 45.05 5.33 19.41
N GLN A 191 44.55 5.71 20.59
CA GLN A 191 44.80 4.98 21.83
C GLN A 191 44.30 3.53 21.76
N PHE A 192 43.10 3.32 21.21
CA PHE A 192 42.55 1.98 21.02
C PHE A 192 43.39 1.15 20.05
N MET A 193 43.83 1.72 18.93
CA MET A 193 44.73 1.03 17.99
C MET A 193 46.07 0.64 18.62
N PHE A 194 46.56 1.41 19.58
CA PHE A 194 47.86 1.19 20.23
C PHE A 194 47.81 0.40 21.55
N ASN A 195 46.60 0.05 22.01
CA ASN A 195 46.39 -0.76 23.19
C ASN A 195 46.45 -2.26 22.84
N THR A 196 47.08 -3.06 23.70
CA THR A 196 47.16 -4.53 23.55
C THR A 196 45.83 -5.24 23.79
N GLU A 197 44.86 -4.59 24.45
CA GLU A 197 43.51 -5.13 24.68
C GLU A 197 42.78 -5.49 23.38
N ASN A 198 43.10 -4.81 22.27
CA ASN A 198 42.51 -5.11 20.96
C ASN A 198 43.02 -6.43 20.33
N LYS A 199 43.99 -7.12 20.96
CA LYS A 199 44.63 -8.37 20.50
C LYS A 199 45.26 -8.32 19.10
N GLN A 200 45.37 -7.13 18.50
CA GLN A 200 46.05 -6.91 17.22
C GLN A 200 47.43 -6.31 17.43
N THR A 201 47.56 -5.44 18.44
CA THR A 201 48.80 -4.72 18.73
C THR A 201 49.73 -5.57 19.61
N PRO A 202 50.99 -5.81 19.20
CA PRO A 202 51.91 -6.72 19.88
C PRO A 202 52.35 -6.25 21.27
N PHE A 203 52.45 -4.95 21.48
CA PHE A 203 52.93 -4.35 22.72
C PHE A 203 52.36 -2.94 22.89
N PRO A 204 52.17 -2.45 24.12
CA PRO A 204 51.51 -1.18 24.36
C PRO A 204 52.36 -0.02 23.82
N ILE A 205 51.69 0.85 23.04
CA ILE A 205 52.25 2.10 22.54
C ILE A 205 51.47 3.23 23.21
N ASP A 206 52.16 4.14 23.90
CA ASP A 206 51.56 5.27 24.62
C ASP A 206 51.61 6.52 23.73
N PRO A 207 50.52 6.88 23.03
CA PRO A 207 50.51 8.07 22.18
C PRO A 207 50.44 9.35 23.03
N LYS A 208 51.33 10.30 22.73
CA LYS A 208 51.34 11.66 23.29
C LYS A 208 50.95 12.65 22.21
N PHE A 209 49.76 13.23 22.35
CA PHE A 209 49.24 14.20 21.39
C PHE A 209 49.69 15.62 21.75
N THR A 210 50.54 16.20 20.91
CA THR A 210 51.05 17.58 21.07
C THR A 210 51.52 18.11 19.72
N ASP A 211 51.23 19.37 19.39
CA ASP A 211 51.78 20.03 18.20
C ASP A 211 53.12 20.74 18.50
N VAL A 212 53.46 20.90 19.77
CA VAL A 212 54.70 21.53 20.22
C VAL A 212 55.71 20.48 20.70
N PRO A 213 57.02 20.69 20.49
CA PRO A 213 58.05 19.78 20.99
C PRO A 213 57.97 19.60 22.51
N LEU A 214 57.94 18.35 22.98
CA LEU A 214 57.82 18.01 24.39
C LEU A 214 59.04 17.17 24.81
N ALA A 215 59.71 17.56 25.90
CA ALA A 215 60.86 16.84 26.45
C ALA A 215 62.00 16.54 25.44
N GLY A 216 62.21 17.44 24.47
CA GLY A 216 63.27 17.29 23.44
C GLY A 216 62.87 16.42 22.24
N TYR A 217 61.66 15.88 22.21
CA TYR A 217 61.09 15.16 21.08
C TYR A 217 60.20 16.08 20.24
N THR A 218 60.35 16.01 18.91
CA THR A 218 59.50 16.73 17.96
C THR A 218 58.40 15.79 17.48
N PRO A 219 57.11 16.10 17.72
CA PRO A 219 56.01 15.21 17.36
C PRO A 219 55.93 15.00 15.83
N MET A 220 55.48 13.81 15.41
CA MET A 220 55.24 13.52 14.01
C MET A 220 54.04 14.32 13.50
N ASN A 221 54.25 15.15 12.49
CA ASN A 221 53.20 15.99 11.90
C ASN A 221 53.38 16.12 10.38
N ASN A 222 53.38 14.98 9.68
CA ASN A 222 53.45 14.95 8.22
C ASN A 222 52.18 15.51 7.58
N ASN A 223 52.28 15.87 6.30
CA ASN A 223 51.13 16.29 5.51
C ASN A 223 50.06 15.18 5.47
N THR A 224 48.80 15.59 5.63
CA THR A 224 47.63 14.72 5.56
C THR A 224 46.77 15.14 4.38
N TYR A 225 46.01 14.20 3.82
CA TYR A 225 45.03 14.50 2.77
C TYR A 225 43.63 14.59 3.37
N ALA A 226 42.88 15.62 3.00
CA ALA A 226 41.47 15.70 3.35
C ALA A 226 40.64 14.72 2.49
N CYS A 227 39.46 14.31 2.96
CA CYS A 227 38.64 13.33 2.24
C CYS A 227 38.11 13.82 0.88
N ASN A 228 38.09 15.13 0.64
CA ASN A 228 37.71 15.75 -0.63
C ASN A 228 38.90 15.98 -1.60
N GLU A 229 40.12 15.64 -1.21
CA GLU A 229 41.34 15.79 -2.01
C GLU A 229 41.70 14.46 -2.68
N SER A 230 42.29 14.53 -3.88
CA SER A 230 42.80 13.37 -4.62
C SER A 230 44.24 13.05 -4.22
N LEU A 231 44.60 11.76 -4.19
CA LEU A 231 45.97 11.32 -3.92
C LEU A 231 46.86 11.40 -5.17
N GLU A 232 48.17 11.54 -4.96
CA GLU A 232 49.17 11.61 -6.03
C GLU A 232 49.35 10.28 -6.79
N ASP A 233 48.88 9.15 -6.25
CA ASP A 233 48.96 7.83 -6.87
C ASP A 233 47.88 7.59 -7.95
N GLY A 234 47.07 8.61 -8.25
CA GLY A 234 45.98 8.57 -9.23
C GLY A 234 44.63 8.17 -8.62
N SER A 235 44.55 7.95 -7.31
CA SER A 235 43.28 7.69 -6.63
C SER A 235 42.46 8.98 -6.48
N GLY A 236 41.19 8.94 -6.92
CA GLY A 236 40.27 10.06 -6.82
C GLY A 236 39.87 10.41 -5.36
N PRO A 237 39.22 11.57 -5.15
CA PRO A 237 38.71 11.96 -3.84
C PRO A 237 37.62 11.01 -3.34
N CYS A 238 37.36 10.99 -2.03
CA CYS A 238 36.35 10.13 -1.44
C CYS A 238 34.93 10.52 -1.89
N SER A 239 34.06 9.53 -2.02
CA SER A 239 32.66 9.72 -2.42
C SER A 239 31.91 10.61 -1.42
N CYS A 240 30.79 11.20 -1.84
CA CYS A 240 29.90 11.93 -0.92
C CYS A 240 29.34 11.03 0.21
N GLN A 241 29.14 9.74 -0.07
CA GLN A 241 28.68 8.78 0.94
C GLN A 241 29.71 8.60 2.06
N ASP A 242 31.00 8.55 1.72
CA ASP A 242 32.11 8.29 2.63
C ASP A 242 32.80 9.58 3.15
N CYS A 243 32.38 10.76 2.67
CA CYS A 243 32.91 12.06 3.05
C CYS A 243 31.84 13.15 2.85
N ALA A 244 31.27 13.67 3.95
CA ALA A 244 30.24 14.70 3.87
C ALA A 244 30.72 16.01 3.21
N LYS A 245 32.03 16.29 3.27
CA LYS A 245 32.65 17.46 2.62
C LYS A 245 32.72 17.35 1.09
N SER A 246 32.63 16.14 0.54
CA SER A 246 32.58 15.90 -0.91
C SER A 246 31.17 16.08 -1.48
N CYS A 247 30.15 16.23 -0.63
CA CYS A 247 28.76 16.38 -1.05
C CYS A 247 28.43 17.79 -1.54
N GLY A 248 27.60 17.88 -2.58
CA GLY A 248 26.86 19.10 -2.90
C GLY A 248 25.73 19.38 -1.90
N PRO A 249 25.05 20.54 -1.99
CA PRO A 249 23.88 20.81 -1.17
C PRO A 249 22.80 19.74 -1.41
N LYS A 250 22.29 19.14 -0.34
CA LYS A 250 21.23 18.12 -0.43
C LYS A 250 19.98 18.75 -1.08
N PRO A 251 19.35 18.10 -2.07
CA PRO A 251 18.06 18.56 -2.58
C PRO A 251 17.04 18.43 -1.46
N VAL A 252 16.52 19.55 -0.97
CA VAL A 252 15.38 19.56 -0.06
C VAL A 252 14.15 19.30 -0.92
N PRO A 253 13.34 18.26 -0.63
CA PRO A 253 12.12 18.03 -1.39
C PRO A 253 11.24 19.29 -1.34
N PRO A 254 10.55 19.62 -2.45
CA PRO A 254 9.65 20.77 -2.45
C PRO A 254 8.60 20.57 -1.34
N LEU A 255 8.39 21.61 -0.53
CA LEU A 255 7.35 21.62 0.50
C LEU A 255 6.00 21.31 -0.17
N LEU A 256 5.23 20.41 0.44
CA LEU A 256 3.85 20.15 0.02
C LEU A 256 3.09 21.48 -0.07
N PRO A 257 2.31 21.72 -1.12
CA PRO A 257 1.55 22.96 -1.25
C PRO A 257 0.62 23.11 -0.04
N PRO A 258 0.63 24.26 0.66
CA PRO A 258 -0.24 24.46 1.81
C PRO A 258 -1.71 24.30 1.40
N PRO A 259 -2.58 23.82 2.31
CA PRO A 259 -3.99 23.66 2.02
C PRO A 259 -4.59 25.00 1.56
N TRP A 260 -5.42 24.94 0.52
CA TRP A 260 -6.04 26.14 -0.03
C TRP A 260 -7.04 26.71 0.98
N THR A 261 -6.66 27.81 1.64
CA THR A 261 -7.45 28.44 2.70
C THR A 261 -7.84 29.87 2.33
N ILE A 262 -9.06 30.25 2.70
CA ILE A 262 -9.59 31.63 2.61
C ILE A 262 -10.03 32.02 4.02
N LEU A 263 -9.50 33.12 4.56
CA LEU A 263 -9.77 33.57 5.94
C LEU A 263 -9.45 32.53 7.04
N GLY A 264 -8.48 31.65 6.81
CA GLY A 264 -8.10 30.58 7.76
C GLY A 264 -9.06 29.38 7.78
N ILE A 265 -10.08 29.37 6.91
CA ILE A 265 -11.00 28.25 6.69
C ILE A 265 -10.70 27.64 5.32
N ASP A 266 -10.98 26.36 5.16
CA ASP A 266 -10.90 25.66 3.87
C ASP A 266 -11.65 26.42 2.76
N ALA A 267 -10.94 26.71 1.65
CA ALA A 267 -11.43 27.58 0.58
C ALA A 267 -12.73 27.06 -0.05
N MET A 268 -12.84 25.73 -0.23
CA MET A 268 -14.01 25.12 -0.86
C MET A 268 -15.27 25.30 -0.01
N ALA A 269 -15.16 25.15 1.31
CA ALA A 269 -16.26 25.39 2.23
C ALA A 269 -16.75 26.85 2.17
N VAL A 270 -15.83 27.82 2.10
CA VAL A 270 -16.16 29.24 1.99
C VAL A 270 -16.84 29.55 0.65
N ILE A 271 -16.30 29.05 -0.47
CA ILE A 271 -16.86 29.24 -1.81
C ILE A 271 -18.29 28.69 -1.87
N MET A 272 -18.51 27.48 -1.37
CA MET A 272 -19.83 26.87 -1.39
C MET A 272 -20.82 27.60 -0.48
N TRP A 273 -20.40 28.08 0.69
CA TRP A 273 -21.24 28.89 1.56
C TRP A 273 -21.67 30.21 0.91
N ILE A 274 -20.74 30.93 0.27
CA ILE A 274 -21.06 32.16 -0.47
C ILE A 274 -22.02 31.86 -1.63
N SER A 275 -21.77 30.78 -2.38
CA SER A 275 -22.65 30.37 -3.49
C SER A 275 -24.06 30.04 -3.03
N TYR A 276 -24.20 29.39 -1.88
CA TYR A 276 -25.50 29.04 -1.29
C TYR A 276 -26.24 30.29 -0.79
N MET A 277 -25.55 31.21 -0.11
CA MET A 277 -26.16 32.48 0.33
C MET A 277 -26.61 33.34 -0.86
N ALA A 278 -25.81 33.40 -1.93
CA ALA A 278 -26.20 34.06 -3.18
C ALA A 278 -27.42 33.38 -3.82
N PHE A 279 -27.45 32.05 -3.87
CA PHE A 279 -28.62 31.30 -4.34
C PHE A 279 -29.87 31.60 -3.53
N LEU A 280 -29.81 31.59 -2.20
CA LEU A 280 -30.97 31.90 -1.34
C LEU A 280 -31.48 33.33 -1.57
N LEU A 281 -30.59 34.31 -1.66
CA LEU A 281 -30.97 35.72 -1.91
C LEU A 281 -31.65 35.88 -3.27
N ILE A 282 -31.11 35.28 -4.33
CA ILE A 282 -31.69 35.33 -5.68
C ILE A 282 -33.01 34.57 -5.71
N PHE A 283 -33.06 33.35 -5.17
CA PHE A 283 -34.22 32.47 -5.21
C PHE A 283 -35.41 33.04 -4.44
N PHE A 284 -35.20 33.46 -3.18
CA PHE A 284 -36.27 34.13 -2.41
C PHE A 284 -36.59 35.51 -2.95
N GLY A 285 -35.60 36.25 -3.49
CA GLY A 285 -35.83 37.53 -4.16
C GLY A 285 -36.76 37.41 -5.38
N VAL A 286 -36.54 36.41 -6.24
CA VAL A 286 -37.43 36.11 -7.39
C VAL A 286 -38.82 35.70 -6.91
N LEU A 287 -38.92 34.84 -5.88
CA LEU A 287 -40.22 34.42 -5.34
C LEU A 287 -41.01 35.58 -4.75
N LEU A 288 -40.37 36.44 -3.95
CA LEU A 288 -40.99 37.64 -3.39
C LEU A 288 -41.36 38.64 -4.50
N GLY A 289 -40.50 38.81 -5.51
CA GLY A 289 -40.76 39.65 -6.68
C GLY A 289 -41.99 39.18 -7.47
N VAL A 290 -42.09 37.88 -7.76
CA VAL A 290 -43.25 37.28 -8.45
C VAL A 290 -44.50 37.33 -7.58
N TRP A 291 -44.38 37.11 -6.28
CA TRP A 291 -45.50 37.21 -5.33
C TRP A 291 -46.03 38.65 -5.25
N CYS A 292 -45.15 39.64 -5.13
CA CYS A 292 -45.49 41.06 -5.18
C CYS A 292 -46.09 41.45 -6.54
N TYR A 293 -45.53 40.97 -7.66
CA TYR A 293 -46.06 41.23 -9.00
C TYR A 293 -47.47 40.66 -9.16
N ARG A 294 -47.71 39.41 -8.75
CA ARG A 294 -49.05 38.81 -8.75
C ARG A 294 -50.01 39.54 -7.83
N LYS A 295 -49.60 39.93 -6.63
CA LYS A 295 -50.42 40.72 -5.70
C LYS A 295 -50.76 42.10 -6.28
N ARG A 296 -49.84 42.73 -7.00
CA ARG A 296 -50.01 44.04 -7.66
C ARG A 296 -50.87 43.95 -8.92
N ALA A 297 -50.77 42.87 -9.69
CA ALA A 297 -51.66 42.59 -10.83
C ALA A 297 -53.11 42.32 -10.36
N ILE A 298 -53.28 41.57 -9.26
CA ILE A 298 -54.60 41.28 -8.66
C ILE A 298 -55.23 42.54 -8.02
N THR A 299 -54.43 43.51 -7.57
CA THR A 299 -54.93 44.81 -7.06
C THR A 299 -55.15 45.86 -8.15
N SER A 300 -54.78 45.56 -9.41
CA SER A 300 -54.96 46.44 -10.57
C SER A 300 -56.24 46.15 -11.37
N GLU A 301 -57.01 45.13 -11.01
CA GLU A 301 -58.17 44.65 -11.79
C GLU A 301 -59.47 44.74 -10.98
N TYR A 302 -59.92 45.97 -10.76
CA TYR A 302 -61.33 46.31 -10.49
C TYR A 302 -61.73 47.41 -11.50
N GLY A 303 -62.15 46.98 -12.68
CA GLY A 303 -62.69 47.79 -13.79
C GLY A 303 -63.32 46.85 -14.83
N PRO A 304 -64.44 47.22 -15.48
CA PRO A 304 -65.47 46.26 -15.87
C PRO A 304 -65.13 45.47 -17.13
N ILE A 305 -65.77 44.29 -17.20
CA ILE A 305 -65.87 43.38 -18.34
C ILE A 305 -66.15 44.16 -19.63
N LEU A 306 -65.23 44.06 -20.60
CA LEU A 306 -65.53 44.32 -22.00
C LEU A 306 -64.81 43.30 -22.88
N ASP A 307 -65.60 42.54 -23.62
CA ASP A 307 -65.16 41.55 -24.59
C ASP A 307 -64.08 42.11 -25.54
N SER A 308 -62.96 41.40 -25.65
CA SER A 308 -62.26 41.30 -26.92
C SER A 308 -62.15 39.83 -27.29
N ASN A 309 -63.05 39.44 -28.17
CA ASN A 309 -62.97 38.21 -28.94
C ASN A 309 -61.63 38.17 -29.68
N ASN A 310 -60.72 37.33 -29.19
CA ASN A 310 -59.90 36.50 -30.07
C ASN A 310 -59.66 35.16 -29.37
N PRO A 311 -60.58 34.20 -29.52
CA PRO A 311 -60.29 32.82 -29.19
C PRO A 311 -59.28 32.35 -30.24
N LEU A 312 -58.00 32.18 -29.87
CA LEU A 312 -57.15 31.31 -30.68
C LEU A 312 -57.64 29.88 -30.40
N SER A 313 -58.56 29.49 -31.28
CA SER A 313 -59.27 28.23 -31.45
C SER A 313 -58.47 26.99 -31.02
N LEU A 314 -59.02 26.27 -30.05
CA LEU A 314 -58.94 24.81 -29.98
C LEU A 314 -60.35 24.18 -30.10
N ASN A 315 -61.29 24.94 -30.68
CA ASN A 315 -62.55 24.46 -31.23
C ASN A 315 -62.55 24.66 -32.76
N SER A 316 -61.55 24.12 -33.45
CA SER A 316 -61.70 23.78 -34.86
C SER A 316 -62.03 22.29 -34.92
N ASP A 317 -63.25 21.96 -35.33
CA ASP A 317 -63.67 20.63 -35.76
C ASP A 317 -62.99 20.23 -37.08
N ASP A 318 -61.68 20.46 -37.18
CA ASP A 318 -60.86 20.07 -38.33
C ASP A 318 -59.69 19.22 -37.80
N PRO A 319 -59.70 17.89 -37.99
CA PRO A 319 -58.76 16.96 -37.37
C PRO A 319 -57.31 17.04 -37.90
N ASP A 320 -57.02 17.92 -38.87
CA ASP A 320 -55.77 17.88 -39.66
C ASP A 320 -54.73 18.99 -39.34
N GLN A 321 -54.95 19.88 -38.36
CA GLN A 321 -53.94 20.90 -37.99
C GLN A 321 -53.59 20.94 -36.50
N VAL A 322 -52.73 20.01 -36.08
CA VAL A 322 -51.92 20.17 -34.85
C VAL A 322 -50.45 20.07 -35.24
N ASN A 323 -49.72 21.19 -35.15
CA ASN A 323 -48.25 21.23 -35.34
C ASN A 323 -47.56 20.52 -34.16
N ALA A 324 -47.59 19.18 -34.16
CA ALA A 324 -46.76 18.33 -33.30
C ALA A 324 -45.37 18.17 -33.94
N SER A 325 -44.33 18.18 -33.11
CA SER A 325 -42.95 17.97 -33.58
C SER A 325 -42.77 16.55 -34.15
N CYS A 326 -41.83 16.38 -35.10
CA CYS A 326 -41.44 15.07 -35.60
C CYS A 326 -41.01 14.12 -34.47
N CYS A 327 -40.33 14.63 -33.43
CA CYS A 327 -39.96 13.82 -32.27
C CYS A 327 -41.17 13.42 -31.42
N GLU A 328 -42.17 14.30 -31.27
CA GLU A 328 -43.38 14.01 -30.49
C GLU A 328 -44.24 12.92 -31.14
N THR A 329 -44.34 12.96 -32.48
CA THR A 329 -45.08 11.96 -33.27
C THR A 329 -44.34 10.63 -33.36
N LEU A 330 -43.01 10.64 -33.51
CA LEU A 330 -42.20 9.43 -33.45
C LEU A 330 -42.25 8.78 -32.06
N GLY A 331 -42.16 9.60 -31.00
CA GLY A 331 -42.25 9.15 -29.61
C GLY A 331 -43.59 8.52 -29.26
N GLU A 332 -44.71 9.09 -29.72
CA GLU A 332 -46.04 8.50 -29.54
C GLU A 332 -46.17 7.14 -30.25
N ARG A 333 -45.70 7.04 -31.50
CA ARG A 333 -45.72 5.77 -32.25
C ARG A 333 -44.87 4.69 -31.58
N PHE A 334 -43.70 5.07 -31.07
CA PHE A 334 -42.79 4.14 -30.38
C PHE A 334 -43.41 3.64 -29.08
N GLU A 335 -43.95 4.53 -28.24
CA GLU A 335 -44.58 4.15 -26.97
C GLU A 335 -45.83 3.31 -27.18
N ASN A 336 -46.67 3.66 -28.17
CA ASN A 336 -47.85 2.86 -28.50
C ASN A 336 -47.46 1.47 -29.09
N GLY A 337 -46.37 1.40 -29.85
CA GLY A 337 -45.79 0.15 -30.32
C GLY A 337 -45.38 -0.77 -29.17
N LEU A 338 -44.65 -0.24 -28.17
CA LEU A 338 -44.28 -0.98 -26.96
C LEU A 338 -45.52 -1.44 -26.18
N ARG A 339 -46.51 -0.57 -26.01
CA ARG A 339 -47.76 -0.88 -25.31
C ARG A 339 -48.51 -2.05 -25.96
N MET A 340 -48.65 -2.04 -27.29
CA MET A 340 -49.31 -3.12 -28.04
C MET A 340 -48.53 -4.44 -27.96
N LEU A 341 -47.20 -4.38 -28.04
CA LEU A 341 -46.33 -5.54 -27.94
C LEU A 341 -46.47 -6.22 -26.56
N PHE A 342 -46.33 -5.45 -25.49
CA PHE A 342 -46.45 -5.99 -24.13
C PHE A 342 -47.88 -6.42 -23.78
N SER A 343 -48.91 -5.77 -24.34
CA SER A 343 -50.29 -6.19 -24.15
C SER A 343 -50.59 -7.54 -24.83
N SER A 344 -50.13 -7.71 -26.07
CA SER A 344 -50.23 -8.99 -26.78
C SER A 344 -49.44 -10.09 -26.07
N TRP A 345 -48.22 -9.79 -25.62
CA TRP A 345 -47.37 -10.73 -24.88
C TRP A 345 -47.99 -11.14 -23.55
N GLY A 346 -48.50 -10.20 -22.75
CA GLY A 346 -49.16 -10.49 -21.48
C GLY A 346 -50.41 -11.34 -21.66
N SER A 347 -51.23 -11.05 -22.67
CA SER A 347 -52.37 -11.87 -23.04
C SER A 347 -51.95 -13.29 -23.45
N PHE A 348 -50.82 -13.44 -24.14
CA PHE A 348 -50.30 -14.75 -24.54
C PHE A 348 -49.86 -15.58 -23.34
N CYS A 349 -49.09 -14.96 -22.41
CA CYS A 349 -48.65 -15.60 -21.16
C CYS A 349 -49.83 -16.12 -20.32
N VAL A 350 -50.91 -15.35 -20.20
CA VAL A 350 -52.09 -15.75 -19.40
C VAL A 350 -52.97 -16.81 -20.09
N ARG A 351 -52.99 -16.85 -21.43
CA ARG A 351 -53.70 -17.89 -22.20
C ARG A 351 -52.98 -19.24 -22.16
N HIS A 352 -51.65 -19.24 -22.24
CA HIS A 352 -50.83 -20.46 -22.28
C HIS A 352 -49.81 -20.56 -21.12
N PRO A 353 -50.25 -20.52 -19.85
CA PRO A 353 -49.32 -20.41 -18.71
C PRO A 353 -48.41 -21.63 -18.56
N PHE A 354 -48.92 -22.86 -18.75
CA PHE A 354 -48.10 -24.07 -18.59
C PHE A 354 -47.00 -24.20 -19.64
N LEU A 355 -47.25 -23.74 -20.87
CA LEU A 355 -46.24 -23.75 -21.94
C LEU A 355 -45.09 -22.79 -21.59
N ILE A 356 -45.41 -21.56 -21.17
CA ILE A 356 -44.41 -20.56 -20.78
C ILE A 356 -43.61 -21.03 -19.57
N LEU A 357 -44.28 -21.55 -18.53
CA LEU A 357 -43.60 -22.06 -17.34
C LEU A 357 -42.64 -23.19 -17.67
N PHE A 358 -43.02 -24.13 -18.53
CA PHE A 358 -42.15 -25.20 -18.98
C PHE A 358 -40.93 -24.67 -19.74
N CYS A 359 -41.12 -23.75 -20.70
CA CYS A 359 -40.02 -23.14 -21.45
C CYS A 359 -39.04 -22.38 -20.53
N CYS A 360 -39.56 -21.59 -19.57
CA CYS A 360 -38.72 -20.86 -18.62
C CYS A 360 -37.95 -21.81 -17.69
N LEU A 361 -38.58 -22.89 -17.20
CA LEU A 361 -37.90 -23.89 -16.37
C LEU A 361 -36.78 -24.61 -17.13
N VAL A 362 -36.98 -24.93 -18.40
CA VAL A 362 -35.92 -25.53 -19.26
C VAL A 362 -34.77 -24.55 -19.46
N LEU A 363 -35.07 -23.28 -19.74
CA LEU A 363 -34.05 -22.22 -19.89
C LEU A 363 -33.24 -22.05 -18.60
N VAL A 364 -33.92 -22.01 -17.45
CA VAL A 364 -33.30 -21.88 -16.13
C VAL A 364 -32.42 -23.10 -15.83
N GLY A 365 -32.92 -24.32 -16.05
CA GLY A 365 -32.16 -25.54 -15.82
C GLY A 365 -30.90 -25.64 -16.71
N ALA A 366 -31.02 -25.27 -18.00
CA ALA A 366 -29.89 -25.28 -18.93
C ALA A 366 -28.82 -24.25 -18.53
N SER A 367 -29.24 -23.04 -18.13
CA SER A 367 -28.34 -21.95 -17.75
C SER A 367 -27.67 -22.23 -16.40
N ALA A 368 -28.44 -22.65 -15.40
CA ALA A 368 -27.95 -22.97 -14.06
C ALA A 368 -27.04 -24.22 -14.03
N GLY A 369 -27.16 -25.14 -15.00
CA GLY A 369 -26.26 -26.28 -15.13
C GLY A 369 -24.76 -25.91 -15.19
N GLY A 370 -24.44 -24.67 -15.60
CA GLY A 370 -23.07 -24.15 -15.61
C GLY A 370 -22.43 -23.99 -14.24
N LEU A 371 -23.22 -23.96 -13.16
CA LEU A 371 -22.72 -23.94 -11.77
C LEU A 371 -21.82 -25.15 -11.45
N ALA A 372 -21.94 -26.26 -12.18
CA ALA A 372 -21.04 -27.41 -12.03
C ALA A 372 -19.57 -27.10 -12.39
N TYR A 373 -19.32 -26.05 -13.18
CA TYR A 373 -17.99 -25.59 -13.59
C TYR A 373 -17.52 -24.36 -12.79
N MET A 374 -18.20 -24.04 -11.70
CA MET A 374 -17.88 -22.90 -10.84
C MET A 374 -16.46 -23.00 -10.28
N ARG A 375 -15.71 -21.91 -10.39
CA ARG A 375 -14.38 -21.74 -9.77
C ARG A 375 -14.43 -20.51 -8.88
N ILE A 376 -13.91 -20.62 -7.66
CA ILE A 376 -13.86 -19.52 -6.68
C ILE A 376 -12.41 -19.07 -6.56
N THR A 377 -12.16 -17.78 -6.73
CA THR A 377 -10.84 -17.15 -6.50
C THR A 377 -10.79 -16.54 -5.11
N THR A 378 -9.86 -17.01 -4.27
CA THR A 378 -9.62 -16.47 -2.92
C THR A 378 -8.33 -15.64 -2.83
N ASP A 379 -7.43 -15.77 -3.81
CA ASP A 379 -6.16 -15.04 -3.81
C ASP A 379 -6.42 -13.51 -3.90
N PRO A 380 -6.01 -12.73 -2.89
CA PRO A 380 -6.22 -11.28 -2.90
C PRO A 380 -5.51 -10.59 -4.07
N VAL A 381 -4.38 -11.11 -4.56
CA VAL A 381 -3.65 -10.47 -5.66
C VAL A 381 -4.42 -10.61 -6.97
N GLU A 382 -5.11 -11.73 -7.20
CA GLU A 382 -5.97 -11.92 -8.39
C GLU A 382 -7.27 -11.12 -8.31
N LEU A 383 -7.79 -10.89 -7.11
CA LEU A 383 -9.03 -10.13 -6.88
C LEU A 383 -8.84 -8.63 -7.10
N TRP A 384 -7.75 -8.08 -6.56
CA TRP A 384 -7.54 -6.63 -6.44
C TRP A 384 -6.57 -6.05 -7.47
N SER A 385 -5.72 -6.87 -8.10
CA SER A 385 -4.74 -6.41 -9.07
C SER A 385 -5.09 -6.87 -10.48
N SER A 386 -5.12 -5.94 -11.43
CA SER A 386 -5.36 -6.28 -12.84
C SER A 386 -4.15 -7.05 -13.39
N PRO A 387 -4.33 -8.15 -14.16
CA PRO A 387 -3.21 -8.89 -14.74
C PRO A 387 -2.39 -8.05 -15.74
N LYS A 388 -2.93 -6.92 -16.20
CA LYS A 388 -2.26 -5.98 -17.11
C LYS A 388 -1.72 -4.74 -16.41
N SER A 389 -1.85 -4.61 -15.08
CA SER A 389 -1.35 -3.45 -14.35
C SER A 389 0.17 -3.41 -14.36
N GLN A 390 0.73 -2.22 -14.15
CA GLN A 390 2.18 -2.05 -14.11
C GLN A 390 2.77 -2.79 -12.90
N ALA A 391 2.17 -2.69 -11.71
CA ALA A 391 2.70 -3.39 -10.53
C ALA A 391 2.65 -4.91 -10.68
N ARG A 392 1.65 -5.46 -11.40
CA ARG A 392 1.59 -6.91 -11.67
C ARG A 392 2.69 -7.35 -12.62
N GLN A 393 2.97 -6.59 -13.67
CA GLN A 393 4.08 -6.87 -14.58
C GLN A 393 5.44 -6.77 -13.88
N GLU A 394 5.62 -5.76 -13.02
CA GLU A 394 6.82 -5.57 -12.19
C GLU A 394 7.00 -6.75 -11.22
N LYS A 395 5.92 -7.21 -10.59
CA LYS A 395 5.92 -8.41 -9.74
C LYS A 395 6.29 -9.67 -10.53
N ASP A 396 5.63 -9.91 -11.66
CA ASP A 396 5.86 -11.10 -12.48
C ASP A 396 7.31 -11.12 -13.03
N TYR A 397 7.88 -9.94 -13.35
CA TYR A 397 9.28 -9.79 -13.72
C TYR A 397 10.22 -10.10 -12.55
N PHE A 398 9.95 -9.56 -11.35
CA PHE A 398 10.74 -9.84 -10.15
C PHE A 398 10.73 -11.33 -9.81
N ASP A 399 9.54 -11.93 -9.74
CA ASP A 399 9.34 -13.34 -9.37
C ASP A 399 10.01 -14.29 -10.37
N LYS A 400 10.10 -13.91 -11.65
CA LYS A 400 10.75 -14.72 -12.70
C LYS A 400 12.28 -14.77 -12.55
N HIS A 401 12.93 -13.67 -12.17
CA HIS A 401 14.39 -13.58 -12.12
C HIS A 401 14.95 -13.91 -10.73
N PHE A 402 14.30 -13.43 -9.67
CA PHE A 402 14.81 -13.56 -8.29
C PHE A 402 14.04 -14.58 -7.44
N GLY A 403 12.96 -15.15 -7.99
CA GLY A 403 12.01 -15.95 -7.23
C GLY A 403 11.01 -15.07 -6.46
N PRO A 404 9.92 -15.66 -5.95
CA PRO A 404 8.91 -14.93 -5.21
C PRO A 404 9.45 -14.40 -3.88
N PHE A 405 8.96 -13.23 -3.46
CA PHE A 405 9.24 -12.68 -2.14
C PHE A 405 8.87 -13.69 -1.03
N PHE A 406 9.75 -13.85 -0.04
CA PHE A 406 9.60 -14.79 1.07
C PHE A 406 8.36 -14.49 1.93
N ARG A 407 7.82 -15.52 2.58
CA ARG A 407 6.71 -15.39 3.53
C ARG A 407 7.27 -14.99 4.88
N THR A 408 6.61 -14.08 5.58
CA THR A 408 7.08 -13.62 6.90
C THR A 408 6.17 -14.10 8.01
N VAL A 409 6.78 -14.71 9.03
CA VAL A 409 6.14 -14.94 10.33
C VAL A 409 6.82 -14.03 11.34
N GLN A 410 6.06 -13.14 11.97
CA GLN A 410 6.59 -12.11 12.85
C GLN A 410 5.89 -12.11 14.21
N LEU A 411 6.67 -11.93 15.27
CA LEU A 411 6.23 -11.75 16.63
C LEU A 411 6.75 -10.40 17.15
N ILE A 412 5.87 -9.66 17.82
CA ILE A 412 6.19 -8.43 18.55
C ILE A 412 5.91 -8.72 20.02
N ILE A 413 6.97 -8.77 20.80
CA ILE A 413 6.94 -9.15 22.22
C ILE A 413 7.21 -7.90 23.05
N THR A 414 6.29 -7.58 23.94
CA THR A 414 6.42 -6.52 24.94
C THR A 414 6.25 -7.11 26.34
N THR A 415 6.57 -6.32 27.36
CA THR A 415 6.37 -6.73 28.76
C THR A 415 5.48 -5.71 29.48
N PRO A 416 4.48 -6.15 30.26
CA PRO A 416 3.73 -5.28 31.15
C PRO A 416 4.52 -4.94 32.43
N LEU A 417 5.67 -5.57 32.67
CA LEU A 417 6.51 -5.33 33.84
C LEU A 417 7.38 -4.08 33.62
N GLU A 418 7.24 -3.10 34.50
CA GLU A 418 8.14 -1.93 34.55
C GLU A 418 9.35 -2.25 35.43
N LEU A 419 10.39 -2.80 34.81
CA LEU A 419 11.69 -3.05 35.43
C LEU A 419 12.64 -1.92 35.05
N ASN A 420 12.99 -1.06 36.02
CA ASN A 420 13.97 0.01 35.84
C ASN A 420 15.38 -0.54 36.10
N GLU A 421 15.97 -1.16 35.08
CA GLU A 421 17.35 -1.65 35.14
C GLU A 421 18.31 -0.57 34.64
N THR A 422 19.29 -0.20 35.47
CA THR A 422 20.37 0.70 35.06
C THR A 422 21.67 -0.08 35.05
N TYR A 423 22.27 -0.18 33.88
CA TYR A 423 23.55 -0.83 33.67
C TYR A 423 24.68 0.18 33.88
N ASN A 424 25.63 -0.17 34.75
CA ASN A 424 26.81 0.64 35.03
C ASN A 424 28.06 -0.13 34.59
N PRO A 425 28.54 0.08 33.35
CA PRO A 425 29.76 -0.55 32.89
C PRO A 425 30.95 -0.16 33.77
N TYR A 426 31.88 -1.10 33.94
CA TYR A 426 33.11 -0.86 34.72
C TYR A 426 33.91 0.35 34.18
N PHE A 427 33.86 0.56 32.85
CA PHE A 427 34.45 1.70 32.16
C PHE A 427 33.37 2.57 31.48
N GLY A 428 32.70 3.47 32.21
CA GLY A 428 31.75 4.39 31.57
C GLY A 428 30.78 5.09 32.50
N GLY A 429 29.77 5.73 31.91
CA GLY A 429 28.61 6.28 32.62
C GLY A 429 27.47 5.26 32.72
N SER A 430 26.42 5.62 33.46
CA SER A 430 25.22 4.78 33.64
C SER A 430 24.33 4.79 32.39
N PHE A 431 23.84 3.62 31.98
CA PHE A 431 22.92 3.45 30.85
C PHE A 431 21.60 2.83 31.32
N PRO A 432 20.44 3.42 31.00
CA PRO A 432 19.16 2.76 31.22
C PRO A 432 18.95 1.63 30.21
N PHE A 433 18.35 0.53 30.66
CA PHE A 433 17.90 -0.57 29.80
C PHE A 433 16.38 -0.70 29.87
N GLY A 434 15.76 -0.85 28.71
CA GLY A 434 14.33 -1.11 28.59
C GLY A 434 13.98 -2.43 29.26
N SER A 435 12.84 -2.48 29.93
CA SER A 435 12.43 -3.65 30.72
C SER A 435 12.37 -4.95 29.92
N VAL A 436 12.11 -4.88 28.61
CA VAL A 436 12.04 -6.05 27.72
C VAL A 436 13.41 -6.70 27.49
N LEU A 437 14.51 -5.97 27.72
CA LEU A 437 15.88 -6.47 27.57
C LEU A 437 16.42 -7.10 28.85
N ASN A 438 15.60 -7.20 29.91
CA ASN A 438 16.01 -7.88 31.13
C ASN A 438 16.37 -9.35 30.85
N LYS A 439 17.49 -9.80 31.41
CA LYS A 439 18.04 -11.14 31.20
C LYS A 439 17.03 -12.28 31.41
N GLU A 440 16.22 -12.23 32.47
CA GLU A 440 15.23 -13.28 32.76
C GLU A 440 14.13 -13.36 31.69
N LEU A 441 13.74 -12.21 31.13
CA LEU A 441 12.79 -12.15 30.02
C LEU A 441 13.43 -12.65 28.72
N LEU A 442 14.70 -12.31 28.47
CA LEU A 442 15.43 -12.81 27.30
C LEU A 442 15.56 -14.34 27.30
N HIS A 443 15.75 -14.97 28.47
CA HIS A 443 15.70 -16.44 28.57
C HIS A 443 14.31 -17.00 28.24
N GLN A 444 13.23 -16.40 28.76
CA GLN A 444 11.86 -16.84 28.44
C GLN A 444 11.52 -16.68 26.96
N VAL A 445 12.02 -15.61 26.33
CA VAL A 445 11.86 -15.38 24.89
C VAL A 445 12.71 -16.36 24.09
N LEU A 446 13.89 -16.74 24.58
CA LEU A 446 14.74 -17.75 23.95
C LEU A 446 14.11 -19.14 24.02
N ASP A 447 13.54 -19.52 25.16
CA ASP A 447 12.77 -20.77 25.30
C ASP A 447 11.62 -20.82 24.30
N LEU A 448 10.84 -19.73 24.20
CA LEU A 448 9.76 -19.61 23.21
C LEU A 448 10.28 -19.75 21.77
N GLN A 449 11.41 -19.10 21.44
CA GLN A 449 11.99 -19.19 20.10
C GLN A 449 12.43 -20.62 19.77
N LEU A 450 13.09 -21.31 20.71
CA LEU A 450 13.54 -22.69 20.54
C LEU A 450 12.36 -23.68 20.44
N GLU A 451 11.27 -23.44 21.18
CA GLU A 451 10.02 -24.21 21.04
C GLU A 451 9.39 -24.03 19.65
N ILE A 452 9.38 -22.80 19.11
CA ILE A 452 8.90 -22.52 17.74
C ILE A 452 9.79 -23.20 16.69
N GLU A 453 11.12 -23.15 16.85
CA GLU A 453 12.07 -23.83 15.96
C GLU A 453 11.88 -25.36 15.98
N GLY A 454 11.46 -25.92 17.13
CA GLY A 454 11.15 -27.34 17.32
C GLY A 454 9.77 -27.80 16.84
N LEU A 455 8.94 -26.91 16.30
CA LEU A 455 7.60 -27.26 15.82
C LEU A 455 7.63 -28.22 14.63
N VAL A 456 6.82 -29.27 14.73
CA VAL A 456 6.63 -30.27 13.68
C VAL A 456 5.18 -30.22 13.22
N ALA A 457 4.96 -29.93 11.94
CA ALA A 457 3.66 -30.01 11.31
C ALA A 457 3.51 -31.33 10.54
N SER A 458 2.28 -31.82 10.40
CA SER A 458 2.00 -33.00 9.57
C SER A 458 1.28 -32.58 8.29
N TYR A 459 1.83 -32.98 7.14
CA TYR A 459 1.21 -32.81 5.83
C TYR A 459 1.32 -34.12 5.04
N ASN A 460 0.20 -34.68 4.61
CA ASN A 460 0.15 -35.96 3.88
C ASN A 460 0.94 -37.11 4.55
N GLN A 461 0.86 -37.22 5.88
CA GLN A 461 1.62 -38.22 6.70
C GLN A 461 3.14 -38.01 6.74
N GLU A 462 3.67 -36.93 6.15
CA GLU A 462 5.06 -36.50 6.32
C GLU A 462 5.15 -35.46 7.44
N SER A 463 6.25 -35.52 8.21
CA SER A 463 6.61 -34.47 9.18
C SER A 463 7.34 -33.34 8.46
N VAL A 464 6.85 -32.11 8.60
CA VAL A 464 7.45 -30.89 8.07
C VAL A 464 7.99 -30.08 9.24
N THR A 465 9.28 -29.77 9.20
CA THR A 465 9.97 -28.94 10.20
C THR A 465 10.30 -27.56 9.63
N LEU A 466 10.65 -26.61 10.50
CA LEU A 466 11.07 -25.28 10.06
C LEU A 466 12.27 -25.33 9.09
N LYS A 467 13.24 -26.23 9.34
CA LYS A 467 14.43 -26.41 8.49
C LYS A 467 14.11 -26.84 7.06
N ASP A 468 12.98 -27.49 6.83
CA ASP A 468 12.58 -27.94 5.49
C ASP A 468 12.03 -26.81 4.61
N ILE A 469 11.58 -25.71 5.22
CA ILE A 469 10.83 -24.63 4.54
C ILE A 469 11.46 -23.24 4.68
N CYS A 470 12.33 -23.03 5.68
CA CYS A 470 12.91 -21.73 5.98
C CYS A 470 13.91 -21.26 4.91
N LEU A 471 14.15 -19.94 4.87
CA LEU A 471 15.20 -19.37 4.04
C LEU A 471 16.58 -19.58 4.67
N ALA A 472 17.48 -20.28 3.97
CA ALA A 472 18.86 -20.53 4.39
C ALA A 472 19.85 -19.99 3.33
N PRO A 473 20.37 -18.75 3.50
CA PRO A 473 21.14 -18.05 2.46
C PRO A 473 22.53 -18.65 2.18
N LEU A 474 23.07 -19.43 3.12
CA LEU A 474 24.40 -20.07 3.02
C LEU A 474 24.34 -21.57 2.72
N ALA A 475 23.17 -22.12 2.39
CA ALA A 475 23.02 -23.53 2.05
C ALA A 475 23.80 -23.88 0.77
N PRO A 476 24.48 -25.03 0.67
CA PRO A 476 24.53 -26.15 1.63
C PRO A 476 25.69 -26.07 2.65
N TYR A 477 26.41 -24.94 2.73
CA TYR A 477 27.51 -24.80 3.69
C TYR A 477 27.01 -24.65 5.13
N ASN A 478 25.93 -23.89 5.30
CA ASN A 478 25.21 -23.76 6.58
C ASN A 478 23.70 -23.84 6.31
N ASP A 479 23.07 -24.89 6.83
CA ASP A 479 21.64 -25.16 6.66
C ASP A 479 20.79 -24.58 7.80
N ASN A 480 21.36 -23.71 8.64
CA ASN A 480 20.60 -23.00 9.65
C ASN A 480 19.67 -21.96 9.02
N CYS A 481 18.44 -21.91 9.53
CA CYS A 481 17.41 -20.97 9.09
C CYS A 481 17.77 -19.54 9.44
N THR A 482 17.42 -18.61 8.56
CA THR A 482 17.43 -17.18 8.88
C THR A 482 16.40 -16.92 9.97
N ILE A 483 16.84 -16.37 11.09
CA ILE A 483 15.97 -15.93 12.18
C ILE A 483 16.46 -14.54 12.56
N LEU A 484 15.58 -13.54 12.49
CA LEU A 484 15.90 -12.17 12.84
C LEU A 484 15.36 -11.91 14.24
N SER A 485 16.25 -11.92 15.22
CA SER A 485 15.94 -11.78 16.65
C SER A 485 17.17 -11.24 17.37
N VAL A 486 16.98 -10.47 18.43
CA VAL A 486 18.09 -9.99 19.29
C VAL A 486 18.90 -11.17 19.86
N LEU A 487 18.26 -12.32 20.05
CA LEU A 487 18.88 -13.52 20.60
C LEU A 487 19.93 -14.15 19.67
N ASN A 488 19.92 -13.79 18.38
CA ASN A 488 20.96 -14.22 17.45
C ASN A 488 22.31 -13.56 17.72
N TYR A 489 22.36 -12.40 18.39
CA TYR A 489 23.63 -11.86 18.89
C TYR A 489 24.31 -12.84 19.86
N PHE A 490 23.52 -13.63 20.58
CA PHE A 490 23.99 -14.68 21.50
C PHE A 490 23.89 -16.09 20.90
N GLN A 491 23.82 -16.20 19.57
CA GLN A 491 23.74 -17.47 18.82
C GLN A 491 22.61 -18.41 19.27
N ASN A 492 21.48 -17.86 19.74
CA ASN A 492 20.34 -18.62 20.25
C ASN A 492 20.72 -19.62 21.38
N SER A 493 21.70 -19.28 22.22
CA SER A 493 22.18 -20.18 23.28
C SER A 493 22.10 -19.51 24.66
N HIS A 494 21.55 -20.23 25.63
CA HIS A 494 21.48 -19.78 27.02
C HIS A 494 22.88 -19.57 27.60
N ALA A 495 23.84 -20.43 27.24
CA ALA A 495 25.20 -20.38 27.79
C ALA A 495 25.97 -19.10 27.36
N THR A 496 25.75 -18.63 26.14
CA THR A 496 26.34 -17.39 25.61
C THR A 496 25.64 -16.17 26.16
N LEU A 497 24.32 -16.22 26.38
CA LEU A 497 23.58 -15.17 27.08
C LEU A 497 23.97 -15.06 28.57
N ASP A 498 24.31 -16.18 29.20
CA ASP A 498 24.80 -16.25 30.58
C ASP A 498 26.30 -15.98 30.74
N HIS A 499 27.02 -15.80 29.62
CA HIS A 499 28.46 -15.59 29.63
C HIS A 499 28.80 -14.27 30.33
N LEU A 500 29.62 -14.36 31.38
CA LEU A 500 30.10 -13.22 32.15
C LEU A 500 31.58 -13.37 32.45
N MET A 501 32.29 -12.25 32.45
CA MET A 501 33.70 -12.15 32.83
C MET A 501 33.81 -11.18 34.00
N GLY A 502 34.28 -11.65 35.15
CA GLY A 502 34.41 -10.86 36.37
C GLY A 502 34.98 -11.66 37.54
N ASP A 503 35.20 -10.97 38.66
CA ASP A 503 35.47 -11.58 39.96
C ASP A 503 34.21 -11.53 40.85
N GLU A 504 34.30 -12.01 42.11
CA GLU A 504 33.14 -12.02 43.02
C GLU A 504 32.59 -10.62 43.34
N PHE A 505 33.35 -9.55 43.10
CA PHE A 505 32.99 -8.18 43.47
C PHE A 505 32.61 -7.30 42.28
N PHE A 506 33.19 -7.56 41.10
CA PHE A 506 33.05 -6.73 39.91
C PHE A 506 32.88 -7.59 38.66
N ILE A 507 31.84 -7.25 37.90
CA ILE A 507 31.61 -7.74 36.55
C ILE A 507 32.37 -6.80 35.60
N TRP A 508 33.32 -7.34 34.83
CA TRP A 508 34.07 -6.58 33.84
C TRP A 508 33.37 -6.53 32.49
N ALA A 509 32.72 -7.63 32.10
CA ALA A 509 31.88 -7.69 30.91
C ALA A 509 30.73 -8.69 31.08
N ASP A 510 29.54 -8.30 30.63
CA ASP A 510 28.36 -9.17 30.57
C ASP A 510 27.57 -9.00 29.26
N TYR A 511 26.37 -9.59 29.22
CA TYR A 511 25.48 -9.53 28.07
C TYR A 511 25.08 -8.09 27.67
N HIS A 512 25.08 -7.12 28.59
CA HIS A 512 24.77 -5.73 28.27
C HIS A 512 25.87 -5.12 27.40
N ASP A 513 27.14 -5.38 27.73
CA ASP A 513 28.27 -4.90 26.93
C ASP A 513 28.27 -5.52 25.54
N HIS A 514 28.02 -6.83 25.47
CA HIS A 514 27.94 -7.54 24.20
C HIS A 514 26.78 -7.03 23.34
N PHE A 515 25.61 -6.82 23.95
CA PHE A 515 24.45 -6.22 23.28
C PHE A 515 24.78 -4.83 22.73
N LEU A 516 25.32 -3.93 23.55
CA LEU A 516 25.70 -2.57 23.14
C LEU A 516 26.74 -2.57 22.02
N TYR A 517 27.66 -3.53 22.04
CA TYR A 517 28.61 -3.73 20.97
C TYR A 517 27.90 -4.18 19.68
N CYS A 518 27.11 -5.26 19.72
CA CYS A 518 26.48 -5.82 18.53
C CYS A 518 25.44 -4.89 17.89
N VAL A 519 24.67 -4.11 18.65
CA VAL A 519 23.76 -3.11 18.06
C VAL A 519 24.53 -2.00 17.31
N SER A 520 25.78 -1.73 17.71
CA SER A 520 26.65 -0.77 17.03
C SER A 520 27.43 -1.38 15.85
N ALA A 521 27.69 -2.69 15.90
CA ALA A 521 28.56 -3.43 15.01
C ALA A 521 28.00 -4.84 14.68
N PRO A 522 26.81 -4.95 14.04
CA PRO A 522 26.08 -6.22 13.92
C PRO A 522 26.74 -7.24 12.98
N ALA A 523 27.68 -6.80 12.14
CA ALA A 523 28.44 -7.65 11.24
C ALA A 523 29.79 -8.12 11.83
N SER A 524 30.06 -7.82 13.11
CA SER A 524 31.32 -8.23 13.74
C SER A 524 31.35 -9.74 14.00
N LEU A 525 32.47 -10.36 13.64
CA LEU A 525 32.74 -11.78 13.87
C LEU A 525 33.35 -12.06 15.25
N ASN A 526 33.77 -11.02 15.96
CA ASN A 526 34.38 -11.14 17.28
C ASN A 526 34.25 -9.82 18.03
N ASP A 527 33.62 -9.86 19.20
CA ASP A 527 33.53 -8.71 20.08
C ASP A 527 34.91 -8.31 20.63
N THR A 528 35.10 -7.00 20.72
CA THR A 528 36.25 -6.35 21.34
C THR A 528 36.16 -6.27 22.86
N THR A 529 34.99 -6.55 23.45
CA THR A 529 34.86 -6.74 24.90
C THR A 529 35.67 -7.95 25.37
N MET A 530 35.80 -8.11 26.68
CA MET A 530 36.50 -9.24 27.29
C MET A 530 35.86 -10.61 26.99
N LEU A 531 34.63 -10.64 26.45
CA LEU A 531 33.86 -11.86 26.16
C LEU A 531 34.31 -12.56 24.86
N HIS A 532 34.64 -11.80 23.81
CA HIS A 532 35.03 -12.31 22.49
C HIS A 532 33.99 -13.18 21.77
N ASP A 533 32.71 -12.87 21.97
CA ASP A 533 31.61 -13.55 21.30
C ASP A 533 31.31 -12.93 19.91
N PRO A 534 30.83 -13.69 18.91
CA PRO A 534 30.47 -13.17 17.59
C PRO A 534 29.11 -12.47 17.62
N CYS A 535 28.90 -11.44 16.78
CA CYS A 535 27.58 -10.77 16.64
C CYS A 535 26.74 -11.33 15.49
N LEU A 536 27.29 -12.20 14.64
CA LEU A 536 26.55 -12.82 13.55
C LEU A 536 25.54 -13.84 14.08
N GLY A 537 24.39 -13.91 13.43
CA GLY A 537 23.38 -14.92 13.71
C GLY A 537 23.84 -16.33 13.33
N THR A 538 23.11 -17.33 13.81
CA THR A 538 23.41 -18.76 13.58
C THR A 538 23.40 -19.15 12.10
N PHE A 539 22.70 -18.39 11.26
CA PHE A 539 22.65 -18.53 9.80
C PHE A 539 23.82 -17.87 9.06
N GLY A 540 24.70 -17.15 9.78
CA GLY A 540 25.91 -16.54 9.22
C GLY A 540 25.74 -15.15 8.60
N GLY A 541 24.61 -14.47 8.83
CA GLY A 541 24.40 -13.07 8.43
C GLY A 541 24.22 -12.12 9.63
N PRO A 542 24.37 -10.80 9.42
CA PRO A 542 24.16 -9.81 10.46
C PRO A 542 22.67 -9.65 10.79
N VAL A 543 22.36 -9.43 12.06
CA VAL A 543 21.01 -9.03 12.49
C VAL A 543 21.03 -7.54 12.78
N PHE A 544 20.26 -6.76 12.03
CA PHE A 544 20.20 -5.32 12.23
C PHE A 544 19.29 -4.96 13.40
N PRO A 545 19.67 -4.00 14.26
CA PRO A 545 18.92 -3.67 15.47
C PRO A 545 17.51 -3.15 15.16
N TRP A 546 17.33 -2.38 14.09
CA TRP A 546 16.01 -1.86 13.68
C TRP A 546 15.05 -2.92 13.10
N LEU A 547 15.52 -4.16 12.89
CA LEU A 547 14.68 -5.32 12.52
C LEU A 547 14.33 -6.20 13.71
N ALA A 548 15.11 -6.14 14.79
CA ALA A 548 14.99 -7.00 15.98
C ALA A 548 14.42 -6.27 17.21
N LEU A 549 14.45 -4.93 17.23
CA LEU A 549 14.02 -4.09 18.34
C LEU A 549 12.97 -3.06 17.89
N GLY A 550 12.11 -2.63 18.81
CA GLY A 550 11.09 -1.61 18.59
C GLY A 550 10.89 -0.67 19.79
N GLY A 551 10.28 0.48 19.51
CA GLY A 551 9.91 1.50 20.50
C GLY A 551 11.11 2.10 21.26
N TYR A 552 12.15 2.50 20.54
CA TYR A 552 13.34 3.20 21.05
C TYR A 552 13.44 4.62 20.45
N ASP A 553 14.25 5.50 21.05
CA ASP A 553 14.44 6.86 20.55
C ASP A 553 15.69 6.95 19.65
N ASP A 554 15.50 7.28 18.37
CA ASP A 554 16.55 7.46 17.34
C ASP A 554 17.56 6.30 17.25
N THR A 555 18.69 6.38 17.95
CA THR A 555 19.79 5.40 17.95
C THR A 555 19.98 4.69 19.29
N ASN A 556 19.18 5.02 20.32
CA ASN A 556 19.30 4.47 21.67
C ASN A 556 18.56 3.12 21.80
N TYR A 557 19.10 2.09 21.16
CA TYR A 557 18.53 0.73 21.16
C TYR A 557 18.39 0.10 22.55
N ASN A 558 19.16 0.57 23.53
CA ASN A 558 19.06 0.17 24.94
C ASN A 558 17.71 0.55 25.57
N ASN A 559 17.01 1.56 25.06
CA ASN A 559 15.68 1.96 25.55
C ASN A 559 14.52 1.21 24.86
N ALA A 560 14.81 0.16 24.09
CA ALA A 560 13.78 -0.58 23.36
C ALA A 560 12.68 -1.10 24.31
N THR A 561 11.43 -0.91 23.90
CA THR A 561 10.24 -1.35 24.64
C THR A 561 9.61 -2.61 24.08
N ALA A 562 9.99 -3.00 22.86
CA ALA A 562 9.54 -4.21 22.19
C ALA A 562 10.70 -5.00 21.56
N LEU A 563 10.57 -6.33 21.56
CA LEU A 563 11.41 -7.24 20.78
C LEU A 563 10.64 -7.74 19.57
N VAL A 564 11.32 -7.83 18.43
CA VAL A 564 10.75 -8.32 17.18
C VAL A 564 11.49 -9.59 16.78
N ILE A 565 10.75 -10.68 16.60
CA ILE A 565 11.28 -11.95 16.07
C ILE A 565 10.64 -12.18 14.72
N THR A 566 11.45 -12.39 13.68
CA THR A 566 10.97 -12.69 12.33
C THR A 566 11.57 -14.00 11.82
N PHE A 567 10.71 -14.89 11.33
CA PHE A 567 11.07 -16.14 10.65
C PHE A 567 10.70 -16.02 9.15
N PRO A 568 11.68 -15.80 8.25
CA PRO A 568 11.48 -15.83 6.81
C PRO A 568 11.36 -17.27 6.29
N ILE A 569 10.26 -17.56 5.59
CA ILE A 569 9.95 -18.86 4.99
C ILE A 569 9.98 -18.72 3.47
N ASN A 570 10.55 -19.71 2.76
CA ASN A 570 10.58 -19.67 1.31
C ASN A 570 9.17 -19.68 0.71
N ASN A 571 8.95 -18.82 -0.27
CA ASN A 571 7.72 -18.79 -1.05
C ASN A 571 7.92 -19.53 -2.39
N TYR A 572 6.84 -19.99 -3.00
CA TYR A 572 6.92 -20.82 -4.22
C TYR A 572 5.84 -20.40 -5.23
N LEU A 573 6.25 -20.14 -6.47
CA LEU A 573 5.34 -19.74 -7.56
C LEU A 573 4.67 -20.96 -8.22
N ASN A 574 5.46 -21.97 -8.60
CA ASN A 574 4.99 -23.13 -9.39
C ASN A 574 4.88 -24.44 -8.57
N ASP A 575 5.43 -24.48 -7.35
CA ASP A 575 5.45 -25.68 -6.51
C ASP A 575 4.37 -25.59 -5.42
N THR A 576 3.17 -26.09 -5.74
CA THR A 576 2.03 -26.10 -4.82
C THR A 576 2.26 -27.03 -3.63
N VAL A 577 3.07 -28.08 -3.78
CA VAL A 577 3.30 -29.06 -2.71
C VAL A 577 4.14 -28.43 -1.60
N ARG A 578 5.23 -27.74 -1.96
CA ARG A 578 6.07 -27.04 -0.96
C ARG A 578 5.35 -25.86 -0.32
N LEU A 579 4.54 -25.13 -1.09
CA LEU A 579 3.72 -24.04 -0.56
C LEU A 579 2.72 -24.55 0.49
N GLU A 580 2.05 -25.66 0.23
CA GLU A 580 1.11 -26.26 1.19
C GLU A 580 1.81 -26.82 2.43
N LYS A 581 3.04 -27.36 2.29
CA LYS A 581 3.88 -27.72 3.45
C LYS A 581 4.21 -26.50 4.32
N ALA A 582 4.58 -25.37 3.72
CA ALA A 582 4.81 -24.12 4.44
C ALA A 582 3.53 -23.61 5.15
N ARG A 583 2.39 -23.62 4.44
CA ARG A 583 1.08 -23.27 5.03
C ARG A 583 0.66 -24.19 6.16
N ALA A 584 0.99 -25.47 6.10
CA ALA A 584 0.72 -26.44 7.17
C ALA A 584 1.55 -26.13 8.43
N TRP A 585 2.83 -25.78 8.26
CA TRP A 585 3.68 -25.34 9.37
C TRP A 585 3.18 -24.01 9.99
N GLU A 586 2.83 -23.02 9.16
CA GLU A 586 2.25 -21.76 9.63
C GLU A 586 0.97 -21.98 10.45
N ASN A 587 0.13 -22.94 10.06
CA ASN A 587 -1.09 -23.27 10.80
C ASN A 587 -0.78 -23.85 12.19
N GLU A 588 0.18 -24.77 12.30
CA GLU A 588 0.62 -25.29 13.61
C GLU A 588 1.29 -24.20 14.46
N PHE A 589 2.07 -23.30 13.85
CA PHE A 589 2.60 -22.12 14.53
C PHE A 589 1.48 -21.24 15.11
N ILE A 590 0.45 -20.91 14.33
CA ILE A 590 -0.68 -20.09 14.82
C ILE A 590 -1.40 -20.80 15.98
N LYS A 591 -1.63 -22.12 15.88
CA LYS A 591 -2.26 -22.91 16.95
C LYS A 591 -1.41 -22.90 18.23
N PHE A 592 -0.10 -23.06 18.08
CA PHE A 592 0.85 -22.99 19.19
C PHE A 592 0.80 -21.61 19.86
N MET A 593 0.90 -20.52 19.09
CA MET A 593 0.89 -19.16 19.64
C MET A 593 -0.45 -18.77 20.28
N LYS A 594 -1.59 -19.27 19.78
CA LYS A 594 -2.90 -19.06 20.42
C LYS A 594 -3.03 -19.77 21.78
N ASN A 595 -2.32 -20.88 21.97
CA ASN A 595 -2.33 -21.66 23.21
C ASN A 595 -1.23 -21.25 24.20
N PHE A 596 -0.17 -20.60 23.69
CA PHE A 596 0.93 -20.12 24.52
C PHE A 596 0.47 -18.95 25.39
N SER A 597 0.73 -19.04 26.70
CA SER A 597 0.42 -17.99 27.65
C SER A 597 1.55 -17.85 28.66
N ASN A 598 2.09 -16.64 28.78
CA ASN A 598 3.09 -16.30 29.78
C ASN A 598 2.67 -14.97 30.46
N PRO A 599 2.52 -14.91 31.79
CA PRO A 599 2.08 -13.69 32.49
C PRO A 599 3.08 -12.52 32.38
N ASN A 600 4.35 -12.79 32.09
CA ASN A 600 5.40 -11.79 32.01
C ASN A 600 5.54 -11.17 30.61
N LEU A 601 4.91 -11.75 29.59
CA LEU A 601 5.08 -11.36 28.18
C LEU A 601 3.72 -11.09 27.52
N THR A 602 3.61 -9.99 26.80
CA THR A 602 2.49 -9.71 25.90
C THR A 602 2.95 -9.85 24.47
N ILE A 603 2.39 -10.84 23.76
CA ILE A 603 2.86 -11.23 22.43
C ILE A 603 1.77 -10.92 21.40
N ALA A 604 2.13 -10.17 20.38
CA ALA A 604 1.33 -10.00 19.18
C ALA A 604 2.04 -10.70 18.02
N PHE A 605 1.35 -11.53 17.25
CA PHE A 605 1.96 -12.34 16.20
C PHE A 605 1.12 -12.32 14.94
N SER A 606 1.78 -12.56 13.80
CA SER A 606 1.15 -12.73 12.51
C SER A 606 1.96 -13.71 11.67
N ALA A 607 1.27 -14.57 10.92
CA ALA A 607 1.84 -15.35 9.84
C ALA A 607 1.25 -14.87 8.51
N GLU A 608 1.93 -15.14 7.40
CA GLU A 608 1.49 -14.70 6.08
C GLU A 608 0.05 -15.18 5.73
N ARG A 609 -0.34 -16.39 6.14
CA ARG A 609 -1.71 -16.90 5.97
C ARG A 609 -2.76 -16.31 6.92
N SER A 610 -2.35 -15.67 8.03
CA SER A 610 -3.25 -15.20 9.09
C SER A 610 -4.33 -14.25 8.57
N ILE A 611 -3.96 -13.37 7.64
CA ILE A 611 -4.88 -12.40 7.01
C ILE A 611 -5.96 -13.12 6.20
N GLU A 612 -5.56 -14.08 5.36
CA GLU A 612 -6.49 -14.87 4.53
C GLU A 612 -7.45 -15.70 5.40
N ASP A 613 -6.93 -16.35 6.45
CA ASP A 613 -7.74 -17.17 7.36
C ASP A 613 -8.76 -16.34 8.16
N GLU A 614 -8.38 -15.16 8.66
CA GLU A 614 -9.28 -14.31 9.45
C GLU A 614 -10.39 -13.67 8.59
N ILE A 615 -10.09 -13.26 7.34
CA ILE A 615 -11.10 -12.79 6.38
C ILE A 615 -12.11 -13.90 6.05
N ASN A 616 -11.63 -15.14 5.85
CA ASN A 616 -12.48 -16.29 5.60
C ASN A 616 -13.34 -16.65 6.83
N ARG A 617 -12.81 -16.50 8.06
CA ARG A 617 -13.56 -16.68 9.31
C ARG A 617 -14.68 -15.66 9.43
N GLU A 618 -14.38 -14.39 9.16
CA GLU A 618 -15.34 -13.28 9.18
C GLU A 618 -16.49 -13.55 8.23
N SER A 619 -16.17 -13.82 6.96
CA SER A 619 -17.15 -14.05 5.90
C SER A 619 -18.11 -15.20 6.21
N ASN A 620 -17.61 -16.30 6.78
CA ASN A 620 -18.46 -17.44 7.15
C ASN A 620 -19.44 -17.10 8.29
N SER A 621 -19.06 -16.19 9.20
CA SER A 621 -19.92 -15.79 10.32
C SER A 621 -21.11 -14.94 9.86
N ASP A 622 -20.91 -14.09 8.85
CA ASP A 622 -21.92 -13.17 8.33
C ASP A 622 -23.01 -13.83 7.49
N ILE A 623 -22.72 -14.99 6.88
CA ILE A 623 -23.71 -15.78 6.12
C ILE A 623 -24.98 -16.00 6.95
N SER A 624 -24.85 -16.24 8.26
CA SER A 624 -25.99 -16.45 9.16
C SER A 624 -26.90 -15.20 9.28
N THR A 625 -26.29 -14.01 9.41
CA THR A 625 -26.99 -12.72 9.50
C THR A 625 -27.66 -12.37 8.17
N VAL A 626 -26.98 -12.63 7.06
CA VAL A 626 -27.50 -12.39 5.70
C VAL A 626 -28.70 -13.30 5.42
N VAL A 627 -28.63 -14.59 5.76
CA VAL A 627 -29.76 -15.52 5.64
C VAL A 627 -30.95 -15.07 6.48
N LEU A 628 -30.71 -14.57 7.70
CA LEU A 628 -31.77 -14.02 8.55
C LEU A 628 -32.41 -12.76 7.92
N SER A 629 -31.61 -11.88 7.32
CA SER A 629 -32.11 -10.72 6.57
C SER A 629 -33.02 -11.14 5.40
N TYR A 630 -32.60 -12.14 4.60
CA TYR A 630 -33.44 -12.71 3.56
C TYR A 630 -34.74 -13.30 4.10
N GLY A 631 -34.69 -14.04 5.21
CA GLY A 631 -35.87 -14.58 5.87
C GLY A 631 -36.90 -13.51 6.23
N ILE A 632 -36.45 -12.38 6.79
CA ILE A 632 -37.32 -11.25 7.14
C ILE A 632 -37.88 -10.56 5.90
N MET A 633 -37.05 -10.34 4.88
CA MET A 633 -37.52 -9.78 3.60
C MET A 633 -38.59 -10.67 2.97
N PHE A 634 -38.42 -12.00 3.01
CA PHE A 634 -39.39 -12.94 2.46
C PHE A 634 -40.73 -12.88 3.20
N ILE A 635 -40.69 -12.87 4.54
CA ILE A 635 -41.89 -12.70 5.36
C ILE A 635 -42.59 -11.38 5.01
N TYR A 636 -41.84 -10.28 4.88
CA TYR A 636 -42.40 -8.99 4.51
C TYR A 636 -43.07 -9.03 3.13
N ILE A 637 -42.40 -9.57 2.11
CA ILE A 637 -42.92 -9.66 0.73
C ILE A 637 -44.22 -10.47 0.70
N SER A 638 -44.22 -11.65 1.31
CA SER A 638 -45.40 -12.54 1.35
C SER A 638 -46.60 -11.90 2.07
N LEU A 639 -46.37 -11.07 3.09
CA LEU A 639 -47.43 -10.38 3.83
C LEU A 639 -47.90 -9.10 3.14
N ALA A 640 -46.97 -8.28 2.63
CA ALA A 640 -47.26 -6.96 2.08
C ALA A 640 -47.90 -7.00 0.67
N LEU A 641 -47.77 -8.10 -0.07
CA LEU A 641 -48.48 -8.31 -1.34
C LEU A 641 -49.98 -8.59 -1.15
N GLY A 642 -50.40 -9.06 0.04
CA GLY A 642 -51.80 -9.35 0.35
C GLY A 642 -52.55 -8.13 0.88
N HIS A 643 -53.78 -7.89 0.39
CA HIS A 643 -54.65 -6.86 0.96
C HIS A 643 -55.58 -7.45 2.02
N ILE A 644 -55.41 -7.06 3.28
CA ILE A 644 -56.23 -7.57 4.38
C ILE A 644 -57.55 -6.77 4.44
N HIS A 645 -58.57 -7.24 3.72
CA HIS A 645 -59.91 -6.63 3.80
C HIS A 645 -60.74 -7.11 5.00
N SER A 646 -60.59 -8.39 5.40
CA SER A 646 -61.32 -8.97 6.53
C SER A 646 -60.59 -10.17 7.13
N PHE A 647 -60.56 -10.26 8.47
CA PHE A 647 -59.94 -11.35 9.22
C PHE A 647 -60.47 -12.76 8.85
N ARG A 648 -61.69 -12.85 8.28
CA ARG A 648 -62.30 -14.12 7.85
C ARG A 648 -61.85 -14.61 6.47
N ARG A 649 -61.38 -13.72 5.59
CA ARG A 649 -60.99 -14.03 4.19
C ARG A 649 -59.47 -13.94 3.95
N VAL A 650 -58.68 -13.70 5.00
CA VAL A 650 -57.21 -13.52 4.95
C VAL A 650 -56.50 -14.63 4.16
N LEU A 651 -56.87 -15.89 4.36
CA LEU A 651 -56.20 -17.04 3.71
C LEU A 651 -56.64 -17.27 2.24
N VAL A 652 -57.67 -16.57 1.77
CA VAL A 652 -58.10 -16.58 0.35
C VAL A 652 -57.41 -15.44 -0.39
N ASP A 653 -57.44 -14.25 0.19
CA ASP A 653 -56.90 -13.02 -0.39
C ASP A 653 -55.38 -12.86 -0.17
N SER A 654 -54.77 -13.72 0.65
CA SER A 654 -53.32 -13.80 0.77
C SER A 654 -52.68 -14.16 -0.56
N LYS A 655 -51.53 -13.53 -0.83
CA LYS A 655 -50.69 -13.73 -2.02
C LYS A 655 -49.35 -14.37 -1.63
N ILE A 656 -49.37 -15.27 -0.66
CA ILE A 656 -48.16 -15.91 -0.12
C ILE A 656 -47.54 -16.81 -1.19
N SER A 657 -48.34 -17.60 -1.91
CA SER A 657 -47.84 -18.46 -2.99
C SER A 657 -47.17 -17.64 -4.11
N LEU A 658 -47.78 -16.51 -4.48
CA LEU A 658 -47.25 -15.59 -5.49
C LEU A 658 -45.96 -14.91 -5.03
N GLY A 659 -45.87 -14.52 -3.74
CA GLY A 659 -44.67 -13.95 -3.14
C GLY A 659 -43.50 -14.94 -3.14
N ILE A 660 -43.74 -16.20 -2.72
CA ILE A 660 -42.71 -17.26 -2.76
C ILE A 660 -42.26 -17.53 -4.19
N ALA A 661 -43.19 -17.61 -5.14
CA ALA A 661 -42.85 -17.82 -6.54
C ALA A 661 -42.04 -16.65 -7.13
N GLY A 662 -42.36 -15.41 -6.75
CA GLY A 662 -41.58 -14.23 -7.10
C GLY A 662 -40.14 -14.32 -6.60
N ILE A 663 -39.93 -14.68 -5.34
CA ILE A 663 -38.60 -14.88 -4.76
C ILE A 663 -37.82 -15.98 -5.49
N LEU A 664 -38.45 -17.12 -5.78
CA LEU A 664 -37.81 -18.20 -6.53
C LEU A 664 -37.40 -17.79 -7.94
N ILE A 665 -38.16 -16.92 -8.59
CA ILE A 665 -37.81 -16.36 -9.91
C ILE A 665 -36.55 -15.50 -9.81
N VAL A 666 -36.46 -14.63 -8.82
CA VAL A 666 -35.27 -13.79 -8.56
C VAL A 666 -34.05 -14.68 -8.26
N LEU A 667 -34.17 -15.68 -7.39
CA LEU A 667 -33.05 -16.59 -7.12
C LEU A 667 -32.63 -17.40 -8.36
N SER A 668 -33.60 -17.76 -9.20
CA SER A 668 -33.34 -18.45 -10.47
C SER A 668 -32.58 -17.55 -11.45
N SER A 669 -32.87 -16.25 -11.52
CA SER A 669 -32.14 -15.33 -12.41
C SER A 669 -30.68 -15.17 -12.00
N VAL A 670 -30.42 -15.09 -10.69
CA VAL A 670 -29.06 -15.07 -10.13
C VAL A 670 -28.32 -16.37 -10.46
N ALA A 671 -28.95 -17.53 -10.25
CA ALA A 671 -28.37 -18.83 -10.59
C ALA A 671 -28.07 -18.97 -12.10
N CYS A 672 -28.93 -18.43 -12.97
CA CYS A 672 -28.70 -18.41 -14.41
C CYS A 672 -27.49 -17.55 -14.79
N SER A 673 -27.38 -16.35 -14.23
CA SER A 673 -26.24 -15.46 -14.49
C SER A 673 -24.91 -16.10 -14.05
N LEU A 674 -24.88 -16.64 -12.82
CA LEU A 674 -23.72 -17.35 -12.27
C LEU A 674 -23.35 -18.55 -13.14
N GLY A 675 -24.34 -19.34 -13.59
CA GLY A 675 -24.13 -20.50 -14.44
C GLY A 675 -23.61 -20.16 -15.85
N ILE A 676 -24.16 -19.14 -16.51
CA ILE A 676 -23.72 -18.72 -17.85
C ILE A 676 -22.26 -18.27 -17.84
N PHE A 677 -21.86 -17.44 -16.87
CA PHE A 677 -20.48 -17.00 -16.77
C PHE A 677 -19.52 -18.10 -16.30
N SER A 678 -20.01 -19.07 -15.51
CA SER A 678 -19.25 -20.28 -15.19
C SER A 678 -18.98 -21.13 -16.44
N TYR A 679 -19.93 -21.24 -17.38
CA TYR A 679 -19.66 -21.86 -18.69
C TYR A 679 -18.61 -21.09 -19.51
N CYS A 680 -18.58 -19.77 -19.40
CA CYS A 680 -17.54 -18.94 -20.02
C CYS A 680 -16.17 -19.02 -19.32
N GLY A 681 -16.07 -19.73 -18.18
CA GLY A 681 -14.84 -19.87 -17.42
C GLY A 681 -14.43 -18.63 -16.62
N VAL A 682 -15.35 -17.71 -16.36
CA VAL A 682 -15.09 -16.54 -15.52
C VAL A 682 -15.15 -16.97 -14.05
N PRO A 683 -14.10 -16.75 -13.24
CA PRO A 683 -14.11 -17.12 -11.83
C PRO A 683 -15.08 -16.25 -11.04
N LEU A 684 -15.65 -16.84 -9.98
CA LEU A 684 -16.55 -16.18 -9.05
C LEU A 684 -15.75 -15.68 -7.84
N THR A 685 -16.17 -14.54 -7.31
CA THR A 685 -15.60 -13.95 -6.10
C THR A 685 -16.59 -14.07 -4.94
N LEU A 686 -16.10 -13.99 -3.71
CA LEU A 686 -16.96 -14.04 -2.53
C LEU A 686 -17.96 -12.87 -2.49
N ILE A 687 -17.50 -11.67 -2.86
CA ILE A 687 -18.32 -10.46 -2.99
C ILE A 687 -19.51 -10.69 -3.95
N VAL A 688 -19.29 -11.38 -5.06
CA VAL A 688 -20.34 -11.68 -6.05
C VAL A 688 -21.42 -12.59 -5.46
N ILE A 689 -21.03 -13.64 -4.74
CA ILE A 689 -21.96 -14.61 -4.15
C ILE A 689 -22.84 -13.94 -3.09
N GLU A 690 -22.30 -12.98 -2.36
CA GLU A 690 -22.99 -12.34 -1.25
C GLU A 690 -23.86 -11.15 -1.67
N VAL A 691 -23.34 -10.26 -2.52
CA VAL A 691 -23.98 -8.97 -2.84
C VAL A 691 -25.00 -9.08 -3.96
N ILE A 692 -24.76 -9.91 -4.98
CA ILE A 692 -25.65 -9.98 -6.15
C ILE A 692 -27.06 -10.47 -5.80
N PRO A 693 -27.25 -11.53 -4.99
CA PRO A 693 -28.59 -11.93 -4.60
C PRO A 693 -29.36 -10.82 -3.89
N PHE A 694 -28.66 -9.98 -3.11
CA PHE A 694 -29.29 -8.86 -2.39
C PHE A 694 -29.73 -7.78 -3.37
N LEU A 695 -28.86 -7.40 -4.29
CA LEU A 695 -29.12 -6.41 -5.33
C LEU A 695 -30.27 -6.83 -6.25
N VAL A 696 -30.24 -8.05 -6.76
CA VAL A 696 -31.24 -8.55 -7.71
C VAL A 696 -32.57 -8.77 -7.01
N LEU A 697 -32.58 -9.19 -5.74
CA LEU A 697 -33.81 -9.24 -4.95
C LEU A 697 -34.41 -7.85 -4.73
N ALA A 698 -33.58 -6.85 -4.46
CA ALA A 698 -34.02 -5.46 -4.32
C ALA A 698 -34.74 -4.94 -5.57
N VAL A 699 -34.19 -5.19 -6.76
CA VAL A 699 -34.78 -4.76 -8.04
C VAL A 699 -36.00 -5.61 -8.41
N GLY A 700 -35.86 -6.93 -8.31
CA GLY A 700 -36.89 -7.84 -8.80
C GLY A 700 -38.17 -7.82 -7.96
N VAL A 701 -38.03 -7.63 -6.66
CA VAL A 701 -39.19 -7.47 -5.77
C VAL A 701 -39.95 -6.19 -6.11
N ASP A 702 -39.27 -5.09 -6.43
CA ASP A 702 -39.98 -3.85 -6.82
C ASP A 702 -40.85 -4.05 -8.07
N ASN A 703 -40.27 -4.64 -9.12
CA ASN A 703 -41.01 -4.96 -10.34
C ASN A 703 -42.23 -5.84 -10.07
N ILE A 704 -42.09 -6.86 -9.21
CA ILE A 704 -43.19 -7.72 -8.77
C ILE A 704 -44.28 -6.91 -8.04
N PHE A 705 -43.89 -6.04 -7.11
CA PHE A 705 -44.81 -5.18 -6.37
C PHE A 705 -45.59 -4.24 -7.29
N ILE A 706 -44.91 -3.63 -8.27
CA ILE A 706 -45.54 -2.72 -9.24
C ILE A 706 -46.60 -3.48 -10.07
N ILE A 707 -46.29 -4.68 -10.57
CA ILE A 707 -47.23 -5.50 -11.35
C ILE A 707 -48.45 -5.88 -10.49
N VAL A 708 -48.24 -6.44 -9.30
CA VAL A 708 -49.33 -6.98 -8.45
C VAL A 708 -50.24 -5.87 -7.93
N GLN A 709 -49.67 -4.79 -7.40
CA GLN A 709 -50.49 -3.72 -6.83
C GLN A 709 -51.26 -2.94 -7.91
N THR A 710 -50.72 -2.81 -9.13
CA THR A 710 -51.48 -2.17 -10.20
C THR A 710 -52.61 -3.08 -10.69
N TYR A 711 -52.40 -4.40 -10.70
CA TYR A 711 -53.49 -5.36 -10.92
C TYR A 711 -54.59 -5.27 -9.84
N GLN A 712 -54.21 -5.16 -8.56
CA GLN A 712 -55.18 -5.04 -7.46
C GLN A 712 -55.97 -3.73 -7.48
N ARG A 713 -55.41 -2.66 -8.05
CA ARG A 713 -56.07 -1.35 -8.16
C ARG A 713 -56.91 -1.17 -9.43
N ASP A 714 -56.65 -1.96 -10.47
CA ASP A 714 -57.40 -1.89 -11.73
C ASP A 714 -58.81 -2.48 -11.55
N GLU A 715 -59.80 -1.88 -12.22
CA GLU A 715 -61.16 -2.39 -12.27
C GLU A 715 -61.44 -3.01 -13.63
N ARG A 716 -61.89 -4.27 -13.63
CA ARG A 716 -62.25 -4.98 -14.85
C ARG A 716 -63.47 -4.34 -15.52
N MET A 717 -63.38 -4.09 -16.82
CA MET A 717 -64.51 -3.61 -17.62
C MET A 717 -65.56 -4.73 -17.83
N PRO A 718 -66.86 -4.42 -17.96
CA PRO A 718 -67.92 -5.44 -17.99
C PRO A 718 -67.81 -6.50 -19.11
N GLN A 719 -67.13 -6.18 -20.21
CA GLN A 719 -66.94 -7.07 -21.38
C GLN A 719 -65.51 -7.62 -21.53
N GLU A 720 -64.62 -7.39 -20.56
CA GLU A 720 -63.19 -7.75 -20.65
C GLU A 720 -62.90 -9.09 -19.96
N GLU A 721 -62.26 -10.04 -20.65
CA GLU A 721 -61.79 -11.29 -20.04
C GLU A 721 -60.49 -11.08 -19.22
N LEU A 722 -60.23 -11.97 -18.24
CA LEU A 722 -59.02 -11.90 -17.39
C LEU A 722 -57.71 -11.77 -18.19
N HIS A 723 -57.59 -12.48 -19.31
CA HIS A 723 -56.38 -12.45 -20.13
C HIS A 723 -56.18 -11.10 -20.85
N GLN A 724 -57.28 -10.44 -21.23
CA GLN A 724 -57.26 -9.09 -21.82
C GLN A 724 -56.96 -8.04 -20.75
N GLN A 725 -57.54 -8.22 -19.55
CA GLN A 725 -57.29 -7.34 -18.42
C GLN A 725 -55.79 -7.34 -18.03
N ILE A 726 -55.21 -8.52 -17.76
CA ILE A 726 -53.77 -8.61 -17.42
C ILE A 726 -52.91 -8.14 -18.60
N GLY A 727 -53.28 -8.45 -19.84
CA GLY A 727 -52.58 -7.95 -21.03
C GLY A 727 -52.56 -6.41 -21.08
N ARG A 728 -53.72 -5.77 -20.93
CA ARG A 728 -53.84 -4.30 -20.89
C ARG A 728 -53.00 -3.69 -19.77
N ILE A 729 -53.11 -4.23 -18.55
CA ILE A 729 -52.34 -3.78 -17.39
C ILE A 729 -50.83 -3.89 -17.66
N LEU A 730 -50.40 -5.01 -18.23
CA LEU A 730 -49.00 -5.22 -18.59
C LEU A 730 -48.54 -4.24 -19.67
N GLY A 731 -49.37 -3.96 -20.68
CA GLY A 731 -49.07 -2.97 -21.72
C GLY A 731 -48.83 -1.56 -21.17
N ASP A 732 -49.54 -1.18 -20.11
CA ASP A 732 -49.43 0.16 -19.50
C ASP A 732 -48.16 0.28 -18.61
N ILE A 733 -47.83 -0.79 -17.88
CA ILE A 733 -46.75 -0.79 -16.86
C ILE A 733 -45.41 -1.27 -17.43
N ALA A 734 -45.40 -2.30 -18.28
CA ALA A 734 -44.17 -2.96 -18.73
C ALA A 734 -43.14 -2.02 -19.38
N PRO A 735 -43.51 -0.95 -20.12
CA PRO A 735 -42.49 -0.02 -20.61
C PRO A 735 -41.77 0.75 -19.49
N SER A 736 -42.41 0.91 -18.31
CA SER A 736 -41.77 1.47 -17.11
C SER A 736 -40.71 0.51 -16.55
N LEU A 737 -41.08 -0.76 -16.42
CA LEU A 737 -40.23 -1.82 -15.89
C LEU A 737 -39.06 -2.11 -16.85
N PHE A 738 -39.34 -2.08 -18.15
CA PHE A 738 -38.32 -2.21 -19.17
C PHE A 738 -37.35 -1.02 -19.13
N LEU A 739 -37.85 0.20 -18.93
CA LEU A 739 -37.00 1.39 -18.80
C LEU A 739 -36.05 1.29 -17.60
N SER A 740 -36.53 0.91 -16.42
CA SER A 740 -35.67 0.76 -15.23
C SER A 740 -34.65 -0.37 -15.43
N SER A 741 -35.12 -1.60 -15.69
CA SER A 741 -34.24 -2.77 -15.79
C SER A 741 -33.26 -2.69 -16.97
N PHE A 742 -33.64 -2.10 -18.10
CA PHE A 742 -32.71 -1.92 -19.22
C PHE A 742 -31.67 -0.83 -18.93
N SER A 743 -32.06 0.27 -18.26
CA SER A 743 -31.10 1.30 -17.83
C SER A 743 -30.07 0.74 -16.86
N GLU A 744 -30.51 -0.06 -15.89
CA GLU A 744 -29.63 -0.74 -14.93
C GLU A 744 -28.72 -1.75 -15.61
N THR A 745 -29.27 -2.59 -16.50
CA THR A 745 -28.49 -3.56 -17.27
C THR A 745 -27.35 -2.88 -18.03
N VAL A 746 -27.65 -1.80 -18.75
CA VAL A 746 -26.65 -1.05 -19.52
C VAL A 746 -25.65 -0.35 -18.59
N ALA A 747 -26.11 0.23 -17.48
CA ALA A 747 -25.22 0.87 -16.50
C ALA A 747 -24.24 -0.14 -15.88
N PHE A 748 -24.71 -1.32 -15.45
CA PHE A 748 -23.84 -2.37 -14.92
C PHE A 748 -22.89 -2.90 -15.99
N PHE A 749 -23.34 -3.18 -17.22
CA PHE A 749 -22.41 -3.63 -18.26
C PHE A 749 -21.34 -2.59 -18.61
N LEU A 750 -21.65 -1.29 -18.56
CA LEU A 750 -20.66 -0.24 -18.74
C LEU A 750 -19.69 -0.14 -17.55
N GLY A 751 -20.14 -0.45 -16.33
CA GLY A 751 -19.26 -0.61 -15.16
C GLY A 751 -18.21 -1.72 -15.31
N ALA A 752 -18.43 -2.68 -16.22
CA ALA A 752 -17.45 -3.73 -16.54
C ALA A 752 -16.25 -3.24 -17.37
N LEU A 753 -16.22 -1.95 -17.78
CA LEU A 753 -15.07 -1.33 -18.43
C LEU A 753 -13.93 -1.01 -17.44
N THR A 754 -14.16 -1.16 -16.14
CA THR A 754 -13.15 -1.03 -15.08
C THR A 754 -11.98 -2.01 -15.28
N SER A 755 -10.78 -1.55 -14.95
CA SER A 755 -9.56 -2.37 -14.95
C SER A 755 -9.48 -3.34 -13.76
N MET A 756 -10.21 -3.03 -12.67
CA MET A 756 -10.25 -3.79 -11.43
C MET A 756 -11.04 -5.10 -11.60
N PRO A 757 -10.42 -6.28 -11.42
CA PRO A 757 -11.08 -7.57 -11.67
C PRO A 757 -12.37 -7.77 -10.88
N ALA A 758 -12.36 -7.51 -9.57
CA ALA A 758 -13.53 -7.69 -8.70
C ALA A 758 -14.75 -6.85 -9.14
N VAL A 759 -14.54 -5.57 -9.47
CA VAL A 759 -15.61 -4.66 -9.94
C VAL A 759 -16.11 -5.07 -11.32
N ARG A 760 -15.18 -5.48 -12.18
CA ARG A 760 -15.49 -5.91 -13.54
C ARG A 760 -16.31 -7.20 -13.58
N THR A 761 -15.93 -8.20 -12.79
CA THR A 761 -16.71 -9.45 -12.67
C THR A 761 -18.08 -9.14 -12.06
N PHE A 762 -18.12 -8.41 -10.95
CA PHE A 762 -19.37 -8.00 -10.30
C PHE A 762 -20.34 -7.34 -11.29
N SER A 763 -19.86 -6.37 -12.05
CA SER A 763 -20.64 -5.62 -13.03
C SER A 763 -21.19 -6.51 -14.15
N MET A 764 -20.41 -7.47 -14.64
CA MET A 764 -20.88 -8.45 -15.63
C MET A 764 -21.97 -9.37 -15.07
N PHE A 765 -21.75 -9.95 -13.89
CA PHE A 765 -22.71 -10.85 -13.25
C PHE A 765 -24.02 -10.12 -12.89
N ALA A 766 -23.93 -8.89 -12.35
CA ALA A 766 -25.09 -8.09 -11.97
C ALA A 766 -25.91 -7.65 -13.19
N GLY A 767 -25.25 -7.14 -14.24
CA GLY A 767 -25.92 -6.72 -15.47
C GLY A 767 -26.70 -7.86 -16.14
N LEU A 768 -26.11 -9.06 -16.23
CA LEU A 768 -26.80 -10.22 -16.78
C LEU A 768 -27.91 -10.73 -15.85
N ALA A 769 -27.72 -10.69 -14.53
CA ALA A 769 -28.73 -11.14 -13.58
C ALA A 769 -29.99 -10.27 -13.62
N VAL A 770 -29.84 -8.93 -13.64
CA VAL A 770 -30.97 -7.98 -13.75
C VAL A 770 -31.69 -8.16 -15.09
N PHE A 771 -30.96 -8.40 -16.19
CA PHE A 771 -31.57 -8.64 -17.49
C PHE A 771 -32.40 -9.94 -17.52
N ILE A 772 -31.86 -11.04 -17.00
CA ILE A 772 -32.57 -12.33 -16.92
C ILE A 772 -33.76 -12.22 -15.96
N ASP A 773 -33.61 -11.49 -14.86
CA ASP A 773 -34.68 -11.25 -13.88
C ASP A 773 -35.88 -10.56 -14.54
N PHE A 774 -35.65 -9.49 -15.31
CA PHE A 774 -36.69 -8.85 -16.10
C PHE A 774 -37.38 -9.82 -17.07
N LEU A 775 -36.62 -10.65 -17.79
CA LEU A 775 -37.18 -11.62 -18.74
C LEU A 775 -38.04 -12.68 -18.04
N LEU A 776 -37.62 -13.18 -16.88
CA LEU A 776 -38.40 -14.15 -16.11
C LEU A 776 -39.64 -13.51 -15.47
N GLN A 777 -39.57 -12.25 -15.05
CA GLN A 777 -40.73 -11.53 -14.51
C GLN A 777 -41.80 -11.27 -15.57
N ILE A 778 -41.44 -10.78 -16.75
CA ILE A 778 -42.42 -10.48 -17.80
C ILE A 778 -43.07 -11.75 -18.40
N SER A 779 -42.47 -12.93 -18.18
CA SER A 779 -42.94 -14.21 -18.71
C SER A 779 -43.53 -15.13 -17.61
N CYS A 780 -42.67 -15.68 -16.76
CA CYS A 780 -43.00 -16.65 -15.72
C CYS A 780 -43.92 -16.03 -14.65
N PHE A 781 -43.57 -14.86 -14.12
CA PHE A 781 -44.35 -14.23 -13.07
C PHE A 781 -45.74 -13.80 -13.54
N VAL A 782 -45.87 -13.20 -14.74
CA VAL A 782 -47.17 -12.85 -15.33
C VAL A 782 -48.05 -14.09 -15.54
N SER A 783 -47.47 -15.21 -15.96
CA SER A 783 -48.19 -16.48 -16.12
C SER A 783 -48.71 -17.02 -14.79
N LEU A 784 -47.91 -16.92 -13.72
CA LEU A 784 -48.30 -17.31 -12.36
C LEU A 784 -49.36 -16.38 -11.78
N LEU A 785 -49.25 -15.06 -12.01
CA LEU A 785 -50.28 -14.09 -11.64
C LEU A 785 -51.62 -14.41 -12.29
N GLY A 786 -51.63 -14.81 -13.56
CA GLY A 786 -52.85 -15.26 -14.26
C GLY A 786 -53.47 -16.52 -13.64
N LEU A 787 -52.66 -17.46 -13.17
CA LEU A 787 -53.14 -18.66 -12.46
C LEU A 787 -53.68 -18.33 -11.07
N ASP A 788 -52.99 -17.45 -10.33
CA ASP A 788 -53.41 -17.00 -9.01
C ASP A 788 -54.69 -16.14 -9.07
N ALA A 789 -54.85 -15.32 -10.10
CA ALA A 789 -56.10 -14.60 -10.38
C ALA A 789 -57.27 -15.58 -10.63
N LYS A 790 -57.06 -16.62 -11.45
CA LYS A 790 -58.05 -17.70 -11.66
C LYS A 790 -58.36 -18.47 -10.38
N ARG A 791 -57.38 -18.64 -9.48
CA ARG A 791 -57.59 -19.24 -8.15
C ARG A 791 -58.49 -18.36 -7.29
N GLN A 792 -58.22 -17.06 -7.24
CA GLN A 792 -58.95 -16.10 -6.41
C GLN A 792 -60.42 -15.96 -6.87
N GLU A 793 -60.69 -15.89 -8.18
CA GLU A 793 -62.06 -15.87 -8.73
C GLU A 793 -62.87 -17.12 -8.36
N ARG A 794 -62.20 -18.26 -8.08
CA ARG A 794 -62.83 -19.52 -7.68
C ARG A 794 -62.98 -19.68 -6.16
N ASN A 795 -62.69 -18.64 -5.36
CA ASN A 795 -62.78 -18.63 -3.89
C ASN A 795 -62.04 -19.79 -3.20
N ARG A 796 -60.87 -20.16 -3.71
CA ARG A 796 -60.01 -21.22 -3.12
C ARG A 796 -58.92 -20.62 -2.22
N LEU A 797 -58.58 -21.30 -1.13
CA LEU A 797 -57.45 -20.93 -0.27
C LEU A 797 -56.12 -20.95 -1.04
N ASP A 798 -55.15 -20.13 -0.60
CA ASP A 798 -53.86 -19.91 -1.27
C ASP A 798 -52.94 -21.14 -1.22
N ILE A 799 -52.58 -21.58 -0.02
CA ILE A 799 -51.67 -22.72 0.18
C ILE A 799 -52.42 -24.06 0.07
N CYS A 800 -53.64 -24.14 0.60
CA CYS A 800 -54.47 -25.34 0.60
C CYS A 800 -55.52 -25.29 -0.52
N CYS A 801 -55.09 -25.50 -1.77
CA CYS A 801 -55.90 -25.35 -2.99
C CYS A 801 -57.19 -26.22 -3.09
N CYS A 802 -57.46 -27.11 -2.12
CA CYS A 802 -58.59 -28.04 -2.12
C CYS A 802 -59.85 -27.55 -1.36
N VAL A 803 -59.78 -26.43 -0.64
CA VAL A 803 -60.88 -25.93 0.20
C VAL A 803 -61.47 -24.65 -0.40
N THR A 804 -62.80 -24.62 -0.57
CA THR A 804 -63.59 -23.49 -1.10
C THR A 804 -64.43 -22.84 0.00
N LEU A 805 -64.43 -21.51 0.09
CA LEU A 805 -65.26 -20.74 1.02
C LEU A 805 -66.52 -20.19 0.33
N PRO A 806 -67.65 -20.02 1.06
CA PRO A 806 -68.90 -19.47 0.52
C PRO A 806 -68.78 -17.99 0.16
N GLU A 807 -69.50 -17.57 -0.90
CA GLU A 807 -69.48 -16.19 -1.44
C GLU A 807 -70.03 -15.16 -0.45
N GLY A 808 -69.30 -14.04 -0.28
CA GLY A 808 -69.75 -12.86 0.47
C GLY A 808 -69.62 -11.60 -0.39
N GLN A 809 -70.54 -10.64 -0.23
CA GLN A 809 -70.55 -9.37 -0.96
C GLN A 809 -69.29 -8.54 -0.71
N GLU A 810 -68.69 -8.02 -1.78
CA GLU A 810 -67.48 -7.20 -1.74
C GLU A 810 -67.79 -5.72 -1.58
N ILE A 811 -67.14 -5.06 -0.61
CA ILE A 811 -67.00 -3.61 -0.56
C ILE A 811 -65.51 -3.33 -0.76
N LYS A 812 -65.13 -2.80 -1.94
CA LYS A 812 -63.76 -2.36 -2.19
C LYS A 812 -63.46 -1.14 -1.31
N THR A 813 -62.54 -1.29 -0.37
CA THR A 813 -62.00 -0.19 0.44
C THR A 813 -60.55 0.10 0.01
N ASP A 814 -60.23 1.37 -0.23
CA ASP A 814 -58.85 1.81 -0.51
C ASP A 814 -57.92 1.50 0.68
N GLY A 815 -56.67 1.10 0.39
CA GLY A 815 -55.66 0.83 1.42
C GLY A 815 -55.24 2.06 2.23
N PHE A 816 -54.88 1.85 3.50
CA PHE A 816 -54.45 2.91 4.43
C PHE A 816 -53.31 3.78 3.87
N LEU A 817 -52.26 3.14 3.34
CA LEU A 817 -51.06 3.84 2.84
C LEU A 817 -51.38 4.71 1.62
N PHE A 818 -52.26 4.23 0.74
CA PHE A 818 -52.77 4.98 -0.39
C PHE A 818 -53.58 6.20 0.06
N GLN A 819 -54.47 6.03 1.05
CA GLN A 819 -55.27 7.12 1.59
C GLN A 819 -54.41 8.18 2.29
N PHE A 820 -53.35 7.78 2.99
CA PHE A 820 -52.37 8.69 3.58
C PHE A 820 -51.64 9.53 2.52
N PHE A 821 -51.09 8.89 1.49
CA PHE A 821 -50.42 9.60 0.39
C PHE A 821 -51.37 10.56 -0.32
N LYS A 822 -52.62 10.12 -0.52
CA LYS A 822 -53.63 10.87 -1.25
C LYS A 822 -54.17 12.08 -0.49
N LYS A 823 -54.46 11.93 0.81
CA LYS A 823 -55.11 12.96 1.64
C LYS A 823 -54.14 13.84 2.42
N VAL A 824 -52.96 13.33 2.80
CA VAL A 824 -52.02 14.04 3.70
C VAL A 824 -50.73 14.43 2.99
N PHE A 825 -49.96 13.45 2.49
CA PHE A 825 -48.59 13.69 2.00
C PHE A 825 -48.52 14.55 0.73
N ALA A 826 -49.27 14.17 -0.32
CA ALA A 826 -49.19 14.88 -1.60
C ALA A 826 -49.71 16.34 -1.52
N PRO A 827 -50.83 16.64 -0.83
CA PRO A 827 -51.25 18.02 -0.62
C PRO A 827 -50.23 18.84 0.18
N PHE A 828 -49.60 18.26 1.20
CA PHE A 828 -48.61 18.96 2.04
C PHE A 828 -47.39 19.43 1.23
N ILE A 829 -46.74 18.53 0.49
CA ILE A 829 -45.51 18.84 -0.28
C ILE A 829 -45.77 19.86 -1.39
N LEU A 830 -46.94 19.83 -2.02
CA LEU A 830 -47.28 20.71 -3.14
C LEU A 830 -47.81 22.09 -2.71
N THR A 831 -47.89 22.37 -1.40
CA THR A 831 -48.32 23.67 -0.87
C THR A 831 -47.39 24.79 -1.32
N GLU A 832 -47.93 25.99 -1.60
CA GLU A 832 -47.18 27.09 -2.22
C GLU A 832 -45.94 27.53 -1.43
N TRP A 833 -46.00 27.52 -0.09
CA TRP A 833 -44.91 27.91 0.80
C TRP A 833 -43.91 26.78 1.10
N VAL A 834 -44.35 25.52 1.01
CA VAL A 834 -43.51 24.35 1.31
C VAL A 834 -42.54 24.04 0.16
N ARG A 835 -42.97 24.22 -1.10
CA ARG A 835 -42.15 23.95 -2.28
C ARG A 835 -40.82 24.73 -2.30
N PRO A 836 -40.79 26.07 -2.09
CA PRO A 836 -39.52 26.81 -1.98
C PRO A 836 -38.61 26.33 -0.86
N VAL A 837 -39.17 25.99 0.31
CA VAL A 837 -38.40 25.49 1.45
C VAL A 837 -37.72 24.17 1.10
N ILE A 838 -38.43 23.25 0.43
CA ILE A 838 -37.85 21.99 -0.04
C ILE A 838 -36.68 22.25 -1.00
N VAL A 839 -36.85 23.10 -2.01
CA VAL A 839 -35.76 23.41 -2.96
C VAL A 839 -34.55 24.01 -2.24
N ALA A 840 -34.76 24.94 -1.30
CA ALA A 840 -33.69 25.54 -0.52
C ALA A 840 -32.92 24.51 0.32
N VAL A 841 -33.63 23.59 1.00
CA VAL A 841 -33.01 22.53 1.82
C VAL A 841 -32.18 21.56 0.95
N PHE A 842 -32.72 21.09 -0.17
CA PHE A 842 -32.00 20.14 -1.05
C PHE A 842 -30.79 20.78 -1.74
N VAL A 843 -30.88 22.06 -2.15
CA VAL A 843 -29.71 22.80 -2.68
C VAL A 843 -28.68 23.09 -1.58
N GLY A 844 -29.12 23.33 -0.35
CA GLY A 844 -28.22 23.45 0.81
C GLY A 844 -27.48 22.16 1.11
N MET A 845 -28.18 21.02 1.10
CA MET A 845 -27.60 19.69 1.23
C MET A 845 -26.58 19.42 0.12
N LEU A 846 -26.93 19.72 -1.14
CA LEU A 846 -26.01 19.59 -2.27
C LEU A 846 -24.76 20.47 -2.09
N SER A 847 -24.94 21.72 -1.66
CA SER A 847 -23.84 22.67 -1.47
C SER A 847 -22.88 22.21 -0.37
N PHE A 848 -23.43 21.67 0.72
CA PHE A 848 -22.65 21.05 1.79
C PHE A 848 -21.86 19.84 1.29
N SER A 849 -22.50 18.92 0.56
CA SER A 849 -21.85 17.73 0.01
C SER A 849 -20.70 18.10 -0.93
N ILE A 850 -20.89 19.05 -1.85
CA ILE A 850 -19.82 19.55 -2.75
C ILE A 850 -18.64 20.14 -1.96
N ALA A 851 -18.90 20.80 -0.82
CA ALA A 851 -17.85 21.39 0.00
C ALA A 851 -16.95 20.36 0.70
N VAL A 852 -17.43 19.12 0.89
CA VAL A 852 -16.70 18.07 1.62
C VAL A 852 -16.26 16.90 0.74
N VAL A 853 -16.73 16.81 -0.52
CA VAL A 853 -16.37 15.75 -1.47
C VAL A 853 -14.85 15.56 -1.63
N ASN A 854 -14.08 16.65 -1.62
CA ASN A 854 -12.61 16.59 -1.76
C ASN A 854 -11.88 16.08 -0.51
N LYS A 855 -12.60 15.85 0.60
CA LYS A 855 -12.06 15.37 1.88
C LYS A 855 -12.38 13.90 2.15
N VAL A 856 -13.03 13.21 1.20
CA VAL A 856 -13.27 11.77 1.30
C VAL A 856 -11.91 11.06 1.25
N GLU A 857 -11.63 10.26 2.27
CA GLU A 857 -10.39 9.50 2.37
C GLU A 857 -10.31 8.44 1.27
N ILE A 858 -9.10 8.18 0.76
CA ILE A 858 -8.86 7.21 -0.30
C ILE A 858 -8.07 6.04 0.29
N GLY A 859 -8.55 4.82 0.07
CA GLY A 859 -7.90 3.62 0.60
C GLY A 859 -8.86 2.67 1.29
N LEU A 860 -8.36 1.50 1.66
CA LEU A 860 -9.03 0.58 2.57
C LEU A 860 -8.00 0.18 3.62
N ASP A 861 -8.22 0.62 4.86
CA ASP A 861 -7.35 0.22 5.95
C ASP A 861 -7.50 -1.27 6.23
N GLN A 862 -6.37 -1.96 6.26
CA GLN A 862 -6.31 -3.41 6.46
C GLN A 862 -6.96 -3.83 7.79
N LYS A 863 -6.95 -2.94 8.79
CA LYS A 863 -7.59 -3.14 10.10
C LYS A 863 -9.10 -3.34 9.98
N LEU A 864 -9.75 -2.70 9.00
CA LEU A 864 -11.20 -2.81 8.77
C LEU A 864 -11.63 -4.16 8.17
N SER A 865 -10.68 -4.93 7.63
CA SER A 865 -10.92 -6.28 7.08
C SER A 865 -10.73 -7.40 8.09
N MET A 866 -10.58 -7.05 9.37
CA MET A 866 -10.37 -8.02 10.45
C MET A 866 -11.57 -7.98 11.40
N PRO A 867 -11.99 -9.12 11.95
CA PRO A 867 -12.94 -9.15 13.06
C PRO A 867 -12.44 -8.37 14.28
N ASP A 868 -13.37 -7.81 15.06
CA ASP A 868 -13.08 -7.06 16.29
C ASP A 868 -12.28 -7.88 17.33
N ASP A 869 -12.44 -9.21 17.33
CA ASP A 869 -11.78 -10.15 18.24
C ASP A 869 -10.51 -10.79 17.65
N SER A 870 -10.03 -10.31 16.50
CA SER A 870 -8.87 -10.90 15.80
C SER A 870 -7.54 -10.55 16.46
N TYR A 871 -6.68 -11.57 16.62
CA TYR A 871 -5.29 -11.40 17.08
C TYR A 871 -4.43 -10.58 16.09
N VAL A 872 -4.79 -10.58 14.81
CA VAL A 872 -4.10 -9.80 13.76
C VAL A 872 -4.31 -8.30 13.98
N LEU A 873 -5.46 -7.89 14.54
CA LEU A 873 -5.73 -6.50 14.85
C LEU A 873 -4.81 -5.99 15.97
N GLN A 874 -4.53 -6.82 16.97
CA GLN A 874 -3.53 -6.54 18.00
C GLN A 874 -2.11 -6.44 17.41
N TYR A 875 -1.78 -7.32 16.46
CA TYR A 875 -0.52 -7.23 15.71
C TYR A 875 -0.39 -5.91 14.95
N PHE A 876 -1.39 -5.48 14.18
CA PHE A 876 -1.34 -4.20 13.47
C PHE A 876 -1.25 -2.99 14.40
N LYS A 877 -1.87 -3.06 15.58
CA LYS A 877 -1.72 -2.01 16.61
C LYS A 877 -0.27 -1.93 17.09
N ASN A 878 0.30 -3.04 17.54
CA ASN A 878 1.69 -3.10 18.02
C ASN A 878 2.70 -2.76 16.93
N MET A 879 2.43 -3.16 15.68
CA MET A 879 3.24 -2.77 14.53
C MET A 879 3.29 -1.25 14.36
N SER A 880 2.15 -0.57 14.42
CA SER A 880 2.08 0.88 14.25
C SER A 880 2.68 1.69 15.41
N GLU A 881 2.78 1.08 16.59
CA GLU A 881 3.27 1.69 17.83
C GLU A 881 4.78 1.49 18.01
N TYR A 882 5.30 0.28 17.76
CA TYR A 882 6.67 -0.09 18.12
C TYR A 882 7.65 -0.20 16.93
N LEU A 883 7.21 -0.61 15.74
CA LEU A 883 8.15 -0.81 14.62
C LEU A 883 8.64 0.51 14.03
N HIS A 884 9.95 0.58 13.78
CA HIS A 884 10.62 1.76 13.20
C HIS A 884 10.83 1.65 11.68
N THR A 885 10.87 0.42 11.16
CA THR A 885 11.15 0.13 9.76
C THR A 885 9.93 -0.50 9.10
N GLY A 886 9.62 -0.07 7.87
CA GLY A 886 8.53 -0.62 7.06
C GLY A 886 8.97 -1.80 6.20
N ALA A 887 8.16 -2.10 5.19
CA ALA A 887 8.44 -3.17 4.23
C ALA A 887 9.69 -2.87 3.37
N PRO A 888 10.44 -3.91 2.95
CA PRO A 888 11.58 -3.74 2.06
C PRO A 888 11.16 -3.29 0.66
N VAL A 889 12.06 -2.59 -0.01
CA VAL A 889 11.94 -2.09 -1.39
C VAL A 889 13.14 -2.55 -2.19
N TYR A 890 12.87 -3.08 -3.36
CA TYR A 890 13.87 -3.54 -4.30
C TYR A 890 13.85 -2.60 -5.50
N PHE A 891 14.92 -1.82 -5.69
CA PHE A 891 15.14 -1.09 -6.93
C PHE A 891 15.75 -2.05 -7.94
N VAL A 892 14.93 -2.52 -8.87
CA VAL A 892 15.29 -3.51 -9.88
C VAL A 892 15.78 -2.80 -11.13
N VAL A 893 16.99 -3.12 -11.54
CA VAL A 893 17.56 -2.72 -12.83
C VAL A 893 17.24 -3.83 -13.83
N GLU A 894 16.51 -3.50 -14.90
CA GLU A 894 16.15 -4.48 -15.92
C GLU A 894 17.38 -5.00 -16.68
N GLU A 895 17.23 -6.12 -17.37
CA GLU A 895 18.28 -6.69 -18.20
C GLU A 895 18.75 -5.70 -19.30
N GLY A 896 20.04 -5.74 -19.64
CA GLY A 896 20.61 -4.97 -20.76
C GLY A 896 21.64 -3.90 -20.37
N LEU A 897 21.77 -3.55 -19.09
CA LEU A 897 22.83 -2.65 -18.62
C LEU A 897 24.19 -3.35 -18.67
N ASN A 898 25.19 -2.72 -19.30
CA ASN A 898 26.53 -3.28 -19.36
C ASN A 898 27.36 -2.92 -18.11
N TYR A 899 27.33 -3.79 -17.10
CA TYR A 899 28.12 -3.64 -15.87
C TYR A 899 29.65 -3.82 -16.07
N SER A 900 30.09 -4.34 -17.22
CA SER A 900 31.52 -4.54 -17.52
C SER A 900 32.19 -3.27 -18.06
N SER A 901 31.42 -2.23 -18.40
CA SER A 901 31.94 -0.93 -18.85
C SER A 901 32.02 0.08 -17.70
N PRO A 902 32.98 1.01 -17.71
CA PRO A 902 33.09 2.03 -16.66
C PRO A 902 31.87 2.95 -16.60
N GLU A 903 31.22 3.21 -17.73
CA GLU A 903 30.00 4.03 -17.82
C GLU A 903 28.83 3.36 -17.09
N GLY A 904 28.59 2.07 -17.33
CA GLY A 904 27.55 1.31 -16.63
C GLY A 904 27.84 1.16 -15.14
N GLN A 905 29.11 1.00 -14.76
CA GLN A 905 29.52 0.96 -13.35
C GLN A 905 29.27 2.30 -12.65
N ASN A 906 29.65 3.42 -13.27
CA ASN A 906 29.53 4.77 -12.71
C ASN A 906 28.08 5.23 -12.53
N ALA A 907 27.16 4.71 -13.35
CA ALA A 907 25.74 4.97 -13.25
C ALA A 907 25.10 4.31 -12.02
N VAL A 908 25.70 3.24 -11.49
CA VAL A 908 25.13 2.44 -10.39
C VAL A 908 25.85 2.69 -9.07
N CYS A 909 27.18 2.66 -9.05
CA CYS A 909 27.97 2.58 -7.81
C CYS A 909 27.88 3.82 -6.90
N GLY A 910 28.19 3.66 -5.61
CA GLY A 910 28.28 4.74 -4.62
C GLY A 910 29.72 5.12 -4.22
N GLY A 911 30.73 4.36 -4.63
CA GLY A 911 32.14 4.56 -4.26
C GLY A 911 32.91 5.66 -5.02
N VAL A 912 34.24 5.63 -4.90
CA VAL A 912 35.16 6.60 -5.52
C VAL A 912 35.08 6.56 -7.05
N GLY A 913 34.80 7.70 -7.68
CA GLY A 913 34.74 7.84 -9.14
C GLY A 913 33.36 7.56 -9.77
N CYS A 914 32.32 7.30 -8.97
CA CYS A 914 30.94 7.18 -9.44
C CYS A 914 30.31 8.54 -9.73
N ASN A 915 29.21 8.55 -10.49
CA ASN A 915 28.47 9.78 -10.77
C ASN A 915 27.71 10.26 -9.53
N ASN A 916 27.57 11.57 -9.34
CA ASN A 916 26.81 12.14 -8.21
C ASN A 916 25.31 11.82 -8.25
N ASN A 917 24.80 11.47 -9.43
CA ASN A 917 23.41 11.05 -9.67
C ASN A 917 23.29 9.53 -9.87
N SER A 918 24.22 8.73 -9.35
CA SER A 918 24.13 7.28 -9.43
C SER A 918 22.94 6.72 -8.62
N LEU A 919 22.53 5.49 -8.92
CA LEU A 919 21.41 4.82 -8.26
C LEU A 919 21.55 4.82 -6.72
N ILE A 920 22.73 4.48 -6.21
CA ILE A 920 22.96 4.33 -4.76
C ILE A 920 22.89 5.67 -4.01
N LEU A 921 23.26 6.78 -4.67
CA LEU A 921 23.25 8.12 -4.06
C LEU A 921 21.84 8.74 -4.03
N GLN A 922 20.88 8.18 -4.76
CA GLN A 922 19.49 8.62 -4.80
C GLN A 922 18.62 7.74 -3.87
N SER A 923 18.57 8.05 -2.57
CA SER A 923 17.91 7.21 -1.54
C SER A 923 16.66 7.86 -0.90
N ILE A 924 15.75 7.02 -0.37
CA ILE A 924 14.52 7.43 0.35
C ILE A 924 14.79 7.66 1.85
N ALA A 925 15.05 6.58 2.60
CA ALA A 925 15.17 6.59 4.06
C ALA A 925 16.54 6.07 4.53
N SER A 926 16.97 4.92 3.99
CA SER A 926 18.30 4.37 4.20
C SER A 926 19.02 4.13 2.86
N THR A 927 20.34 4.26 2.88
CA THR A 927 21.23 3.95 1.76
C THR A 927 21.04 2.50 1.31
N PRO A 928 20.79 2.23 0.01
CA PRO A 928 20.60 0.87 -0.48
C PRO A 928 21.86 0.02 -0.31
N SER A 929 21.65 -1.28 -0.06
CA SER A 929 22.73 -2.27 -0.13
C SER A 929 23.20 -2.44 -1.58
N SER A 930 24.51 -2.42 -1.81
CA SER A 930 25.10 -2.40 -3.16
C SER A 930 26.08 -3.56 -3.36
N TRP A 931 25.65 -4.56 -4.13
CA TRP A 931 26.49 -5.71 -4.50
C TRP A 931 27.71 -5.27 -5.32
N LEU A 932 27.57 -4.24 -6.15
CA LEU A 932 28.61 -3.76 -7.05
C LEU A 932 29.76 -3.09 -6.29
N ASP A 933 29.43 -2.29 -5.27
CA ASP A 933 30.42 -1.63 -4.43
C ASP A 933 31.20 -2.65 -3.58
N ASP A 934 30.52 -3.65 -3.01
CA ASP A 934 31.17 -4.71 -2.25
C ASP A 934 31.99 -5.65 -3.13
N TYR A 935 31.54 -5.90 -4.37
CA TYR A 935 32.33 -6.63 -5.37
C TYR A 935 33.64 -5.90 -5.69
N PHE A 936 33.59 -4.58 -5.93
CA PHE A 936 34.82 -3.81 -6.17
C PHE A 936 35.77 -3.85 -4.98
N ASP A 937 35.26 -3.74 -3.77
CA ASP A 937 36.07 -3.83 -2.57
C ASP A 937 36.66 -5.23 -2.36
N TRP A 938 35.94 -6.29 -2.74
CA TRP A 938 36.39 -7.68 -2.67
C TRP A 938 37.49 -8.00 -3.70
N VAL A 939 37.38 -7.50 -4.94
CA VAL A 939 38.36 -7.73 -6.03
C VAL A 939 39.65 -6.92 -5.86
N LYS A 940 39.64 -5.81 -5.11
CA LYS A 940 40.82 -4.95 -4.93
C LYS A 940 42.06 -5.77 -4.56
N PRO A 941 43.22 -5.58 -5.22
CA PRO A 941 44.44 -6.37 -4.97
C PRO A 941 45.04 -6.16 -3.57
N GLN A 942 44.66 -5.05 -2.94
CA GLN A 942 44.92 -4.70 -1.54
C GLN A 942 44.16 -5.61 -0.57
N SER A 943 42.98 -6.08 -0.97
CA SER A 943 42.22 -7.06 -0.22
C SER A 943 42.86 -8.45 -0.39
N THR A 944 42.79 -9.27 0.65
CA THR A 944 43.21 -10.68 0.59
C THR A 944 42.06 -11.60 0.21
N CYS A 945 40.90 -11.04 -0.16
CA CYS A 945 39.68 -11.79 -0.41
C CYS A 945 39.75 -12.55 -1.72
N CYS A 946 39.96 -11.85 -2.84
CA CYS A 946 39.99 -12.47 -4.15
C CYS A 946 41.37 -13.11 -4.42
N ARG A 947 41.41 -14.45 -4.34
CA ARG A 947 42.57 -15.27 -4.71
C ARG A 947 42.13 -16.47 -5.54
N TYR A 948 43.02 -16.95 -6.39
CA TYR A 948 42.79 -18.16 -7.18
C TYR A 948 44.05 -19.02 -7.26
N TYR A 949 43.88 -20.31 -7.52
CA TYR A 949 44.98 -21.24 -7.71
C TYR A 949 45.64 -21.02 -9.07
N ASN A 950 46.93 -20.70 -9.09
CA ASN A 950 47.67 -20.46 -10.33
C ASN A 950 47.70 -21.70 -11.26
N THR A 951 47.53 -22.90 -10.70
CA THR A 951 47.57 -24.17 -11.45
C THR A 951 46.24 -24.57 -12.07
N THR A 952 45.11 -24.26 -11.42
CA THR A 952 43.78 -24.72 -11.84
C THR A 952 42.85 -23.60 -12.27
N GLY A 953 43.17 -22.34 -11.97
CA GLY A 953 42.28 -21.20 -12.18
C GLY A 953 41.07 -21.16 -11.23
N ALA A 954 40.96 -22.11 -10.29
CA ALA A 954 39.84 -22.19 -9.35
C ALA A 954 39.97 -21.18 -8.21
N PHE A 955 38.82 -20.73 -7.68
CA PHE A 955 38.77 -19.82 -6.54
C PHE A 955 39.47 -20.42 -5.31
N CYS A 956 40.28 -19.60 -4.63
CA CYS A 956 40.99 -19.96 -3.41
C CYS A 956 40.47 -19.09 -2.25
N ASN A 957 39.75 -19.72 -1.32
CA ASN A 957 39.17 -19.06 -0.17
C ASN A 957 40.26 -18.34 0.67
N ALA A 958 39.96 -17.13 1.16
CA ALA A 958 40.85 -16.31 1.98
C ALA A 958 41.40 -17.03 3.23
N SER A 959 40.66 -18.00 3.77
CA SER A 959 41.07 -18.80 4.92
C SER A 959 42.25 -19.73 4.62
N VAL A 960 42.44 -20.15 3.36
CA VAL A 960 43.44 -21.12 2.93
C VAL A 960 44.85 -20.52 2.90
N VAL A 961 45.78 -21.17 3.60
CA VAL A 961 47.19 -20.80 3.67
C VAL A 961 47.99 -21.69 2.72
N ASN A 962 47.86 -21.46 1.41
CA ASN A 962 48.62 -22.16 0.36
C ASN A 962 49.43 -21.14 -0.46
N SER A 963 50.70 -21.46 -0.73
CA SER A 963 51.61 -20.64 -1.54
C SER A 963 51.24 -20.59 -3.02
N SER A 964 50.42 -21.53 -3.51
CA SER A 964 49.95 -21.61 -4.89
C SER A 964 48.79 -20.66 -5.21
N CYS A 965 48.23 -19.99 -4.19
CA CYS A 965 47.11 -19.06 -4.34
C CYS A 965 47.63 -17.63 -4.54
N VAL A 966 47.37 -17.08 -5.73
CA VAL A 966 47.77 -15.73 -6.14
C VAL A 966 46.58 -14.78 -6.07
N SER A 967 46.83 -13.47 -5.91
CA SER A 967 45.78 -12.45 -5.94
C SER A 967 45.12 -12.38 -7.32
N CYS A 968 43.81 -12.15 -7.36
CA CYS A 968 43.05 -12.03 -8.61
C CYS A 968 43.59 -10.93 -9.53
N ARG A 969 43.86 -9.75 -8.95
CA ARG A 969 44.37 -8.58 -9.66
C ARG A 969 45.81 -8.28 -9.21
N PRO A 970 46.68 -7.78 -10.11
CA PRO A 970 48.04 -7.45 -9.77
C PRO A 970 48.11 -6.15 -8.95
N MET A 971 49.08 -6.05 -8.03
CA MET A 971 49.32 -4.83 -7.24
C MET A 971 50.07 -3.76 -8.05
N THR A 972 49.44 -3.32 -9.15
CA THR A 972 49.95 -2.31 -10.08
C THR A 972 48.94 -1.15 -10.17
N PRO A 973 49.33 0.05 -10.65
CA PRO A 973 48.38 1.16 -10.83
C PRO A 973 47.18 0.80 -11.72
N SER A 974 47.37 -0.04 -12.73
CA SER A 974 46.28 -0.56 -13.56
C SER A 974 45.42 -1.59 -12.82
N GLY A 975 46.03 -2.48 -12.03
CA GLY A 975 45.31 -3.47 -11.23
C GLY A 975 44.50 -2.90 -10.06
N LYS A 976 44.86 -1.71 -9.56
CA LYS A 976 44.10 -0.93 -8.56
C LYS A 976 42.82 -0.30 -9.11
N LYS A 977 42.71 -0.13 -10.43
CA LYS A 977 41.47 0.34 -11.08
C LYS A 977 40.40 -0.76 -11.04
N ARG A 978 39.14 -0.36 -11.19
CA ARG A 978 38.00 -1.26 -11.24
C ARG A 978 38.18 -2.33 -12.33
N PRO A 979 37.65 -3.55 -12.13
CA PRO A 979 37.66 -4.58 -13.16
C PRO A 979 36.75 -4.15 -14.32
N GLU A 980 37.26 -4.28 -15.55
CA GLU A 980 36.58 -3.94 -16.80
C GLU A 980 36.64 -5.16 -17.75
N GLY A 981 35.65 -5.30 -18.63
CA GLY A 981 35.62 -6.36 -19.64
C GLY A 981 35.59 -7.78 -19.05
N GLU A 982 36.44 -8.68 -19.54
CA GLU A 982 36.45 -10.09 -19.14
C GLU A 982 36.81 -10.31 -17.66
N ASP A 983 37.67 -9.48 -17.09
CA ASP A 983 38.05 -9.58 -15.67
C ASP A 983 36.85 -9.40 -14.74
N PHE A 984 35.90 -8.54 -15.13
CA PHE A 984 34.67 -8.32 -14.37
C PHE A 984 33.84 -9.61 -14.29
N MET A 985 33.59 -10.26 -15.44
CA MET A 985 32.79 -11.48 -15.51
C MET A 985 33.54 -12.72 -15.00
N HIS A 986 34.87 -12.72 -15.03
CA HIS A 986 35.66 -13.84 -14.51
C HIS A 986 35.57 -13.95 -12.98
N PHE A 987 35.66 -12.83 -12.26
CA PHE A 987 35.69 -12.84 -10.79
C PHE A 987 34.30 -12.70 -10.13
N LEU A 988 33.28 -12.21 -10.84
CA LEU A 988 31.95 -12.01 -10.27
C LEU A 988 31.30 -13.32 -9.76
N PRO A 989 31.31 -14.45 -10.50
CA PRO A 989 30.76 -15.70 -9.98
C PRO A 989 31.51 -16.21 -8.74
N MET A 990 32.82 -15.95 -8.64
CA MET A 990 33.61 -16.33 -7.47
C MET A 990 33.17 -15.52 -6.24
N PHE A 991 32.94 -14.22 -6.41
CA PHE A 991 32.41 -13.34 -5.35
C PHE A 991 31.04 -13.80 -4.86
N LEU A 992 30.10 -14.10 -5.78
CA LEU A 992 28.75 -14.56 -5.43
C LEU A 992 28.75 -15.94 -4.76
N SER A 993 29.82 -16.72 -4.91
CA SER A 993 30.01 -18.01 -4.22
C SER A 993 30.83 -17.92 -2.92
N ASP A 994 31.46 -16.77 -2.63
CA ASP A 994 32.35 -16.63 -1.49
C ASP A 994 31.59 -16.40 -0.18
N ASN A 995 31.94 -17.19 0.83
CA ASN A 995 31.33 -17.10 2.16
C ASN A 995 32.11 -16.13 3.05
N PRO A 996 31.41 -15.23 3.78
CA PRO A 996 32.07 -14.32 4.71
C PRO A 996 32.82 -15.11 5.79
N ASN A 997 34.06 -14.69 6.09
CA ASN A 997 34.93 -15.31 7.09
C ASN A 997 35.80 -14.27 7.81
N LEU A 998 36.48 -14.67 8.88
CA LEU A 998 37.33 -13.78 9.72
C LEU A 998 38.43 -13.03 8.94
N LYS A 999 38.91 -13.58 7.82
CA LYS A 999 39.93 -12.93 6.98
C LYS A 999 39.33 -12.11 5.85
N CYS A 1000 38.06 -12.33 5.50
CA CYS A 1000 37.33 -11.61 4.47
C CYS A 1000 35.84 -11.51 4.83
N GLY A 1001 35.42 -10.35 5.33
CA GLY A 1001 34.02 -10.10 5.69
C GLY A 1001 33.10 -9.74 4.53
N LYS A 1002 33.62 -9.54 3.32
CA LYS A 1002 32.89 -9.03 2.13
C LYS A 1002 32.50 -10.13 1.13
N GLY A 1003 32.29 -11.36 1.59
CA GLY A 1003 31.83 -12.45 0.70
C GLY A 1003 30.39 -12.19 0.21
N GLY A 1004 30.14 -12.36 -1.09
CA GLY A 1004 28.86 -12.01 -1.71
C GLY A 1004 27.74 -13.04 -1.57
N HIS A 1005 28.04 -14.26 -1.11
CA HIS A 1005 27.09 -15.37 -1.13
C HIS A 1005 25.85 -15.13 -0.26
N ALA A 1006 26.04 -14.68 0.98
CA ALA A 1006 24.94 -14.50 1.93
C ALA A 1006 23.93 -13.40 1.52
N ALA A 1007 24.42 -12.30 0.95
CA ALA A 1007 23.62 -11.09 0.72
C ALA A 1007 23.23 -10.88 -0.74
N TYR A 1008 24.06 -11.32 -1.70
CA TYR A 1008 23.95 -10.88 -3.09
C TYR A 1008 23.79 -12.02 -4.10
N ALA A 1009 23.94 -13.29 -3.70
CA ALA A 1009 23.77 -14.42 -4.61
C ALA A 1009 22.38 -14.46 -5.25
N ALA A 1010 21.34 -14.10 -4.50
CA ALA A 1010 19.98 -13.96 -5.02
C ALA A 1010 19.69 -12.57 -5.64
N ALA A 1011 20.60 -11.61 -5.52
CA ALA A 1011 20.43 -10.23 -6.00
C ALA A 1011 20.93 -9.99 -7.42
N VAL A 1012 21.76 -10.90 -7.93
CA VAL A 1012 22.40 -10.80 -9.23
C VAL A 1012 22.04 -12.02 -10.05
N ASP A 1013 21.20 -11.82 -11.07
CA ASP A 1013 20.96 -12.86 -12.08
C ASP A 1013 22.08 -12.85 -13.13
N LEU A 1014 22.63 -14.01 -13.46
CA LEU A 1014 23.69 -14.16 -14.45
C LEU A 1014 23.13 -14.83 -15.70
N TYR A 1015 23.47 -14.31 -16.88
CA TYR A 1015 23.09 -14.97 -18.13
C TYR A 1015 23.66 -16.40 -18.19
N PRO A 1016 22.97 -17.33 -18.89
CA PRO A 1016 23.47 -18.69 -19.07
C PRO A 1016 24.90 -18.70 -19.63
N ASN A 1017 25.80 -19.47 -19.00
CA ASN A 1017 27.26 -19.51 -19.28
C ASN A 1017 28.09 -18.30 -18.84
N ASN A 1018 27.58 -17.45 -17.92
CA ASN A 1018 28.29 -16.30 -17.35
C ASN A 1018 28.78 -15.28 -18.39
N THR A 1019 28.03 -15.09 -19.48
CA THR A 1019 28.39 -14.16 -20.56
C THR A 1019 28.16 -12.68 -20.21
N GLY A 1020 27.35 -12.41 -19.19
CA GLY A 1020 27.06 -11.06 -18.70
C GLY A 1020 26.13 -11.10 -17.48
N VAL A 1021 25.86 -9.92 -16.94
CA VAL A 1021 24.89 -9.73 -15.85
C VAL A 1021 23.50 -9.50 -16.44
N GLY A 1022 22.51 -10.22 -15.93
CA GLY A 1022 21.10 -10.06 -16.27
C GLY A 1022 20.44 -8.98 -15.42
N ALA A 1023 19.27 -9.29 -14.85
CA ALA A 1023 18.58 -8.39 -13.93
C ALA A 1023 19.30 -8.34 -12.57
N THR A 1024 19.32 -7.16 -11.93
CA THR A 1024 19.83 -7.03 -10.55
C THR A 1024 18.92 -6.16 -9.71
N TYR A 1025 18.97 -6.32 -8.39
CA TYR A 1025 18.26 -5.43 -7.47
C TYR A 1025 19.16 -4.80 -6.40
N PHE A 1026 18.70 -3.67 -5.89
CA PHE A 1026 19.28 -2.96 -4.76
C PHE A 1026 18.21 -2.83 -3.67
N MET A 1027 18.45 -3.48 -2.54
CA MET A 1027 17.48 -3.57 -1.44
C MET A 1027 17.67 -2.42 -0.45
N THR A 1028 16.56 -1.80 -0.07
CA THR A 1028 16.44 -0.84 1.03
C THR A 1028 15.11 -1.07 1.76
N TYR A 1029 14.77 -0.23 2.74
CA TYR A 1029 13.53 -0.30 3.50
C TYR A 1029 12.74 1.00 3.43
N HIS A 1030 11.41 0.89 3.41
CA HIS A 1030 10.54 2.03 3.65
C HIS A 1030 10.60 2.46 5.13
N THR A 1031 10.16 3.68 5.39
CA THR A 1031 9.75 4.09 6.74
C THR A 1031 8.52 3.29 7.19
N ILE A 1032 8.18 3.34 8.47
CA ILE A 1032 6.93 2.73 8.96
C ILE A 1032 5.73 3.32 8.23
N LEU A 1033 4.84 2.45 7.72
CA LEU A 1033 3.61 2.81 7.01
C LEU A 1033 2.43 2.38 7.87
N LYS A 1034 1.63 3.34 8.35
CA LYS A 1034 0.59 3.07 9.37
C LYS A 1034 -0.80 3.00 8.75
N GLU A 1035 -1.10 3.93 7.86
CA GLU A 1035 -2.42 4.11 7.26
C GLU A 1035 -2.36 3.97 5.73
N SER A 1036 -3.50 3.75 5.09
CA SER A 1036 -3.58 3.61 3.63
C SER A 1036 -2.92 4.75 2.84
N PRO A 1037 -3.05 6.05 3.23
CA PRO A 1037 -2.36 7.15 2.54
C PRO A 1037 -0.83 7.01 2.53
N ASP A 1038 -0.23 6.52 3.61
CA ASP A 1038 1.22 6.31 3.73
C ASP A 1038 1.71 5.31 2.67
N TYR A 1039 0.98 4.19 2.49
CA TYR A 1039 1.32 3.19 1.47
C TYR A 1039 1.22 3.75 0.04
N VAL A 1040 0.20 4.56 -0.24
CA VAL A 1040 0.00 5.18 -1.55
C VAL A 1040 1.09 6.23 -1.82
N GLU A 1041 1.44 7.05 -0.84
CA GLU A 1041 2.51 8.03 -0.96
C GLU A 1041 3.89 7.37 -1.10
N ALA A 1042 4.18 6.34 -0.31
CA ALA A 1042 5.41 5.56 -0.41
C ALA A 1042 5.57 4.91 -1.80
N LEU A 1043 4.50 4.35 -2.37
CA LEU A 1043 4.49 3.83 -3.73
C LEU A 1043 4.76 4.94 -4.77
N LYS A 1044 4.07 6.08 -4.63
CA LYS A 1044 4.19 7.21 -5.55
C LYS A 1044 5.61 7.78 -5.54
N MET A 1045 6.19 7.99 -4.36
CA MET A 1045 7.54 8.51 -4.19
C MET A 1045 8.60 7.53 -4.68
N ALA A 1046 8.45 6.24 -4.42
CA ALA A 1046 9.35 5.22 -4.95
C ALA A 1046 9.32 5.15 -6.49
N ARG A 1047 8.15 5.30 -7.13
CA ARG A 1047 8.03 5.37 -8.60
C ARG A 1047 8.65 6.64 -9.17
N ILE A 1048 8.47 7.79 -8.53
CA ILE A 1048 9.11 9.05 -8.94
C ILE A 1048 10.64 8.90 -8.86
N LEU A 1049 11.14 8.31 -7.78
CA LEU A 1049 12.56 8.06 -7.60
C LEU A 1049 13.10 7.09 -8.66
N ALA A 1050 12.44 5.96 -8.88
CA ALA A 1050 12.82 4.98 -9.90
C ALA A 1050 12.83 5.60 -11.31
N LYS A 1051 11.87 6.50 -11.61
CA LYS A 1051 11.84 7.24 -12.87
C LYS A 1051 13.01 8.21 -13.00
N ASN A 1052 13.31 8.99 -11.96
CA ASN A 1052 14.47 9.90 -11.96
C ASN A 1052 15.79 9.12 -12.14
N ILE A 1053 15.92 7.98 -11.47
CA ILE A 1053 17.07 7.07 -11.62
C ILE A 1053 17.16 6.55 -13.06
N SER A 1054 16.02 6.15 -13.64
CA SER A 1054 15.96 5.64 -15.02
C SER A 1054 16.41 6.71 -16.02
N GLU A 1055 15.94 7.95 -15.85
CA GLU A 1055 16.32 9.09 -16.68
C GLU A 1055 17.81 9.46 -16.51
N SER A 1056 18.37 9.33 -15.31
CA SER A 1056 19.80 9.61 -15.07
C SER A 1056 20.74 8.54 -15.60
N MET A 1057 20.29 7.28 -15.63
CA MET A 1057 21.08 6.13 -16.07
C MET A 1057 20.91 5.79 -17.55
N ASP A 1058 19.92 6.38 -18.23
CA ASP A 1058 19.47 5.98 -19.58
C ASP A 1058 19.10 4.48 -19.67
N HIS A 1059 18.56 3.93 -18.58
CA HIS A 1059 18.18 2.52 -18.48
C HIS A 1059 16.97 2.35 -17.57
N LYS A 1060 16.10 1.39 -17.84
CA LYS A 1060 14.84 1.24 -17.10
C LYS A 1060 15.08 0.62 -15.72
N VAL A 1061 14.61 1.34 -14.69
CA VAL A 1061 14.61 0.93 -13.28
C VAL A 1061 13.21 1.06 -12.73
N PHE A 1062 12.76 0.05 -11.99
CA PHE A 1062 11.48 0.08 -11.28
C PHE A 1062 11.66 -0.31 -9.81
N ALA A 1063 10.73 0.13 -8.97
CA ALA A 1063 10.71 -0.23 -7.55
C ALA A 1063 9.69 -1.35 -7.32
N TYR A 1064 10.09 -2.40 -6.63
CA TYR A 1064 9.21 -3.50 -6.23
C TYR A 1064 9.11 -3.59 -4.70
N SER A 1065 7.89 -3.76 -4.20
CA SER A 1065 7.59 -4.12 -2.81
C SER A 1065 6.30 -4.91 -2.77
N VAL A 1066 6.13 -5.77 -1.76
CA VAL A 1066 5.01 -6.73 -1.67
C VAL A 1066 3.64 -6.05 -1.74
N PHE A 1067 3.50 -4.83 -1.20
CA PHE A 1067 2.20 -4.15 -1.14
C PHE A 1067 1.84 -3.34 -2.40
N TYR A 1068 2.77 -3.15 -3.34
CA TYR A 1068 2.55 -2.29 -4.52
C TYR A 1068 1.39 -2.77 -5.40
N VAL A 1069 1.24 -4.09 -5.53
CA VAL A 1069 0.14 -4.72 -6.30
C VAL A 1069 -1.25 -4.42 -5.73
N PHE A 1070 -1.36 -4.15 -4.43
CA PHE A 1070 -2.62 -3.85 -3.75
C PHE A 1070 -2.93 -2.35 -3.75
N TYR A 1071 -1.91 -1.50 -3.57
CA TYR A 1071 -2.11 -0.06 -3.40
C TYR A 1071 -2.02 0.75 -4.71
N GLU A 1072 -1.55 0.16 -5.82
CA GLU A 1072 -1.53 0.82 -7.13
C GLU A 1072 -2.91 1.31 -7.58
N GLN A 1073 -3.97 0.56 -7.26
CA GLN A 1073 -5.33 0.90 -7.64
C GLN A 1073 -5.77 2.28 -7.15
N TYR A 1074 -5.24 2.74 -6.01
CA TYR A 1074 -5.60 4.02 -5.40
C TYR A 1074 -4.95 5.24 -6.10
N LEU A 1075 -3.94 5.02 -6.95
CA LEU A 1075 -3.35 6.09 -7.75
C LEU A 1075 -4.31 6.61 -8.85
N THR A 1076 -5.18 5.74 -9.38
CA THR A 1076 -6.13 6.08 -10.46
C THR A 1076 -7.59 6.05 -10.04
N ILE A 1077 -7.90 5.58 -8.83
CA ILE A 1077 -9.29 5.35 -8.37
C ILE A 1077 -10.20 6.56 -8.50
N MET A 1078 -9.69 7.79 -8.29
CA MET A 1078 -10.48 9.01 -8.44
C MET A 1078 -10.91 9.20 -9.91
N ASN A 1079 -9.98 9.03 -10.85
CA ASN A 1079 -10.27 9.14 -12.29
C ASN A 1079 -11.20 8.01 -12.75
N ASP A 1080 -10.96 6.80 -12.26
CA ASP A 1080 -11.81 5.64 -12.57
C ASP A 1080 -13.23 5.84 -12.03
N THR A 1081 -13.38 6.37 -10.81
CA THR A 1081 -14.69 6.68 -10.22
C THR A 1081 -15.44 7.71 -11.04
N ILE A 1082 -14.79 8.82 -11.40
CA ILE A 1082 -15.39 9.88 -12.23
C ILE A 1082 -15.82 9.32 -13.58
N LEU A 1083 -14.94 8.57 -14.26
CA LEU A 1083 -15.23 7.96 -15.56
C LEU A 1083 -16.45 7.03 -15.46
N ASN A 1084 -16.47 6.10 -14.51
CA ASN A 1084 -17.55 5.12 -14.38
C ASN A 1084 -18.90 5.75 -14.05
N LEU A 1085 -18.92 6.71 -13.11
CA LEU A 1085 -20.16 7.41 -12.76
C LEU A 1085 -20.67 8.28 -13.92
N CYS A 1086 -19.79 8.99 -14.61
CA CYS A 1086 -20.17 9.81 -15.77
C CYS A 1086 -20.68 8.96 -16.94
N VAL A 1087 -20.01 7.84 -17.25
CA VAL A 1087 -20.44 6.92 -18.32
C VAL A 1087 -21.78 6.27 -17.98
N SER A 1088 -21.97 5.84 -16.72
CA SER A 1088 -23.25 5.28 -16.25
C SER A 1088 -24.38 6.30 -16.34
N LEU A 1089 -24.15 7.54 -15.88
CA LEU A 1089 -25.12 8.63 -15.96
C LEU A 1089 -25.49 8.97 -17.42
N ALA A 1090 -24.48 9.03 -18.31
CA ALA A 1090 -24.69 9.29 -19.73
C ALA A 1090 -25.51 8.17 -20.39
N ALA A 1091 -25.27 6.91 -20.04
CA ALA A 1091 -26.04 5.79 -20.54
C ALA A 1091 -27.51 5.84 -20.05
N ILE A 1092 -27.73 6.11 -18.77
CA ILE A 1092 -29.07 6.29 -18.21
C ILE A 1092 -29.79 7.44 -18.90
N PHE A 1093 -29.10 8.56 -19.15
CA PHE A 1093 -29.66 9.68 -19.90
C PHE A 1093 -30.13 9.25 -21.29
N VAL A 1094 -29.27 8.57 -22.07
CA VAL A 1094 -29.61 8.10 -23.42
C VAL A 1094 -30.79 7.12 -23.39
N VAL A 1095 -30.75 6.12 -22.53
CA VAL A 1095 -31.83 5.12 -22.41
C VAL A 1095 -33.14 5.78 -22.01
N THR A 1096 -33.11 6.67 -21.02
CA THR A 1096 -34.30 7.38 -20.53
C THR A 1096 -34.90 8.28 -21.61
N THR A 1097 -34.08 9.03 -22.34
CA THR A 1097 -34.56 9.89 -23.44
C THR A 1097 -35.18 9.08 -24.57
N VAL A 1098 -34.56 7.97 -24.97
CA VAL A 1098 -35.08 7.13 -26.07
C VAL A 1098 -36.40 6.46 -25.66
N LEU A 1099 -36.43 5.82 -24.48
CA LEU A 1099 -37.60 5.04 -24.05
C LEU A 1099 -38.79 5.90 -23.59
N LEU A 1100 -38.58 7.16 -23.17
CA LEU A 1100 -39.68 8.11 -22.88
C LEU A 1100 -40.24 8.81 -24.13
N GLY A 1101 -39.80 8.44 -25.34
CA GLY A 1101 -40.32 8.98 -26.60
C GLY A 1101 -39.55 10.21 -27.11
N PHE A 1102 -38.21 10.19 -27.01
CA PHE A 1102 -37.30 11.26 -27.44
C PHE A 1102 -37.48 12.60 -26.72
N GLU A 1103 -37.93 12.55 -25.45
CA GLU A 1103 -38.17 13.74 -24.64
C GLU A 1103 -36.92 14.11 -23.80
N LEU A 1104 -36.08 14.98 -24.38
CA LEU A 1104 -34.80 15.39 -23.79
C LEU A 1104 -34.95 16.02 -22.40
N TRP A 1105 -35.94 16.89 -22.19
CA TRP A 1105 -36.13 17.57 -20.90
C TRP A 1105 -36.41 16.60 -19.75
N ALA A 1106 -37.22 15.56 -19.97
CA ALA A 1106 -37.49 14.53 -18.97
C ALA A 1106 -36.21 13.76 -18.60
N GLY A 1107 -35.41 13.37 -19.61
CA GLY A 1107 -34.12 12.72 -19.40
C GLY A 1107 -33.12 13.58 -18.61
N VAL A 1108 -33.05 14.90 -18.91
CA VAL A 1108 -32.20 15.85 -18.17
C VAL A 1108 -32.62 15.94 -16.70
N LEU A 1109 -33.91 16.03 -16.40
CA LEU A 1109 -34.40 16.13 -15.01
C LEU A 1109 -34.08 14.87 -14.20
N VAL A 1110 -34.24 13.68 -14.79
CA VAL A 1110 -33.85 12.41 -14.16
C VAL A 1110 -32.34 12.42 -13.89
N SER A 1111 -31.53 12.76 -14.90
CA SER A 1111 -30.07 12.72 -14.79
C SER A 1111 -29.52 13.73 -13.76
N ILE A 1112 -30.08 14.94 -13.70
CA ILE A 1112 -29.72 15.94 -12.68
C ILE A 1112 -30.07 15.42 -11.28
N THR A 1113 -31.23 14.79 -11.11
CA THR A 1113 -31.64 14.26 -9.81
C THR A 1113 -30.73 13.11 -9.36
N ILE A 1114 -30.35 12.21 -10.27
CA ILE A 1114 -29.39 11.14 -9.99
C ILE A 1114 -28.00 11.71 -9.66
N ALA A 1115 -27.53 12.72 -10.40
CA ALA A 1115 -26.27 13.40 -10.10
C ALA A 1115 -26.29 14.04 -8.70
N MET A 1116 -27.42 14.66 -8.30
CA MET A 1116 -27.58 15.18 -6.93
C MET A 1116 -27.52 14.08 -5.87
N ILE A 1117 -28.14 12.92 -6.12
CA ILE A 1117 -28.06 11.77 -5.20
C ILE A 1117 -26.62 11.30 -5.07
N LEU A 1118 -25.88 11.14 -6.17
CA LEU A 1118 -24.48 10.70 -6.15
C LEU A 1118 -23.57 11.68 -5.39
N VAL A 1119 -23.72 12.98 -5.62
CA VAL A 1119 -22.93 13.99 -4.88
C VAL A 1119 -23.26 13.98 -3.40
N ASN A 1120 -24.54 13.83 -3.04
CA ASN A 1120 -24.95 13.70 -1.64
C ASN A 1120 -24.46 12.39 -1.00
N MET A 1121 -24.34 11.31 -1.78
CA MET A 1121 -23.71 10.07 -1.32
C MET A 1121 -22.25 10.30 -0.93
N PHE A 1122 -21.45 11.03 -1.72
CA PHE A 1122 -20.09 11.41 -1.32
C PHE A 1122 -20.06 12.28 -0.06
N GLY A 1123 -21.04 13.19 0.11
CA GLY A 1123 -21.18 13.96 1.34
C GLY A 1123 -21.45 13.09 2.57
N VAL A 1124 -22.28 12.05 2.43
CA VAL A 1124 -22.51 11.06 3.50
C VAL A 1124 -21.30 10.18 3.73
N MET A 1125 -20.59 9.78 2.67
CA MET A 1125 -19.34 9.02 2.81
C MET A 1125 -18.35 9.77 3.70
N TRP A 1126 -18.19 11.08 3.51
CA TRP A 1126 -17.36 11.88 4.40
C TRP A 1126 -17.95 12.00 5.83
N LEU A 1127 -19.25 12.26 5.98
CA LEU A 1127 -19.89 12.39 7.30
C LEU A 1127 -19.84 11.12 8.16
N TRP A 1128 -19.86 9.95 7.51
CA TRP A 1128 -19.88 8.64 8.16
C TRP A 1128 -18.56 7.88 8.06
N ASP A 1129 -17.49 8.59 7.69
CA ASP A 1129 -16.12 8.07 7.65
C ASP A 1129 -16.00 6.79 6.79
N ILE A 1130 -16.51 6.89 5.56
CA ILE A 1130 -16.48 5.81 4.56
C ILE A 1130 -15.47 6.19 3.50
N SER A 1131 -14.38 5.43 3.44
CA SER A 1131 -13.30 5.66 2.48
C SER A 1131 -13.70 5.25 1.05
N LEU A 1132 -13.07 5.89 0.08
CA LEU A 1132 -13.17 5.57 -1.34
C LEU A 1132 -12.19 4.44 -1.69
N ASN A 1133 -12.75 3.27 -1.94
CA ASN A 1133 -12.10 2.06 -2.42
C ASN A 1133 -12.96 1.32 -3.46
N ALA A 1134 -12.46 0.20 -3.99
CA ALA A 1134 -13.18 -0.59 -4.99
C ALA A 1134 -14.58 -1.07 -4.55
N VAL A 1135 -14.77 -1.40 -3.26
CA VAL A 1135 -16.09 -1.81 -2.71
C VAL A 1135 -17.07 -0.63 -2.70
N SER A 1136 -16.62 0.53 -2.20
CA SER A 1136 -17.43 1.75 -2.22
C SER A 1136 -17.76 2.20 -3.65
N LEU A 1137 -16.85 2.04 -4.61
CA LEU A 1137 -17.08 2.32 -6.03
C LEU A 1137 -18.20 1.45 -6.61
N VAL A 1138 -18.20 0.15 -6.32
CA VAL A 1138 -19.30 -0.76 -6.67
C VAL A 1138 -20.62 -0.27 -6.09
N ASN A 1139 -20.62 0.11 -4.82
CA ASN A 1139 -21.83 0.62 -4.16
C ASN A 1139 -22.30 1.97 -4.73
N LEU A 1140 -21.39 2.83 -5.21
CA LEU A 1140 -21.73 4.07 -5.91
C LEU A 1140 -22.33 3.82 -7.30
N VAL A 1141 -21.79 2.86 -8.05
CA VAL A 1141 -22.37 2.43 -9.34
C VAL A 1141 -23.76 1.81 -9.12
N MET A 1142 -23.90 0.96 -8.10
CA MET A 1142 -25.18 0.41 -7.68
C MET A 1142 -26.18 1.50 -7.27
N SER A 1143 -25.72 2.54 -6.56
CA SER A 1143 -26.53 3.69 -6.19
C SER A 1143 -27.12 4.39 -7.42
N CYS A 1144 -26.33 4.50 -8.50
CA CYS A 1144 -26.80 5.06 -9.77
C CYS A 1144 -27.96 4.25 -10.35
N GLY A 1145 -27.85 2.91 -10.36
CA GLY A 1145 -28.92 2.01 -10.80
C GLY A 1145 -30.19 2.11 -9.96
N ILE A 1146 -30.08 1.93 -8.64
CA ILE A 1146 -31.23 2.00 -7.72
C ILE A 1146 -31.91 3.38 -7.76
N SER A 1147 -31.16 4.46 -7.99
CA SER A 1147 -31.74 5.80 -8.13
C SER A 1147 -32.64 5.94 -9.36
N VAL A 1148 -32.42 5.14 -10.42
CA VAL A 1148 -33.30 5.10 -11.60
C VAL A 1148 -34.67 4.57 -11.23
N GLU A 1149 -34.80 3.57 -10.35
CA GLU A 1149 -36.10 3.06 -9.89
C GLU A 1149 -36.94 4.16 -9.23
N PHE A 1150 -36.31 4.94 -8.34
CA PHE A 1150 -36.99 6.03 -7.65
C PHE A 1150 -37.42 7.17 -8.59
N CYS A 1151 -36.63 7.50 -9.61
CA CYS A 1151 -36.88 8.64 -10.47
C CYS A 1151 -37.71 8.30 -11.73
N SER A 1152 -37.38 7.21 -12.43
CA SER A 1152 -37.92 6.91 -13.76
C SER A 1152 -39.43 6.67 -13.76
N HIS A 1153 -39.96 5.95 -12.75
CA HIS A 1153 -41.38 5.66 -12.64
C HIS A 1153 -42.21 6.93 -12.39
N ILE A 1154 -41.71 7.87 -11.58
CA ILE A 1154 -42.38 9.13 -11.28
C ILE A 1154 -42.37 10.05 -12.50
N VAL A 1155 -41.22 10.18 -13.19
CA VAL A 1155 -41.13 11.01 -14.40
C VAL A 1155 -41.98 10.43 -15.53
N ARG A 1156 -41.95 9.12 -15.77
CA ARG A 1156 -42.80 8.49 -16.79
C ARG A 1156 -44.29 8.71 -16.48
N ALA A 1157 -44.71 8.52 -15.24
CA ALA A 1157 -46.09 8.77 -14.83
C ALA A 1157 -46.52 10.23 -15.02
N PHE A 1158 -45.59 11.18 -14.85
CA PHE A 1158 -45.82 12.60 -15.12
C PHE A 1158 -45.94 12.89 -16.63
N THR A 1159 -45.00 12.39 -17.45
CA THR A 1159 -44.92 12.66 -18.89
C THR A 1159 -46.05 12.00 -19.69
N VAL A 1160 -46.58 10.86 -19.24
CA VAL A 1160 -47.69 10.14 -19.93
C VAL A 1160 -49.07 10.73 -19.60
N SER A 1161 -49.17 11.63 -18.61
CA SER A 1161 -50.46 12.18 -18.17
C SER A 1161 -51.05 13.23 -19.14
N VAL A 1162 -52.36 13.17 -19.37
CA VAL A 1162 -53.09 13.92 -20.41
C VAL A 1162 -53.82 15.18 -19.84
N LYS A 1163 -53.50 15.65 -18.62
CA LYS A 1163 -54.22 16.75 -17.96
C LYS A 1163 -53.68 18.16 -18.33
N ASN A 1164 -54.57 19.15 -18.44
CA ASN A 1164 -54.31 20.49 -19.00
C ASN A 1164 -53.20 21.35 -18.33
N ASN A 1165 -52.60 22.24 -19.14
CA ASN A 1165 -51.38 23.03 -18.90
C ASN A 1165 -51.37 24.14 -17.79
N ARG A 1166 -52.44 24.37 -17.02
CA ARG A 1166 -52.43 25.44 -15.99
C ARG A 1166 -51.50 25.06 -14.81
N VAL A 1167 -50.95 26.02 -14.06
CA VAL A 1167 -50.16 25.75 -12.83
C VAL A 1167 -50.96 24.87 -11.84
N GLU A 1168 -52.27 25.10 -11.77
CA GLU A 1168 -53.22 24.26 -11.04
C GLU A 1168 -53.41 22.88 -11.69
N GLY A 1169 -53.36 22.79 -13.02
CA GLY A 1169 -53.37 21.53 -13.78
C GLY A 1169 -52.10 20.69 -13.58
N ARG A 1170 -50.91 21.32 -13.50
CA ARG A 1170 -49.64 20.67 -13.12
C ARG A 1170 -49.66 20.20 -11.67
N ARG A 1171 -50.25 20.97 -10.74
CA ARG A 1171 -50.50 20.52 -9.35
C ARG A 1171 -51.43 19.33 -9.31
N ILE A 1172 -52.55 19.38 -10.03
CA ILE A 1172 -53.49 18.26 -10.12
C ILE A 1172 -52.84 17.06 -10.81
N MET A 1173 -51.92 17.25 -11.76
CA MET A 1173 -51.21 16.19 -12.48
C MET A 1173 -50.17 15.47 -11.60
N ILE A 1174 -49.34 16.23 -10.89
CA ILE A 1174 -48.36 15.69 -9.92
C ILE A 1174 -49.11 15.09 -8.75
N SER A 1175 -50.14 15.77 -8.25
CA SER A 1175 -51.04 15.24 -7.24
C SER A 1175 -51.73 13.98 -7.76
N PHE A 1176 -52.12 13.85 -9.03
CA PHE A 1176 -52.72 12.62 -9.58
C PHE A 1176 -51.70 11.48 -9.76
N GLY A 1177 -50.46 11.76 -10.18
CA GLY A 1177 -49.37 10.78 -10.26
C GLY A 1177 -48.92 10.26 -8.88
N LEU A 1178 -48.82 11.16 -7.88
CA LEU A 1178 -48.60 10.81 -6.47
C LEU A 1178 -49.83 10.18 -5.81
N LYS A 1179 -51.06 10.64 -6.12
CA LYS A 1179 -52.32 10.20 -5.49
C LYS A 1179 -52.81 8.86 -6.01
N ASN A 1180 -52.60 8.52 -7.28
CA ASN A 1180 -53.36 7.43 -7.89
C ASN A 1180 -52.54 6.20 -8.30
N ASN A 1181 -51.21 6.23 -8.50
CA ASN A 1181 -50.47 5.01 -8.83
C ASN A 1181 -49.08 4.87 -8.20
N PHE A 1182 -48.10 5.73 -8.47
CA PHE A 1182 -46.69 5.33 -8.30
C PHE A 1182 -46.00 5.71 -6.97
N GLY A 1183 -46.39 6.79 -6.27
CA GLY A 1183 -45.72 7.19 -5.01
C GLY A 1183 -45.91 6.18 -3.86
N THR A 1184 -47.13 5.65 -3.71
CA THR A 1184 -47.46 4.58 -2.76
C THR A 1184 -46.78 3.26 -3.13
N LEU A 1185 -46.64 2.97 -4.44
CA LEU A 1185 -45.94 1.78 -4.95
C LEU A 1185 -44.45 1.85 -4.59
N VAL A 1186 -43.78 2.96 -4.91
CA VAL A 1186 -42.36 3.16 -4.65
C VAL A 1186 -42.05 3.14 -3.14
N PHE A 1187 -42.86 3.78 -2.30
CA PHE A 1187 -42.62 3.79 -0.85
C PHE A 1187 -42.83 2.41 -0.20
N SER A 1188 -43.91 1.71 -0.54
CA SER A 1188 -44.19 0.39 0.03
C SER A 1188 -43.37 -0.73 -0.60
N GLY A 1189 -43.08 -0.65 -1.90
CA GLY A 1189 -42.40 -1.66 -2.69
C GLY A 1189 -40.89 -1.54 -2.62
N ILE A 1190 -40.32 -0.33 -2.65
CA ILE A 1190 -38.85 -0.10 -2.67
C ILE A 1190 -38.35 0.30 -1.28
N THR A 1191 -38.96 1.32 -0.67
CA THR A 1191 -38.38 1.90 0.56
C THR A 1191 -38.52 0.95 1.76
N LEU A 1192 -39.71 0.41 2.01
CA LEU A 1192 -39.95 -0.43 3.18
C LEU A 1192 -39.32 -1.83 3.07
N THR A 1193 -39.31 -2.43 1.88
CA THR A 1193 -38.65 -3.72 1.62
C THR A 1193 -37.15 -3.64 1.90
N LYS A 1194 -36.47 -2.65 1.31
CA LYS A 1194 -35.02 -2.45 1.46
C LYS A 1194 -34.68 -2.03 2.89
N PHE A 1195 -35.47 -1.16 3.51
CA PHE A 1195 -35.24 -0.74 4.90
C PHE A 1195 -35.27 -1.91 5.89
N GLY A 1196 -36.24 -2.83 5.74
CA GLY A 1196 -36.33 -4.02 6.60
C GLY A 1196 -35.13 -4.97 6.48
N GLY A 1197 -34.65 -5.22 5.26
CA GLY A 1197 -33.47 -6.07 5.02
C GLY A 1197 -32.16 -5.44 5.50
N ILE A 1198 -31.98 -4.14 5.27
CA ILE A 1198 -30.75 -3.41 5.62
C ILE A 1198 -30.61 -3.27 7.14
N LEU A 1199 -31.70 -3.07 7.89
CA LEU A 1199 -31.63 -2.88 9.34
C LEU A 1199 -31.04 -4.09 10.08
N ILE A 1200 -31.21 -5.30 9.52
CA ILE A 1200 -30.65 -6.54 10.09
C ILE A 1200 -29.14 -6.62 9.86
N LEU A 1201 -28.63 -6.03 8.77
CA LEU A 1201 -27.18 -5.95 8.51
C LEU A 1201 -26.46 -5.11 9.56
N ALA A 1202 -27.17 -4.23 10.28
CA ALA A 1202 -26.60 -3.50 11.43
C ALA A 1202 -26.13 -4.41 12.57
N LEU A 1203 -26.60 -5.67 12.61
CA LEU A 1203 -26.24 -6.67 13.62
C LEU A 1203 -25.05 -7.56 13.19
N SER A 1204 -24.51 -7.36 11.97
CA SER A 1204 -23.32 -8.09 11.50
C SER A 1204 -22.12 -7.83 12.42
N LYS A 1205 -21.24 -8.82 12.56
CA LYS A 1205 -20.00 -8.70 13.33
C LYS A 1205 -18.83 -8.16 12.52
N SER A 1206 -18.97 -8.08 11.20
CA SER A 1206 -17.95 -7.59 10.29
C SER A 1206 -17.94 -6.06 10.21
N GLN A 1207 -16.75 -5.48 10.34
CA GLN A 1207 -16.56 -4.04 10.14
C GLN A 1207 -16.78 -3.65 8.68
N ILE A 1208 -16.34 -4.47 7.72
CA ILE A 1208 -16.60 -4.25 6.28
C ILE A 1208 -18.11 -4.18 6.03
N PHE A 1209 -18.89 -5.13 6.56
CA PHE A 1209 -20.34 -5.14 6.38
C PHE A 1209 -21.02 -3.95 7.02
N GLN A 1210 -20.62 -3.59 8.24
CA GLN A 1210 -21.20 -2.44 8.92
C GLN A 1210 -20.90 -1.12 8.17
N VAL A 1211 -19.66 -0.91 7.75
CA VAL A 1211 -19.22 0.37 7.17
C VAL A 1211 -19.57 0.48 5.68
N PHE A 1212 -19.19 -0.49 4.85
CA PHE A 1212 -19.36 -0.36 3.41
C PHE A 1212 -20.72 -0.83 2.90
N TYR A 1213 -21.40 -1.75 3.58
CA TYR A 1213 -22.70 -2.25 3.13
C TYR A 1213 -23.85 -1.62 3.91
N PHE A 1214 -23.92 -1.79 5.23
CA PHE A 1214 -25.04 -1.27 6.04
C PHE A 1214 -25.16 0.25 5.95
N ARG A 1215 -24.09 1.01 6.27
CA ARG A 1215 -24.12 2.49 6.21
C ARG A 1215 -24.38 2.98 4.78
N MET A 1216 -23.66 2.48 3.77
CA MET A 1216 -23.89 2.95 2.40
C MET A 1216 -25.29 2.58 1.88
N TYR A 1217 -25.78 1.36 2.08
CA TYR A 1217 -27.11 0.96 1.59
C TYR A 1217 -28.23 1.72 2.28
N LEU A 1218 -28.09 1.96 3.59
CA LEU A 1218 -29.03 2.81 4.33
C LEU A 1218 -29.04 4.23 3.72
N ALA A 1219 -27.87 4.81 3.46
CA ALA A 1219 -27.76 6.13 2.84
C ALA A 1219 -28.36 6.17 1.43
N ILE A 1220 -28.09 5.16 0.58
CA ILE A 1220 -28.62 5.05 -0.79
C ILE A 1220 -30.15 5.02 -0.76
N VAL A 1221 -30.75 4.18 0.08
CA VAL A 1221 -32.21 4.04 0.15
C VAL A 1221 -32.86 5.32 0.69
N LEU A 1222 -32.30 5.94 1.73
CA LEU A 1222 -32.86 7.16 2.32
C LEU A 1222 -32.70 8.37 1.39
N LEU A 1223 -31.52 8.56 0.79
CA LEU A 1223 -31.28 9.66 -0.16
C LEU A 1223 -32.08 9.46 -1.45
N GLY A 1224 -32.14 8.24 -1.98
CA GLY A 1224 -32.96 7.90 -3.15
C GLY A 1224 -34.45 8.15 -2.91
N ALA A 1225 -34.99 7.70 -1.77
CA ALA A 1225 -36.38 7.95 -1.40
C ALA A 1225 -36.67 9.45 -1.19
N ALA A 1226 -35.77 10.19 -0.52
CA ALA A 1226 -35.93 11.63 -0.31
C ALA A 1226 -35.92 12.41 -1.63
N HIS A 1227 -34.96 12.13 -2.52
CA HIS A 1227 -34.88 12.81 -3.82
C HIS A 1227 -36.03 12.41 -4.75
N GLY A 1228 -36.38 11.12 -4.82
CA GLY A 1228 -37.45 10.61 -5.67
C GLY A 1228 -38.85 11.04 -5.21
N LEU A 1229 -39.18 10.92 -3.92
CA LEU A 1229 -40.54 11.15 -3.42
C LEU A 1229 -40.82 12.60 -2.98
N ILE A 1230 -39.79 13.38 -2.63
CA ILE A 1230 -39.96 14.75 -2.11
C ILE A 1230 -39.44 15.78 -3.12
N PHE A 1231 -38.18 15.69 -3.54
CA PHE A 1231 -37.56 16.72 -4.39
C PHE A 1231 -38.07 16.69 -5.83
N LEU A 1232 -38.06 15.51 -6.47
CA LEU A 1232 -38.42 15.34 -7.88
C LEU A 1232 -39.85 15.83 -8.21
N PRO A 1233 -40.89 15.56 -7.40
CA PRO A 1233 -42.23 16.11 -7.64
C PRO A 1233 -42.28 17.64 -7.57
N VAL A 1234 -41.51 18.25 -6.67
CA VAL A 1234 -41.41 19.71 -6.55
C VAL A 1234 -40.67 20.29 -7.76
N LEU A 1235 -39.59 19.64 -8.21
CA LEU A 1235 -38.84 20.04 -9.39
C LEU A 1235 -39.71 19.97 -10.67
N LEU A 1236 -40.44 18.86 -10.87
CA LEU A 1236 -41.40 18.70 -11.96
C LEU A 1236 -42.54 19.73 -11.90
N SER A 1237 -42.92 20.20 -10.71
CA SER A 1237 -43.91 21.27 -10.56
C SER A 1237 -43.45 22.60 -11.16
N TYR A 1238 -42.16 22.94 -11.01
CA TYR A 1238 -41.59 24.18 -11.53
C TYR A 1238 -41.17 24.05 -13.00
N ILE A 1239 -40.40 23.02 -13.34
CA ILE A 1239 -39.63 22.90 -14.59
C ILE A 1239 -39.98 21.61 -15.37
N GLY A 1240 -41.06 20.92 -15.00
CA GLY A 1240 -41.50 19.72 -15.73
C GLY A 1240 -41.87 20.02 -17.20
N PRO A 1241 -41.69 19.04 -18.10
CA PRO A 1241 -41.99 19.23 -19.52
C PRO A 1241 -43.48 19.51 -19.78
N SER A 1242 -43.76 20.21 -20.87
CA SER A 1242 -45.13 20.48 -21.33
C SER A 1242 -45.80 19.23 -21.90
N VAL A 1243 -47.12 19.13 -21.79
CA VAL A 1243 -47.89 17.97 -22.26
C VAL A 1243 -47.63 17.69 -23.75
N ASN A 1244 -47.26 16.46 -24.09
CA ASN A 1244 -47.03 16.03 -25.47
C ASN A 1244 -48.34 16.07 -26.27
N LYS A 1245 -48.40 16.95 -27.28
CA LYS A 1245 -49.60 17.21 -28.09
C LYS A 1245 -50.07 15.99 -28.88
N ALA A 1246 -49.14 15.18 -29.38
CA ALA A 1246 -49.45 13.95 -30.12
C ALA A 1246 -50.12 12.91 -29.21
N LYS A 1247 -49.65 12.76 -27.96
CA LYS A 1247 -50.27 11.85 -26.97
C LYS A 1247 -51.68 12.31 -26.57
N VAL A 1248 -51.90 13.62 -26.40
CA VAL A 1248 -53.24 14.16 -26.11
C VAL A 1248 -54.21 13.89 -27.26
N PHE A 1249 -53.75 14.05 -28.50
CA PHE A 1249 -54.56 13.77 -29.69
C PHE A 1249 -54.87 12.27 -29.83
N ALA A 1250 -53.87 11.40 -29.67
CA ALA A 1250 -54.05 9.95 -29.69
C ALA A 1250 -54.98 9.47 -28.56
N ALA A 1251 -54.85 10.02 -27.34
CA ALA A 1251 -55.74 9.74 -26.23
C ALA A 1251 -57.20 10.14 -26.57
N LYS A 1252 -57.43 11.37 -27.05
CA LYS A 1252 -58.76 11.81 -27.50
C LYS A 1252 -59.34 10.92 -28.59
N LYS A 1253 -58.52 10.50 -29.57
CA LYS A 1253 -58.93 9.61 -30.66
C LYS A 1253 -59.29 8.20 -30.18
N SER A 1254 -58.58 7.66 -29.18
CA SER A 1254 -58.91 6.36 -28.57
C SER A 1254 -60.15 6.38 -27.68
N TRP A 1255 -60.54 7.55 -27.17
CA TRP A 1255 -61.70 7.72 -26.29
C TRP A 1255 -62.98 7.95 -27.09
N SER A 1256 -62.86 8.55 -28.27
CA SER A 1256 -63.95 8.78 -29.23
C SER A 1256 -64.75 7.49 -29.49
N GLY A 1257 -66.00 7.46 -29.04
CA GLY A 1257 -66.95 6.35 -29.22
C GLY A 1257 -66.93 5.26 -28.15
N THR A 1258 -66.14 5.39 -27.06
CA THR A 1258 -66.02 4.38 -25.99
C THR A 1258 -66.90 4.65 -24.77
N GLU A 1259 -67.27 3.62 -24.00
CA GLU A 1259 -68.08 3.73 -22.77
C GLU A 1259 -67.43 4.64 -21.70
N ARG A 1260 -66.10 4.78 -21.74
CA ARG A 1260 -65.31 5.68 -20.89
C ARG A 1260 -65.54 7.16 -21.21
N GLU A 1261 -65.85 7.51 -22.46
CA GLU A 1261 -66.27 8.86 -22.86
C GLU A 1261 -67.70 9.17 -22.36
N ARG A 1262 -68.59 8.18 -22.34
CA ARG A 1262 -69.94 8.31 -21.76
C ARG A 1262 -69.92 8.51 -20.25
N LEU A 1263 -69.03 7.84 -19.52
CA LEU A 1263 -68.88 7.98 -18.06
C LEU A 1263 -68.19 9.27 -17.62
N LEU A 1264 -67.44 9.93 -18.50
CA LEU A 1264 -66.76 11.20 -18.20
C LEU A 1264 -67.58 12.45 -18.57
N ASN A 1265 -68.61 12.27 -19.40
CA ASN A 1265 -69.53 13.33 -19.82
C ASN A 1265 -70.81 13.41 -18.96
N TYR A 1266 -70.90 12.62 -17.87
CA TYR A 1266 -71.99 12.67 -16.88
C TYR A 1266 -71.49 13.00 -15.48
#